data_AF-A0A9Q9F266-F1
#
_entry.id   AF-A0A9Q9F266-F1
#
_cell.length_a   1.000
_cell.length_b   1.000
_cell.length_c   1.000
_cell.angle_alpha   90.00
_cell.angle_beta   90.00
_cell.angle_gamma   90.00
#
_symmetry.space_group_name_H-M   'P 1'
#
loop_
_entity.id
_entity.type
_entity.pdbx_description
1 polymer ?
#
loop_
_entity_poly.entity_id
_entity_poly.type
_entity_poly.pdbx_seq_one_letter_code
_entity_poly.pdbx_strand_id
1 'polypeptide(L)'
;MMFAAHSTAAHAAENSTAAENNDSAVNVLPQEITATPQGGNNTVSTPSNVVKTINASDYNNVTTSLPEQSSSAVSTPPDTQTPAAVLTALKTTTAATPATQAPVTQATAPKAAVIPATEIQAPATAVSTAPKTAAQATAPKATAIPATEIQAPATAVSTAAKTVTQDPAPKTAAIPATEIQAPAPAVSTAAKTAAQDPAPKAAAIPATEIQAPAPAVSTAPKTAAQDPAPKATAIPATETQAPATTVSTAAKTVTQDPVMQATTPKTAEIPVTSTLKTAATKSTAASTKTAAVPSTTAGTSSTVTTTVQPTAVQKSSTAITAGNAVRTFSHQSGSAIAAPKTTLQKTASSMSVNDYIKYMNYNVPVYQQDFSSDFPLIAYRNGVGAPEGVVAHETANNTSTIWGEIAYMKNNFENAFVHAFVDDNNIIETAPTDYLAWGSGQYANPRFIQVELVRVQGKDRFSKAINNYADYIATNLLYYNLPVDSAEYDGTGTLWSHKAVSNYLGGTDHGDPYGWFAENGYTFDELVQLVTEKYNYKTNNVLPTPPTPPVTSPAPVKTGKVTTTAVSKMARINSAATPIYASVTDTVSTPAGAKYSSSYFVNKKAELNGDTYYLIQDDKGNPRGWIESKDLTQATRSTEQQVSTKYTINSLVSGIYSTPWGTDTQKLSDLKTAVNQVFAPSKKVIINSTPYYFGTVNNISGWISGSHLTLQVPAPTNVKAIDMIGRTANGAAYYTDSNISKKAAVNLAATQYYINKEALKGTEKYFQIVDAANKTVGWVSDKDITQTTHQVIDWKKAPYAVTDTKSYVLSIPDGSNTQRVAPLANLSGKVFNVVKTEKVGTSLWYKGVFANTNTVGWIPGKYLTPQPTNVKAIDMIGRTANGAVYYTDNLIYKKAAAKLADKQYYISKEALKGSEKYFQIVDAANKTVGWINDKQITQFAHQTVSWEKAPYVITNVQSYLFSIPGGSTTQRIAPLSKQTSKIFNVVKTEKVGTSLWYKGVFTKTNTVGWIEGKYLAKQLVTIAKAPESLSTAVKKQMNLAATAAPKVIYTDKTGKSMARAATSQEVRNYLNTSSAMNNPAQKYQFLNLNVSQGISGSTLNKLLVGKGILAGQGQTFAEASKLLNINEIYLISHALLETGNGTSELSRGLGYNSKTGQVSKTASKKYYNMYGTKATDSNVYNGTKYAYENGWDTPAKAIIGGAKYVADSYFKNQQFTLHQMRWNPKNTATHQYATDIAWASKNAARIADFYQQIGLEGLKFFVYRYDQ
;
A
#
# COMPACT_ATOMS: atom_id res chain seq x y z
N MET A 1 33.73 26.83 20.17
CA MET A 1 35.11 26.51 19.76
C MET A 1 35.11 25.11 19.17
N MET A 2 35.70 24.86 18.00
CA MET A 2 36.29 25.82 17.05
C MET A 2 36.24 25.22 15.63
N PHE A 3 35.94 26.04 14.62
CA PHE A 3 36.13 25.68 13.21
C PHE A 3 37.61 25.90 12.84
N ALA A 4 38.10 25.14 11.87
CA ALA A 4 39.24 25.52 11.04
C ALA A 4 39.05 24.94 9.62
N ALA A 5 39.19 25.79 8.60
CA ALA A 5 39.12 25.41 7.20
C ALA A 5 40.10 26.29 6.40
N HIS A 6 40.66 25.74 5.31
CA HIS A 6 41.38 26.39 4.21
C HIS A 6 40.97 25.59 2.94
N SER A 7 40.58 26.13 1.77
CA SER A 7 41.12 27.20 0.90
C SER A 7 42.43 26.78 0.17
N THR A 8 42.61 26.91 -1.15
CA THR A 8 41.77 27.48 -2.23
C THR A 8 42.35 27.17 -3.64
N ALA A 9 41.49 26.94 -4.65
CA ALA A 9 41.64 27.23 -6.11
C ALA A 9 42.88 26.68 -6.90
N ALA A 10 42.95 26.63 -8.25
CA ALA A 10 42.05 27.03 -9.36
C ALA A 10 42.30 26.19 -10.66
N HIS A 11 41.35 26.22 -11.61
CA HIS A 11 41.43 26.21 -13.12
C HIS A 11 42.52 25.46 -13.93
N ALA A 12 42.31 24.98 -15.18
CA ALA A 12 41.12 24.84 -16.06
C ALA A 12 41.41 23.96 -17.31
N ALA A 13 40.36 23.62 -18.10
CA ALA A 13 40.38 23.08 -19.49
C ALA A 13 40.94 21.63 -19.69
N GLU A 14 40.66 20.86 -20.76
CA GLU A 14 39.75 21.06 -21.92
C GLU A 14 39.08 19.72 -22.42
N ASN A 15 38.68 19.63 -23.69
CA ASN A 15 37.53 18.83 -24.20
C ASN A 15 37.86 17.50 -24.92
N SER A 16 36.86 16.60 -25.01
CA SER A 16 36.73 15.43 -25.93
C SER A 16 37.63 14.20 -25.65
N THR A 17 37.34 12.95 -26.08
CA THR A 17 36.28 12.39 -26.97
C THR A 17 35.63 11.10 -26.41
N ALA A 18 34.43 10.79 -26.93
CA ALA A 18 33.65 9.54 -26.94
C ALA A 18 34.21 8.21 -26.34
N ALA A 19 33.36 7.52 -25.55
CA ALA A 19 32.93 6.14 -25.82
C ALA A 19 31.68 5.73 -24.98
N GLU A 20 31.01 4.66 -25.40
CA GLU A 20 30.20 3.71 -24.61
C GLU A 20 28.84 4.12 -23.96
N ASN A 21 27.76 3.63 -24.59
CA ASN A 21 26.74 2.73 -24.00
C ASN A 21 25.72 3.18 -22.91
N ASN A 22 24.43 2.95 -23.23
CA ASN A 22 23.36 2.45 -22.35
C ASN A 22 22.81 3.35 -21.21
N ASP A 23 21.58 3.17 -20.71
CA ASP A 23 20.34 2.58 -21.28
C ASP A 23 19.13 3.15 -20.48
N SER A 24 17.95 3.07 -21.09
CA SER A 24 16.58 3.23 -20.59
C SER A 24 16.33 3.35 -19.06
N ALA A 25 16.12 4.58 -18.58
CA ALA A 25 15.00 4.98 -17.69
C ALA A 25 14.82 4.17 -16.36
N VAL A 26 13.72 4.14 -15.59
CA VAL A 26 12.38 4.78 -15.56
C VAL A 26 12.02 5.08 -14.08
N ASN A 27 11.29 6.16 -13.80
CA ASN A 27 10.16 6.28 -12.83
C ASN A 27 9.84 7.77 -12.58
N VAL A 28 8.61 8.30 -12.69
CA VAL A 28 7.24 7.74 -12.80
C VAL A 28 6.70 7.15 -11.48
N LEU A 29 5.60 7.78 -11.01
CA LEU A 29 4.67 7.43 -9.91
C LEU A 29 3.63 6.38 -10.45
N PRO A 30 2.50 5.99 -9.80
CA PRO A 30 1.84 6.49 -8.58
C PRO A 30 1.27 5.36 -7.66
N GLN A 31 0.01 5.50 -7.21
CA GLN A 31 -0.84 4.64 -6.35
C GLN A 31 -1.52 3.51 -7.20
N GLU A 32 -2.51 2.68 -6.78
CA GLU A 32 -3.38 2.66 -5.58
C GLU A 32 -3.75 1.23 -5.06
N ILE A 33 -5.04 0.80 -5.03
CA ILE A 33 -5.63 -0.19 -4.09
C ILE A 33 -6.28 -1.45 -4.76
N THR A 34 -6.75 -2.45 -3.98
CA THR A 34 -7.33 -3.77 -4.36
C THR A 34 -8.85 -3.91 -4.04
N ALA A 35 -9.68 -4.87 -4.50
CA ALA A 35 -9.52 -6.19 -5.18
C ALA A 35 -10.35 -6.20 -6.51
N THR A 36 -11.04 -7.19 -7.13
CA THR A 36 -11.21 -8.68 -7.22
C THR A 36 -12.13 -9.54 -6.28
N PRO A 37 -13.34 -9.96 -6.76
CA PRO A 37 -13.92 -11.30 -6.52
C PRO A 37 -14.20 -12.16 -7.80
N GLN A 38 -15.05 -13.22 -7.73
CA GLN A 38 -14.96 -14.48 -8.51
C GLN A 38 -16.25 -15.00 -9.22
N GLY A 39 -16.09 -16.00 -10.10
CA GLY A 39 -17.06 -17.06 -10.48
C GLY A 39 -16.31 -18.37 -10.86
N GLY A 40 -16.89 -19.56 -11.07
CA GLY A 40 -18.27 -20.08 -11.05
C GLY A 40 -18.28 -21.63 -11.09
N ASN A 41 -19.43 -22.32 -11.29
CA ASN A 41 -19.60 -23.78 -11.10
C ASN A 41 -20.67 -24.42 -12.04
N ASN A 42 -20.61 -25.73 -12.37
CA ASN A 42 -21.78 -26.50 -12.92
C ASN A 42 -21.63 -28.05 -13.14
N THR A 43 -22.57 -28.85 -12.59
CA THR A 43 -23.09 -30.20 -13.04
C THR A 43 -22.11 -31.42 -13.15
N VAL A 44 -22.46 -32.71 -13.02
CA VAL A 44 -23.66 -33.54 -13.38
C VAL A 44 -23.99 -34.62 -12.27
N SER A 45 -25.01 -35.48 -12.47
CA SER A 45 -25.94 -36.07 -11.48
C SER A 45 -25.74 -37.52 -10.94
N THR A 46 -26.18 -37.75 -9.67
CA THR A 46 -26.93 -38.92 -9.10
C THR A 46 -26.26 -40.33 -8.99
N PRO A 47 -26.77 -41.30 -8.14
CA PRO A 47 -28.02 -41.30 -7.34
C PRO A 47 -27.95 -41.78 -5.83
N SER A 48 -29.10 -41.62 -5.13
CA SER A 48 -29.67 -42.48 -4.04
C SER A 48 -29.30 -42.34 -2.53
N ASN A 49 -30.29 -41.80 -1.79
CA ASN A 49 -30.98 -42.39 -0.60
C ASN A 49 -30.52 -42.20 0.88
N VAL A 50 -31.52 -41.78 1.72
CA VAL A 50 -31.67 -41.79 3.21
C VAL A 50 -30.60 -40.99 4.02
N VAL A 51 -30.92 -40.10 4.98
CA VAL A 51 -31.60 -40.29 6.29
C VAL A 51 -32.28 -38.98 6.80
N LYS A 52 -33.11 -39.08 7.85
CA LYS A 52 -33.96 -38.02 8.46
C LYS A 52 -33.24 -37.04 9.41
N THR A 53 -34.00 -35.99 9.77
CA THR A 53 -34.01 -35.10 10.96
C THR A 53 -33.68 -35.81 12.30
N ILE A 54 -33.43 -35.16 13.47
CA ILE A 54 -34.18 -34.08 14.19
C ILE A 54 -33.21 -33.19 15.03
N ASN A 55 -33.72 -32.09 15.62
CA ASN A 55 -33.05 -31.02 16.36
C ASN A 55 -33.32 -31.09 17.90
N ALA A 56 -32.67 -30.21 18.71
CA ALA A 56 -32.91 -29.96 20.16
C ALA A 56 -32.50 -31.07 21.17
N SER A 57 -32.12 -30.83 22.45
CA SER A 57 -31.78 -29.60 23.24
C SER A 57 -30.83 -30.00 24.43
N ASP A 58 -30.79 -29.58 25.73
CA ASP A 58 -31.60 -28.69 26.60
C ASP A 58 -30.96 -28.41 28.02
N TYR A 59 -31.64 -27.61 28.88
CA TYR A 59 -31.55 -27.37 30.35
C TYR A 59 -30.22 -27.01 31.09
N ASN A 60 -30.15 -25.75 31.60
CA ASN A 60 -30.16 -25.28 33.02
C ASN A 60 -29.38 -26.01 34.17
N ASN A 61 -29.00 -25.43 35.33
CA ASN A 61 -28.76 -24.05 35.89
C ASN A 61 -28.34 -24.17 37.42
N VAL A 62 -28.02 -23.06 38.13
CA VAL A 62 -28.11 -22.80 39.61
C VAL A 62 -26.90 -23.07 40.59
N THR A 63 -26.42 -22.00 41.28
CA THR A 63 -25.62 -21.84 42.56
C THR A 63 -24.31 -22.63 42.83
N THR A 64 -23.19 -22.19 43.45
CA THR A 64 -22.67 -21.06 44.30
C THR A 64 -22.56 -21.25 45.84
N SER A 65 -21.34 -21.52 46.39
CA SER A 65 -20.79 -20.90 47.64
C SER A 65 -19.35 -21.37 48.05
N LEU A 66 -18.43 -20.41 48.27
CA LEU A 66 -17.40 -20.17 49.35
C LEU A 66 -16.96 -21.29 50.37
N PRO A 67 -15.82 -21.17 51.13
CA PRO A 67 -14.63 -20.27 51.05
C PRO A 67 -13.21 -20.89 51.36
N GLU A 68 -12.16 -20.07 51.15
CA GLU A 68 -10.85 -19.86 51.88
C GLU A 68 -9.87 -20.93 52.47
N GLN A 69 -8.56 -20.64 52.22
CA GLN A 69 -7.35 -20.71 53.08
C GLN A 69 -6.63 -22.03 53.53
N SER A 70 -5.56 -22.37 52.79
CA SER A 70 -4.14 -22.60 53.19
C SER A 70 -3.71 -23.32 54.50
N SER A 71 -2.82 -24.35 54.38
CA SER A 71 -1.42 -24.31 54.93
C SER A 71 -0.52 -25.54 54.61
N SER A 72 0.75 -25.25 54.26
CA SER A 72 2.03 -25.89 54.68
C SER A 72 2.24 -27.42 54.86
N ALA A 73 3.16 -28.00 54.07
CA ALA A 73 4.53 -28.54 54.43
C ALA A 73 4.72 -29.56 55.61
N VAL A 74 5.79 -30.41 55.74
CA VAL A 74 7.09 -30.55 55.04
C VAL A 74 7.81 -31.92 55.31
N SER A 75 8.79 -32.29 54.44
CA SER A 75 10.01 -33.13 54.64
C SER A 75 10.06 -34.65 55.00
N THR A 76 10.63 -35.44 54.05
CA THR A 76 11.72 -36.46 54.16
C THR A 76 11.52 -37.91 54.71
N PRO A 77 12.37 -38.91 54.30
CA PRO A 77 12.10 -40.37 54.37
C PRO A 77 13.18 -41.14 55.24
N PRO A 78 13.51 -42.47 55.16
CA PRO A 78 13.76 -43.33 53.96
C PRO A 78 13.31 -44.84 53.99
N ASP A 79 13.57 -45.52 52.86
CA ASP A 79 13.96 -46.95 52.63
C ASP A 79 13.03 -48.21 52.59
N THR A 80 13.21 -48.93 51.45
CA THR A 80 13.24 -50.40 51.18
C THR A 80 12.05 -51.40 51.29
N GLN A 81 11.63 -51.91 50.11
CA GLN A 81 11.48 -53.33 49.67
C GLN A 81 10.33 -54.30 50.16
N THR A 82 9.48 -54.71 49.19
CA THR A 82 9.11 -56.07 48.66
C THR A 82 9.47 -57.39 49.41
N PRO A 83 8.89 -58.61 49.10
CA PRO A 83 8.15 -59.06 47.88
C PRO A 83 6.95 -60.07 48.06
N ALA A 84 6.46 -60.61 46.92
CA ALA A 84 5.76 -61.92 46.71
C ALA A 84 4.25 -62.01 47.06
N ALA A 85 3.43 -62.91 46.50
CA ALA A 85 3.63 -64.09 45.61
C ALA A 85 2.32 -64.39 44.79
N VAL A 86 2.04 -65.45 44.00
CA VAL A 86 2.71 -66.40 43.04
C VAL A 86 1.62 -67.45 42.64
N LEU A 87 1.44 -67.98 41.42
CA LEU A 87 2.03 -67.69 40.10
C LEU A 87 0.95 -67.09 39.16
N THR A 88 0.19 -67.69 38.21
CA THR A 88 0.23 -68.81 37.23
C THR A 88 -0.91 -68.50 36.22
N ALA A 89 -0.95 -68.76 34.91
CA ALA A 89 -0.05 -69.27 33.85
C ALA A 89 -0.51 -68.60 32.51
N LEU A 90 -0.15 -68.93 31.25
CA LEU A 90 0.58 -70.04 30.59
C LEU A 90 1.38 -69.46 29.37
N LYS A 91 2.46 -70.17 28.99
CA LYS A 91 3.26 -70.18 27.73
C LYS A 91 3.24 -68.93 26.80
N THR A 92 4.24 -68.01 26.78
CA THR A 92 5.72 -68.10 26.51
C THR A 92 6.08 -68.09 25.00
N THR A 93 7.02 -67.31 24.47
CA THR A 93 8.04 -66.35 25.01
C THR A 93 8.43 -65.31 23.91
N THR A 94 9.46 -64.44 23.90
CA THR A 94 10.77 -64.39 24.57
C THR A 94 11.35 -62.95 24.71
N ALA A 95 12.37 -62.81 25.55
CA ALA A 95 13.35 -61.72 25.72
C ALA A 95 14.36 -61.62 24.52
N ALA A 96 15.48 -60.87 24.49
CA ALA A 96 15.97 -59.59 25.06
C ALA A 96 17.46 -59.40 24.62
N THR A 97 18.12 -58.30 25.02
CA THR A 97 19.58 -58.00 24.93
C THR A 97 20.38 -58.61 26.11
N PRO A 98 21.75 -58.55 26.21
CA PRO A 98 22.81 -58.18 25.25
C PRO A 98 24.08 -59.10 25.19
N ALA A 99 25.01 -58.80 24.26
CA ALA A 99 26.49 -58.93 24.28
C ALA A 99 27.26 -60.08 25.00
N THR A 100 28.10 -60.81 24.24
CA THR A 100 29.42 -61.35 24.70
C THR A 100 30.39 -61.61 23.52
N GLN A 101 31.54 -62.28 23.71
CA GLN A 101 32.74 -62.21 22.84
C GLN A 101 33.00 -63.42 21.90
N ALA A 102 34.06 -63.30 21.09
CA ALA A 102 34.59 -64.18 20.01
C ALA A 102 35.14 -65.56 20.50
N PRO A 103 35.70 -66.50 19.67
CA PRO A 103 36.28 -66.34 18.30
C PRO A 103 36.23 -67.53 17.26
N VAL A 104 36.92 -67.33 16.12
CA VAL A 104 37.46 -68.27 15.08
C VAL A 104 36.55 -69.05 14.06
N THR A 105 36.85 -68.83 12.76
CA THR A 105 36.80 -69.72 11.55
C THR A 105 35.52 -70.33 10.91
N GLN A 106 35.46 -70.12 9.57
CA GLN A 106 34.97 -70.98 8.45
C GLN A 106 33.47 -71.26 8.15
N ALA A 107 33.13 -71.08 6.85
CA ALA A 107 32.11 -71.79 6.03
C ALA A 107 30.60 -71.64 6.39
N THR A 108 29.60 -71.69 5.48
CA THR A 108 29.53 -71.67 3.99
C THR A 108 28.14 -71.16 3.55
N ALA A 109 28.00 -70.69 2.30
CA ALA A 109 26.70 -70.40 1.64
C ALA A 109 26.31 -71.48 0.61
N PRO A 110 25.10 -71.44 0.01
CA PRO A 110 25.07 -71.63 -1.46
C PRO A 110 23.95 -70.92 -2.26
N LYS A 111 24.36 -70.37 -3.42
CA LYS A 111 23.70 -70.40 -4.77
C LYS A 111 22.34 -69.68 -4.97
N ALA A 112 21.92 -69.33 -6.19
CA ALA A 112 22.42 -69.60 -7.57
C ALA A 112 22.24 -68.35 -8.47
N ALA A 113 22.74 -68.18 -9.70
CA ALA A 113 23.92 -68.58 -10.52
C ALA A 113 23.80 -67.75 -11.84
N VAL A 114 24.79 -67.40 -12.69
CA VAL A 114 25.73 -68.13 -13.60
C VAL A 114 26.60 -66.99 -14.24
N ILE A 115 27.94 -66.89 -14.14
CA ILE A 115 29.05 -67.60 -14.86
C ILE A 115 29.19 -67.20 -16.36
N PRO A 116 30.39 -66.94 -16.96
CA PRO A 116 31.72 -66.52 -16.42
C PRO A 116 32.50 -65.45 -17.27
N ALA A 117 33.68 -64.99 -16.80
CA ALA A 117 34.93 -64.84 -17.60
C ALA A 117 36.15 -64.32 -16.78
N THR A 118 37.34 -64.78 -17.19
CA THR A 118 38.77 -64.44 -16.95
C THR A 118 39.20 -62.99 -16.60
N GLU A 119 40.38 -62.65 -16.00
CA GLU A 119 41.45 -63.39 -15.26
C GLU A 119 42.48 -62.41 -14.58
N ILE A 120 43.40 -62.95 -13.74
CA ILE A 120 44.72 -62.40 -13.27
C ILE A 120 44.78 -61.29 -12.18
N GLN A 121 45.83 -61.38 -11.35
CA GLN A 121 46.17 -60.61 -10.13
C GLN A 121 46.91 -59.27 -10.34
N ALA A 122 46.99 -58.49 -9.24
CA ALA A 122 47.94 -57.39 -8.99
C ALA A 122 49.30 -57.95 -8.44
N PRO A 123 50.23 -57.19 -7.79
CA PRO A 123 50.39 -55.74 -7.59
C PRO A 123 51.83 -55.21 -7.85
N ALA A 124 52.10 -53.90 -7.66
CA ALA A 124 53.39 -53.37 -7.15
C ALA A 124 53.37 -51.85 -6.84
N THR A 125 54.21 -51.44 -5.89
CA THR A 125 54.62 -50.04 -5.62
C THR A 125 55.97 -49.72 -6.26
N ALA A 126 56.20 -48.48 -6.74
CA ALA A 126 57.58 -47.97 -6.94
C ALA A 126 57.70 -46.44 -6.90
N VAL A 127 58.90 -46.00 -6.54
CA VAL A 127 59.40 -44.61 -6.43
C VAL A 127 59.77 -44.03 -7.81
N SER A 128 59.97 -42.72 -7.90
CA SER A 128 60.39 -41.98 -9.09
C SER A 128 61.74 -42.41 -9.70
N THR A 129 61.82 -42.48 -11.03
CA THR A 129 62.80 -41.75 -11.88
C THR A 129 62.43 -41.91 -13.37
N ALA A 130 63.02 -41.10 -14.26
CA ALA A 130 62.89 -41.18 -15.73
C ALA A 130 64.18 -41.76 -16.35
N PRO A 131 64.23 -42.23 -17.63
CA PRO A 131 64.25 -41.32 -18.80
C PRO A 131 63.57 -41.88 -20.10
N LYS A 132 63.90 -41.31 -21.27
CA LYS A 132 63.29 -41.53 -22.60
C LYS A 132 64.10 -42.45 -23.53
N THR A 133 63.41 -43.14 -24.45
CA THR A 133 63.71 -43.36 -25.91
C THR A 133 62.60 -44.28 -26.48
N ALA A 134 62.32 -44.49 -27.76
CA ALA A 134 62.37 -43.78 -29.04
C ALA A 134 61.96 -44.78 -30.15
N ALA A 135 61.23 -44.32 -31.19
CA ALA A 135 61.02 -45.00 -32.49
C ALA A 135 60.28 -46.38 -32.43
N GLN A 136 60.06 -47.15 -33.52
CA GLN A 136 59.49 -46.92 -34.88
C GLN A 136 59.19 -48.29 -35.53
N ALA A 137 58.35 -48.50 -36.56
CA ALA A 137 57.39 -47.67 -37.30
C ALA A 137 56.14 -48.55 -37.60
N THR A 138 55.33 -48.54 -38.69
CA THR A 138 55.30 -47.94 -40.05
C THR A 138 53.87 -47.44 -40.38
N ALA A 139 53.48 -47.34 -41.67
CA ALA A 139 52.13 -47.01 -42.15
C ALA A 139 51.89 -47.67 -43.55
N PRO A 140 50.76 -47.42 -44.25
CA PRO A 140 50.48 -46.12 -44.89
C PRO A 140 49.02 -45.64 -44.62
N LYS A 141 48.48 -44.51 -45.13
CA LYS A 141 49.00 -43.54 -46.13
C LYS A 141 48.70 -42.07 -45.75
N ALA A 142 47.66 -41.47 -46.32
CA ALA A 142 47.18 -40.08 -46.22
C ALA A 142 45.72 -40.05 -46.77
N THR A 143 44.96 -38.96 -46.91
CA THR A 143 45.18 -37.49 -46.92
C THR A 143 43.83 -36.81 -46.52
N ALA A 144 43.65 -35.50 -46.27
CA ALA A 144 44.53 -34.33 -46.40
C ALA A 144 44.29 -33.28 -45.28
N ILE A 145 45.24 -32.35 -45.17
CA ILE A 145 45.27 -31.13 -44.33
C ILE A 145 45.97 -30.03 -45.22
N PRO A 146 46.69 -28.95 -44.79
CA PRO A 146 47.08 -28.44 -43.46
C PRO A 146 46.88 -26.91 -43.24
N ALA A 147 47.36 -26.44 -42.09
CA ALA A 147 47.68 -25.04 -41.76
C ALA A 147 49.08 -24.97 -41.09
N THR A 148 49.69 -23.79 -41.00
CA THR A 148 51.09 -23.53 -40.56
C THR A 148 51.21 -22.08 -40.01
N GLU A 149 52.22 -21.58 -39.26
CA GLU A 149 53.49 -22.05 -38.63
C GLU A 149 53.96 -20.97 -37.60
N ILE A 150 55.01 -21.01 -36.74
CA ILE A 150 56.06 -21.96 -36.27
C ILE A 150 56.48 -21.53 -34.83
N GLN A 151 57.44 -22.18 -34.14
CA GLN A 151 57.94 -21.77 -32.81
C GLN A 151 59.46 -22.06 -32.57
N ALA A 152 60.20 -21.10 -31.97
CA ALA A 152 61.55 -21.24 -31.34
C ALA A 152 62.73 -21.61 -32.29
N PRO A 153 64.03 -21.79 -31.88
CA PRO A 153 64.66 -21.74 -30.53
C PRO A 153 66.09 -21.10 -30.39
N ALA A 154 66.76 -21.34 -29.24
CA ALA A 154 68.22 -21.48 -29.01
C ALA A 154 69.11 -20.30 -28.49
N THR A 155 70.41 -20.57 -28.29
CA THR A 155 71.27 -20.11 -27.16
C THR A 155 72.49 -19.23 -27.47
N ALA A 156 72.79 -18.29 -26.56
CA ALA A 156 74.11 -17.90 -25.98
C ALA A 156 75.33 -17.38 -26.82
N VAL A 157 75.66 -16.09 -26.56
CA VAL A 157 77.01 -15.51 -26.25
C VAL A 157 78.05 -15.17 -27.37
N SER A 158 78.48 -13.89 -27.38
CA SER A 158 79.71 -13.28 -27.99
C SER A 158 79.74 -13.16 -29.54
N THR A 159 80.07 -12.02 -30.18
CA THR A 159 81.21 -11.10 -29.96
C THR A 159 81.00 -9.62 -30.41
N ALA A 160 81.78 -8.72 -29.77
CA ALA A 160 82.46 -7.46 -30.19
C ALA A 160 82.36 -6.84 -31.62
N ALA A 161 82.73 -5.57 -31.90
CA ALA A 161 82.88 -4.30 -31.13
C ALA A 161 83.39 -3.14 -32.06
N LYS A 162 83.15 -1.84 -31.72
CA LYS A 162 84.00 -0.68 -32.10
C LYS A 162 83.64 0.67 -31.41
N THR A 163 84.52 1.12 -30.50
CA THR A 163 85.25 2.43 -30.36
C THR A 163 84.90 3.60 -31.33
N VAL A 164 85.01 4.92 -31.03
CA VAL A 164 86.04 5.76 -30.32
C VAL A 164 85.45 7.09 -29.71
N THR A 165 86.15 7.67 -28.71
CA THR A 165 86.10 8.95 -27.90
C THR A 165 85.42 10.25 -28.44
N GLN A 166 85.20 11.38 -27.72
CA GLN A 166 85.87 11.97 -26.51
C GLN A 166 84.99 12.98 -25.67
N ASP A 167 85.56 13.51 -24.57
CA ASP A 167 85.04 14.41 -23.49
C ASP A 167 84.94 15.93 -23.89
N PRO A 168 84.56 16.97 -23.07
CA PRO A 168 84.47 17.06 -21.59
C PRO A 168 83.26 17.78 -20.92
N ALA A 169 83.31 17.85 -19.56
CA ALA A 169 82.28 18.26 -18.57
C ALA A 169 82.23 19.81 -18.27
N PRO A 170 81.59 20.41 -17.20
CA PRO A 170 81.20 19.86 -15.86
C PRO A 170 79.94 20.38 -15.08
N LYS A 171 79.64 19.73 -13.91
CA LYS A 171 78.84 20.15 -12.70
C LYS A 171 77.28 20.21 -12.79
N THR A 172 76.40 19.82 -11.83
CA THR A 172 76.27 18.99 -10.56
C THR A 172 74.78 19.17 -10.06
N ALA A 173 74.10 18.57 -9.06
CA ALA A 173 74.01 17.36 -8.16
C ALA A 173 72.73 17.60 -7.26
N ALA A 174 72.06 16.80 -6.38
CA ALA A 174 72.01 15.44 -5.75
C ALA A 174 70.51 15.22 -5.24
N ILE A 175 69.89 14.11 -4.76
CA ILE A 175 70.23 12.81 -4.08
C ILE A 175 70.51 12.97 -2.55
N PRO A 176 69.99 12.16 -1.56
CA PRO A 176 69.24 10.86 -1.53
C PRO A 176 68.00 10.80 -0.54
N ALA A 177 67.63 9.66 0.09
CA ALA A 177 66.79 8.51 -0.37
C ALA A 177 66.57 7.39 0.72
N THR A 178 65.48 6.57 0.63
CA THR A 178 65.28 5.13 1.07
C THR A 178 65.57 4.63 2.53
N GLU A 179 65.17 3.43 3.04
CA GLU A 179 63.93 2.59 3.00
C GLU A 179 64.06 1.33 3.96
N ILE A 180 63.01 0.49 4.11
CA ILE A 180 62.96 -0.98 4.42
C ILE A 180 62.82 -1.56 5.88
N GLN A 181 61.73 -2.37 6.04
CA GLN A 181 61.43 -3.57 6.88
C GLN A 181 61.52 -3.66 8.43
N ALA A 182 60.77 -4.65 8.95
CA ALA A 182 60.73 -5.18 10.33
C ALA A 182 60.77 -6.73 10.31
N PRO A 183 61.11 -7.44 11.42
CA PRO A 183 60.06 -8.02 12.28
C PRO A 183 60.42 -8.11 13.80
N ALA A 184 59.56 -8.74 14.61
CA ALA A 184 59.77 -9.01 16.06
C ALA A 184 59.88 -10.53 16.34
N PRO A 185 60.36 -10.99 17.53
CA PRO A 185 59.40 -11.30 18.62
C PRO A 185 59.89 -11.31 20.11
N ALA A 186 58.97 -10.91 21.02
CA ALA A 186 58.60 -11.54 22.31
C ALA A 186 59.46 -11.57 23.62
N VAL A 187 58.71 -11.70 24.74
CA VAL A 187 59.04 -12.14 26.13
C VAL A 187 59.50 -11.08 27.16
N SER A 188 59.23 -11.37 28.45
CA SER A 188 59.30 -10.54 29.67
C SER A 188 60.71 -10.51 30.34
N THR A 189 61.04 -9.86 31.48
CA THR A 189 60.29 -9.64 32.75
C THR A 189 60.97 -8.60 33.67
N ALA A 190 60.24 -8.05 34.67
CA ALA A 190 60.60 -7.56 36.03
C ALA A 190 62.06 -7.18 36.46
N ALA A 191 62.34 -6.29 37.43
CA ALA A 191 61.58 -5.24 38.17
C ALA A 191 62.51 -4.53 39.23
N LYS A 192 62.01 -3.45 39.90
CA LYS A 192 62.51 -2.85 41.18
C LYS A 192 63.88 -2.11 41.14
N THR A 193 64.21 -1.07 41.92
CA THR A 193 63.53 -0.15 42.90
C THR A 193 64.40 1.12 43.13
N ALA A 194 64.01 2.26 43.73
CA ALA A 194 62.71 2.72 44.27
C ALA A 194 62.34 4.14 43.75
N ALA A 195 62.36 5.31 44.45
CA ALA A 195 62.63 5.69 45.84
C ALA A 195 61.99 7.08 46.21
N GLN A 196 61.77 7.32 47.51
CA GLN A 196 61.43 8.57 48.24
C GLN A 196 60.29 9.52 47.76
N ASP A 197 59.37 9.79 48.70
CA ASP A 197 58.40 10.90 48.81
C ASP A 197 58.87 11.77 50.00
N PRO A 198 58.68 13.11 50.06
CA PRO A 198 57.42 13.65 50.58
C PRO A 198 56.93 14.99 49.96
N ALA A 199 55.61 15.22 50.02
CA ALA A 199 54.95 16.53 49.84
C ALA A 199 54.83 17.31 51.19
N PRO A 200 54.06 18.42 51.37
CA PRO A 200 53.39 19.34 50.41
C PRO A 200 53.47 20.87 50.77
N LYS A 201 53.30 21.79 49.79
CA LYS A 201 52.58 23.10 49.99
C LYS A 201 52.28 23.88 48.69
N ALA A 202 51.53 24.99 48.80
CA ALA A 202 50.73 25.61 47.72
C ALA A 202 51.13 27.05 47.30
N ALA A 203 50.78 27.41 46.06
CA ALA A 203 50.55 28.77 45.53
C ALA A 203 49.61 28.64 44.29
N ALA A 204 48.42 29.26 44.24
CA ALA A 204 48.09 30.66 43.92
C ALA A 204 47.93 30.94 42.41
N ILE A 205 46.76 31.47 42.00
CA ILE A 205 46.44 31.96 40.64
C ILE A 205 45.69 33.30 40.79
N PRO A 206 46.11 34.40 40.13
CA PRO A 206 45.46 35.71 40.23
C PRO A 206 44.28 35.87 39.24
N ALA A 207 43.50 36.94 39.42
CA ALA A 207 42.34 37.30 38.60
C ALA A 207 42.62 38.46 37.64
N THR A 208 41.65 38.81 36.79
CA THR A 208 41.71 39.99 35.89
C THR A 208 40.35 40.71 35.91
N GLU A 209 40.37 42.04 36.00
CA GLU A 209 39.18 42.90 36.10
C GLU A 209 39.34 44.16 35.21
N ILE A 210 38.44 44.29 34.22
CA ILE A 210 37.78 45.47 33.61
C ILE A 210 38.34 46.86 34.07
N GLN A 211 38.65 47.86 33.22
CA GLN A 211 37.74 48.60 32.31
C GLN A 211 38.44 49.48 31.22
N ALA A 212 37.65 50.10 30.32
CA ALA A 212 38.04 51.01 29.20
C ALA A 212 38.16 52.50 29.61
N PRO A 213 38.57 53.47 28.73
CA PRO A 213 37.68 54.04 27.66
C PRO A 213 38.38 54.47 26.33
N ALA A 214 37.72 55.31 25.51
CA ALA A 214 38.03 55.73 24.10
C ALA A 214 38.88 57.06 24.01
N PRO A 215 39.00 57.89 22.91
CA PRO A 215 38.20 58.03 21.65
C PRO A 215 38.92 58.47 20.30
N ALA A 216 38.11 58.68 19.22
CA ALA A 216 38.24 59.72 18.13
C ALA A 216 39.27 59.59 16.95
N VAL A 217 39.17 60.17 15.71
CA VAL A 217 38.09 60.83 14.88
C VAL A 217 38.54 61.07 13.39
N SER A 218 37.63 60.92 12.38
CA SER A 218 37.58 61.47 10.96
C SER A 218 38.78 61.27 9.98
N THR A 219 38.75 61.51 8.64
CA THR A 219 37.79 62.02 7.60
C THR A 219 37.78 61.02 6.40
N ALA A 220 36.72 60.79 5.59
CA ALA A 220 35.78 61.69 4.87
C ALA A 220 36.43 62.41 3.66
N PRO A 221 35.71 62.85 2.60
CA PRO A 221 34.26 63.02 2.41
C PRO A 221 33.59 61.80 1.70
N LYS A 222 32.39 61.79 1.08
CA LYS A 222 31.41 62.86 0.76
C LYS A 222 29.92 62.45 0.88
N THR A 223 29.23 62.23 -0.24
CA THR A 223 27.75 62.22 -0.45
C THR A 223 27.45 61.47 -1.76
N ALA A 224 26.24 61.00 -2.14
CA ALA A 224 24.84 61.03 -1.66
C ALA A 224 24.05 59.96 -2.48
N ALA A 225 22.78 59.58 -2.27
CA ALA A 225 21.78 59.61 -1.18
C ALA A 225 20.58 58.71 -1.69
N GLN A 226 19.41 58.52 -1.06
CA GLN A 226 18.79 59.10 0.14
C GLN A 226 17.92 58.05 0.88
N ASP A 227 16.65 58.34 1.17
CA ASP A 227 15.71 57.62 2.06
C ASP A 227 14.25 58.11 1.74
N PRO A 228 13.11 57.56 2.29
CA PRO A 228 12.86 57.33 3.73
C PRO A 228 12.25 55.95 4.14
N ALA A 229 12.43 55.61 5.42
CA ALA A 229 11.92 54.42 6.15
C ALA A 229 10.48 54.64 6.76
N PRO A 230 9.95 53.99 7.87
CA PRO A 230 10.58 53.21 8.96
C PRO A 230 9.77 52.01 9.61
N LYS A 231 10.33 51.48 10.73
CA LYS A 231 9.78 50.57 11.78
C LYS A 231 9.52 49.09 11.41
N ALA A 232 9.93 48.05 12.16
CA ALA A 232 10.40 47.80 13.55
C ALA A 232 9.31 47.35 14.58
N THR A 233 9.63 46.30 15.34
CA THR A 233 8.68 45.52 16.17
C THR A 233 9.17 45.40 17.62
N ALA A 234 8.33 45.76 18.60
CA ALA A 234 8.54 45.48 20.03
C ALA A 234 7.19 45.52 20.79
N ILE A 235 7.11 44.82 21.94
CA ILE A 235 5.96 44.80 22.85
C ILE A 235 6.40 45.31 24.22
N PRO A 236 5.59 46.15 24.89
CA PRO A 236 5.41 46.00 26.33
C PRO A 236 3.95 46.18 26.83
N ALA A 237 3.56 45.29 27.76
CA ALA A 237 2.92 45.50 29.08
C ALA A 237 1.96 46.69 29.35
N THR A 238 0.98 46.64 30.28
CA THR A 238 0.71 45.70 31.41
C THR A 238 -0.83 45.55 31.64
N GLU A 239 -1.54 45.51 32.80
CA GLU A 239 -1.27 45.55 34.26
C GLU A 239 -2.36 44.83 35.11
N THR A 240 -1.96 44.40 36.32
CA THR A 240 -2.67 44.35 37.64
C THR A 240 -4.20 44.17 37.78
N GLN A 241 -4.61 43.09 38.47
CA GLN A 241 -5.19 43.14 39.85
C GLN A 241 -5.21 41.76 40.56
N ALA A 242 -5.62 41.72 41.84
CA ALA A 242 -5.43 40.60 42.78
C ALA A 242 -6.77 40.00 43.32
N PRO A 243 -6.78 38.81 43.97
CA PRO A 243 -8.01 38.05 44.24
C PRO A 243 -8.58 38.16 45.68
N ALA A 244 -9.90 37.97 45.84
CA ALA A 244 -10.58 37.86 47.14
C ALA A 244 -11.83 36.95 47.17
N THR A 245 -11.66 35.75 47.76
CA THR A 245 -12.55 35.06 48.74
C THR A 245 -14.10 35.12 48.69
N THR A 246 -14.73 33.96 48.44
CA THR A 246 -15.84 33.26 49.18
C THR A 246 -16.02 31.89 48.50
N VAL A 247 -16.09 30.68 49.10
CA VAL A 247 -16.53 30.15 50.42
C VAL A 247 -18.05 30.15 50.62
N SER A 248 -18.73 29.00 50.40
CA SER A 248 -19.48 28.26 51.44
C SER A 248 -20.25 27.01 50.95
N THR A 249 -19.84 25.84 51.45
CA THR A 249 -20.57 24.66 51.99
C THR A 249 -21.89 24.06 51.42
N ALA A 250 -22.05 22.76 51.74
CA ALA A 250 -23.28 21.94 51.87
C ALA A 250 -23.97 21.35 50.60
N ALA A 251 -24.71 20.23 50.64
CA ALA A 251 -24.59 19.00 51.47
C ALA A 251 -25.55 17.87 50.99
N LYS A 252 -25.08 16.61 50.94
CA LYS A 252 -25.86 15.34 50.88
C LYS A 252 -26.80 15.13 49.66
N THR A 253 -27.53 14.00 49.52
CA THR A 253 -27.15 12.57 49.28
C THR A 253 -28.39 11.86 48.68
N VAL A 254 -28.23 10.75 47.92
CA VAL A 254 -29.29 9.85 47.37
C VAL A 254 -30.19 10.53 46.28
N THR A 255 -30.77 9.90 45.24
CA THR A 255 -31.05 8.47 44.96
C THR A 255 -31.17 8.16 43.44
N GLN A 256 -30.74 6.94 43.05
CA GLN A 256 -31.18 6.10 41.90
C GLN A 256 -30.89 6.50 40.42
N ASP A 257 -30.62 5.43 39.67
CA ASP A 257 -30.33 5.23 38.23
C ASP A 257 -31.64 5.33 37.35
N PRO A 258 -31.66 5.17 35.99
CA PRO A 258 -30.65 4.51 35.14
C PRO A 258 -30.41 4.97 33.66
N VAL A 259 -29.34 4.40 33.07
CA VAL A 259 -29.18 3.92 31.66
C VAL A 259 -29.13 4.89 30.45
N MET A 260 -28.03 4.71 29.68
CA MET A 260 -27.77 4.86 28.22
C MET A 260 -28.29 6.02 27.33
N GLN A 261 -27.36 6.44 26.46
CA GLN A 261 -27.52 6.86 25.05
C GLN A 261 -28.34 8.12 24.69
N ALA A 262 -27.59 9.19 24.41
CA ALA A 262 -27.50 9.86 23.10
C ALA A 262 -28.75 9.94 22.19
N THR A 263 -29.14 11.17 21.86
CA THR A 263 -29.55 11.52 20.48
C THR A 263 -29.32 13.01 20.19
N THR A 264 -29.05 13.33 18.93
CA THR A 264 -29.14 14.70 18.37
C THR A 264 -30.60 14.97 17.94
N PRO A 265 -31.03 16.24 17.68
CA PRO A 265 -30.90 16.75 16.29
C PRO A 265 -30.84 18.29 16.12
N LYS A 266 -30.52 18.69 14.88
CA LYS A 266 -31.00 19.86 14.09
C LYS A 266 -31.38 21.19 14.76
N THR A 267 -30.94 22.28 14.14
CA THR A 267 -31.78 23.12 13.25
C THR A 267 -30.86 23.80 12.21
N ALA A 268 -31.41 24.25 11.07
CA ALA A 268 -30.66 24.83 9.96
C ALA A 268 -31.29 26.15 9.51
N GLU A 269 -30.48 27.08 9.00
CA GLU A 269 -30.91 28.14 8.08
C GLU A 269 -29.69 28.70 7.31
N ILE A 270 -29.93 29.21 6.09
CA ILE A 270 -28.93 29.83 5.21
C ILE A 270 -29.62 31.01 4.52
N PRO A 271 -28.98 32.19 4.44
CA PRO A 271 -28.81 32.78 3.11
C PRO A 271 -27.35 33.12 2.76
N VAL A 272 -27.02 32.85 1.50
CA VAL A 272 -25.95 33.49 0.71
C VAL A 272 -26.24 35.01 0.56
N THR A 273 -25.36 35.91 0.08
CA THR A 273 -24.30 35.79 -0.95
C THR A 273 -23.33 36.99 -0.90
N SER A 274 -22.16 36.88 -1.56
CA SER A 274 -21.46 37.88 -2.43
C SER A 274 -21.54 39.42 -2.20
N THR A 275 -20.55 40.29 -2.51
CA THR A 275 -19.17 40.26 -3.05
C THR A 275 -18.63 41.72 -3.06
N LEU A 276 -17.40 41.95 -3.57
CA LEU A 276 -16.91 43.21 -4.22
C LEU A 276 -16.65 44.47 -3.36
N LYS A 277 -15.49 45.10 -3.58
CA LYS A 277 -15.31 46.31 -4.45
C LYS A 277 -13.80 46.66 -4.60
N THR A 278 -13.21 46.66 -5.81
CA THR A 278 -13.09 47.75 -6.83
C THR A 278 -12.28 48.98 -6.36
N ALA A 279 -11.45 49.69 -7.14
CA ALA A 279 -11.21 49.79 -8.60
C ALA A 279 -9.70 50.12 -8.88
N ALA A 280 -9.16 50.57 -10.04
CA ALA A 280 -9.73 51.14 -11.27
C ALA A 280 -8.78 51.13 -12.52
N THR A 281 -9.41 51.22 -13.71
CA THR A 281 -9.00 51.95 -14.96
C THR A 281 -7.67 51.73 -15.71
N LYS A 282 -7.81 51.14 -16.92
CA LYS A 282 -7.40 51.62 -18.29
C LYS A 282 -5.94 52.05 -18.60
N SER A 283 -5.43 51.59 -19.77
CA SER A 283 -4.91 52.42 -20.91
C SER A 283 -3.71 51.80 -21.68
N THR A 284 -4.05 51.20 -22.83
CA THR A 284 -3.27 51.05 -24.10
C THR A 284 -1.87 51.68 -24.28
N ALA A 285 -0.89 50.85 -24.67
CA ALA A 285 0.11 51.03 -25.77
C ALA A 285 1.18 49.90 -25.68
N ALA A 286 2.02 49.55 -26.65
CA ALA A 286 1.98 49.40 -28.11
C ALA A 286 3.44 49.12 -28.58
N SER A 287 3.66 48.00 -29.30
CA SER A 287 4.82 47.74 -30.19
C SER A 287 6.23 47.44 -29.61
N THR A 288 7.00 46.66 -30.42
CA THR A 288 8.48 46.52 -30.46
C THR A 288 9.24 45.93 -29.25
N LYS A 289 10.41 45.27 -29.42
CA LYS A 289 10.96 44.34 -30.45
C LYS A 289 12.27 43.75 -29.89
N THR A 290 12.60 42.52 -30.28
CA THR A 290 13.94 41.93 -30.61
C THR A 290 15.20 42.54 -29.95
N ALA A 291 16.08 41.76 -29.28
CA ALA A 291 17.22 41.02 -29.89
C ALA A 291 18.12 40.41 -28.78
N ALA A 292 19.03 39.43 -28.99
CA ALA A 292 19.25 38.35 -29.98
C ALA A 292 20.41 37.41 -29.46
N VAL A 293 20.47 36.10 -29.78
CA VAL A 293 21.43 35.41 -30.71
C VAL A 293 22.92 35.46 -30.25
N PRO A 294 23.74 34.37 -30.26
CA PRO A 294 24.01 33.42 -31.38
C PRO A 294 24.05 31.89 -31.02
N SER A 295 24.20 30.91 -31.94
CA SER A 295 23.95 30.79 -33.41
C SER A 295 24.18 29.33 -33.95
N THR A 296 24.09 29.15 -35.29
CA THR A 296 24.88 28.22 -36.17
C THR A 296 24.59 26.69 -36.18
N THR A 297 24.44 25.96 -37.32
CA THR A 297 24.39 26.32 -38.78
C THR A 297 23.78 25.20 -39.68
N ALA A 298 23.21 25.59 -40.85
CA ALA A 298 23.12 24.90 -42.18
C ALA A 298 22.60 23.44 -42.36
N GLY A 299 22.01 23.03 -43.49
CA GLY A 299 21.52 23.79 -44.68
C GLY A 299 21.30 22.96 -45.97
N THR A 300 20.43 23.45 -46.89
CA THR A 300 20.16 22.98 -48.30
C THR A 300 19.52 21.59 -48.50
N SER A 301 18.72 21.29 -49.57
CA SER A 301 18.30 22.05 -50.77
C SER A 301 16.88 21.66 -51.29
N SER A 302 16.37 22.34 -52.33
CA SER A 302 15.08 22.14 -53.04
C SER A 302 15.18 21.08 -54.19
N THR A 303 14.18 20.68 -54.99
CA THR A 303 12.90 21.29 -55.48
C THR A 303 11.93 20.18 -55.96
N VAL A 304 10.64 20.41 -56.28
CA VAL A 304 10.04 20.72 -57.62
C VAL A 304 8.53 21.05 -57.43
N THR A 305 7.84 21.70 -58.39
CA THR A 305 6.48 22.29 -58.21
C THR A 305 5.64 22.33 -59.51
N THR A 306 4.31 22.56 -59.40
CA THR A 306 3.31 22.92 -60.46
C THR A 306 2.86 21.80 -61.44
N THR A 307 1.68 21.83 -62.10
CA THR A 307 0.77 22.96 -62.50
C THR A 307 -0.74 22.58 -62.63
N VAL A 308 -1.65 23.47 -62.17
CA VAL A 308 -2.98 23.94 -62.73
C VAL A 308 -3.97 22.94 -63.40
N GLN A 309 -5.23 22.73 -62.95
CA GLN A 309 -6.51 23.51 -63.09
C GLN A 309 -7.13 23.53 -64.54
N PRO A 310 -8.40 24.00 -64.85
CA PRO A 310 -9.52 24.54 -64.03
C PRO A 310 -10.98 24.10 -64.41
N THR A 311 -12.00 24.52 -63.63
CA THR A 311 -13.28 25.15 -64.09
C THR A 311 -14.15 25.61 -62.89
N ALA A 312 -15.19 26.46 -63.13
CA ALA A 312 -16.08 27.05 -62.10
C ALA A 312 -17.41 27.57 -62.70
N VAL A 313 -18.42 27.91 -61.87
CA VAL A 313 -19.46 28.99 -62.02
C VAL A 313 -20.52 28.93 -60.88
N GLN A 314 -21.24 30.03 -60.60
CA GLN A 314 -22.31 30.17 -59.58
C GLN A 314 -23.62 30.81 -60.12
N LYS A 315 -24.76 30.47 -59.50
CA LYS A 315 -25.87 31.33 -58.97
C LYS A 315 -27.13 30.46 -58.70
N SER A 316 -28.08 30.77 -57.81
CA SER A 316 -28.79 32.04 -57.58
C SER A 316 -29.46 32.16 -56.18
N SER A 317 -30.27 33.20 -55.95
CA SER A 317 -30.89 33.68 -54.68
C SER A 317 -32.06 32.80 -54.15
N THR A 318 -32.52 32.87 -52.89
CA THR A 318 -33.16 34.03 -52.20
C THR A 318 -33.18 33.84 -50.65
N ALA A 319 -33.53 34.86 -49.84
CA ALA A 319 -33.25 34.91 -48.40
C ALA A 319 -34.29 35.66 -47.51
N ILE A 320 -34.06 35.60 -46.18
CA ILE A 320 -34.57 36.46 -45.07
C ILE A 320 -35.93 36.11 -44.39
N THR A 321 -35.81 35.40 -43.26
CA THR A 321 -36.28 35.74 -41.87
C THR A 321 -37.65 36.40 -41.57
N ALA A 322 -38.52 35.66 -40.85
CA ALA A 322 -39.37 36.08 -39.70
C ALA A 322 -40.02 34.83 -39.05
N GLY A 323 -40.45 34.75 -37.77
CA GLY A 323 -40.22 35.62 -36.61
C GLY A 323 -41.15 35.30 -35.40
N ASN A 324 -40.60 35.31 -34.16
CA ASN A 324 -41.25 35.46 -32.83
C ASN A 324 -42.13 34.36 -32.15
N ALA A 325 -42.04 34.38 -30.80
CA ALA A 325 -43.09 34.18 -29.77
C ALA A 325 -43.40 32.78 -29.15
N VAL A 326 -42.61 32.46 -28.12
CA VAL A 326 -42.92 31.85 -26.79
C VAL A 326 -44.41 31.65 -26.38
N ARG A 327 -44.72 30.45 -25.82
CA ARG A 327 -45.58 30.08 -24.64
C ARG A 327 -46.16 28.66 -24.84
N THR A 328 -45.85 27.59 -24.07
CA THR A 328 -46.08 27.25 -22.64
C THR A 328 -47.53 26.92 -22.22
N PHE A 329 -47.76 25.62 -21.94
CA PHE A 329 -48.80 24.98 -21.11
C PHE A 329 -50.31 25.13 -21.43
N SER A 330 -50.98 24.00 -21.71
CA SER A 330 -52.15 23.47 -20.95
C SER A 330 -52.67 22.15 -21.56
N HIS A 331 -53.45 21.37 -20.79
CA HIS A 331 -54.00 20.05 -21.19
C HIS A 331 -55.54 20.07 -21.37
N GLN A 332 -56.05 18.97 -21.93
CA GLN A 332 -57.44 18.49 -21.97
C GLN A 332 -58.42 19.00 -23.05
N SER A 333 -58.47 18.20 -24.13
CA SER A 333 -59.67 17.57 -24.72
C SER A 333 -60.85 18.40 -25.26
N GLY A 334 -61.12 18.21 -26.56
CA GLY A 334 -62.45 18.32 -27.18
C GLY A 334 -62.68 17.14 -28.15
N SER A 335 -63.93 16.71 -28.37
CA SER A 335 -64.27 15.50 -29.15
C SER A 335 -65.03 15.81 -30.44
N ALA A 336 -64.72 15.11 -31.54
CA ALA A 336 -65.48 15.18 -32.80
C ALA A 336 -65.43 13.86 -33.62
N ILE A 337 -66.32 12.92 -33.26
CA ILE A 337 -67.22 12.09 -34.10
C ILE A 337 -66.76 11.56 -35.49
N ALA A 338 -67.16 10.30 -35.78
CA ALA A 338 -67.13 9.54 -37.06
C ALA A 338 -65.78 8.88 -37.43
N ALA A 339 -65.71 7.63 -37.95
CA ALA A 339 -66.72 6.61 -38.28
C ALA A 339 -66.17 5.17 -37.99
N PRO A 340 -66.98 4.08 -38.02
CA PRO A 340 -66.57 2.80 -37.42
C PRO A 340 -65.72 1.86 -38.31
N LYS A 341 -65.16 0.84 -37.63
CA LYS A 341 -64.22 -0.19 -38.13
C LYS A 341 -64.68 -0.94 -39.40
N THR A 342 -63.73 -1.21 -40.29
CA THR A 342 -63.64 -2.53 -40.97
C THR A 342 -62.18 -3.00 -40.90
N THR A 343 -61.93 -4.26 -40.59
CA THR A 343 -60.63 -4.70 -40.04
C THR A 343 -59.63 -5.14 -41.11
N LEU A 344 -58.66 -4.29 -41.46
CA LEU A 344 -57.41 -4.74 -42.08
C LEU A 344 -56.48 -5.31 -41.00
N GLN A 345 -56.24 -6.61 -41.03
CA GLN A 345 -55.52 -7.32 -39.97
C GLN A 345 -54.00 -7.26 -40.23
N LYS A 346 -53.15 -7.30 -39.18
CA LYS A 346 -51.74 -6.86 -39.22
C LYS A 346 -50.77 -8.05 -39.09
N THR A 347 -49.72 -8.15 -39.88
CA THR A 347 -48.71 -9.23 -39.75
C THR A 347 -47.58 -8.83 -38.78
N ALA A 348 -47.06 -9.77 -38.00
CA ALA A 348 -46.10 -9.49 -36.91
C ALA A 348 -44.83 -8.74 -37.34
N SER A 349 -44.37 -8.93 -38.59
CA SER A 349 -43.27 -8.17 -39.18
C SER A 349 -43.51 -6.66 -39.16
N SER A 350 -44.77 -6.22 -39.33
CA SER A 350 -45.23 -4.82 -39.45
C SER A 350 -45.67 -4.15 -38.14
N MET A 351 -45.52 -4.84 -36.99
CA MET A 351 -45.76 -4.27 -35.65
C MET A 351 -44.61 -3.33 -35.24
N SER A 352 -44.89 -2.29 -34.43
CA SER A 352 -43.82 -1.56 -33.73
C SER A 352 -43.10 -2.48 -32.74
N VAL A 353 -42.00 -2.04 -32.13
CA VAL A 353 -41.31 -2.82 -31.10
C VAL A 353 -42.24 -3.04 -29.91
N ASN A 354 -42.95 -2.00 -29.43
CA ASN A 354 -43.89 -2.11 -28.32
C ASN A 354 -45.14 -2.97 -28.66
N ASP A 355 -45.69 -2.87 -29.87
CA ASP A 355 -46.74 -3.79 -30.35
C ASP A 355 -46.25 -5.24 -30.33
N TYR A 356 -45.01 -5.48 -30.78
CA TYR A 356 -44.42 -6.81 -30.91
C TYR A 356 -44.04 -7.42 -29.55
N ILE A 357 -43.58 -6.62 -28.59
CA ILE A 357 -43.40 -7.03 -27.18
C ILE A 357 -44.73 -7.51 -26.58
N LYS A 358 -45.82 -6.77 -26.80
CA LYS A 358 -47.18 -7.13 -26.35
C LYS A 358 -47.71 -8.37 -27.06
N TYR A 359 -47.45 -8.51 -28.37
CA TYR A 359 -47.81 -9.67 -29.16
C TYR A 359 -47.09 -10.95 -28.70
N MET A 360 -45.79 -10.86 -28.42
CA MET A 360 -44.95 -12.00 -28.00
C MET A 360 -45.05 -12.30 -26.50
N ASN A 361 -45.57 -11.36 -25.69
CA ASN A 361 -45.78 -11.49 -24.25
C ASN A 361 -44.54 -12.01 -23.49
N TYR A 362 -43.41 -11.30 -23.63
CA TYR A 362 -42.13 -11.73 -23.08
C TYR A 362 -42.07 -11.68 -21.55
N ASN A 363 -41.79 -12.84 -20.93
CA ASN A 363 -41.35 -12.91 -19.55
C ASN A 363 -40.03 -12.15 -19.35
N VAL A 364 -39.95 -11.40 -18.25
CA VAL A 364 -38.72 -10.73 -17.78
C VAL A 364 -37.88 -11.74 -16.99
N PRO A 365 -36.54 -11.80 -17.15
CA PRO A 365 -35.69 -12.68 -16.37
C PRO A 365 -35.58 -12.25 -14.90
N VAL A 366 -35.27 -13.20 -14.02
CA VAL A 366 -34.93 -12.89 -12.61
C VAL A 366 -33.66 -12.04 -12.59
N TYR A 367 -33.68 -10.96 -11.80
CA TYR A 367 -32.52 -10.06 -11.67
C TYR A 367 -31.40 -10.80 -10.93
N GLN A 368 -30.20 -10.76 -11.48
CA GLN A 368 -29.01 -11.39 -10.91
C GLN A 368 -28.13 -10.32 -10.27
N GLN A 369 -27.51 -10.61 -9.13
CA GLN A 369 -26.54 -9.71 -8.51
C GLN A 369 -25.13 -10.27 -8.67
N ASP A 370 -24.25 -9.47 -9.27
CA ASP A 370 -22.82 -9.72 -9.45
C ASP A 370 -22.04 -8.49 -8.96
N PHE A 371 -22.37 -8.01 -7.75
CA PHE A 371 -21.73 -6.85 -7.13
C PHE A 371 -20.22 -7.09 -6.92
N SER A 372 -19.38 -6.12 -7.29
CA SER A 372 -17.97 -6.13 -6.88
C SER A 372 -17.79 -5.46 -5.53
N SER A 373 -17.01 -6.08 -4.64
CA SER A 373 -16.53 -5.50 -3.38
C SER A 373 -15.63 -4.28 -3.54
N ASP A 374 -15.20 -4.03 -4.77
CA ASP A 374 -14.14 -3.09 -5.15
C ASP A 374 -14.73 -1.73 -5.55
N PHE A 375 -16.03 -1.71 -5.88
CA PHE A 375 -16.74 -0.51 -6.27
C PHE A 375 -17.01 0.34 -5.03
N PRO A 376 -16.63 1.63 -5.05
CA PRO A 376 -16.63 2.43 -3.84
C PRO A 376 -18.07 2.83 -3.46
N LEU A 377 -18.48 2.44 -2.24
CA LEU A 377 -19.80 2.73 -1.68
C LEU A 377 -19.91 4.21 -1.27
N ILE A 378 -20.01 5.10 -2.26
CA ILE A 378 -20.12 6.55 -2.12
C ILE A 378 -21.60 6.93 -2.17
N ALA A 379 -22.07 7.73 -1.21
CA ALA A 379 -23.44 8.22 -1.19
C ALA A 379 -23.74 9.14 -2.40
N TYR A 380 -24.99 9.14 -2.88
CA TYR A 380 -25.48 10.21 -3.76
C TYR A 380 -25.41 11.56 -3.05
N ARG A 381 -25.52 12.67 -3.79
CA ARG A 381 -25.46 14.03 -3.22
C ARG A 381 -26.52 14.32 -2.14
N ASN A 382 -27.58 13.52 -2.09
CA ASN A 382 -28.67 13.61 -1.11
C ASN A 382 -28.58 12.55 0.01
N GLY A 383 -27.65 11.60 -0.07
CA GLY A 383 -27.48 10.50 0.90
C GLY A 383 -27.34 9.12 0.25
N VAL A 384 -27.24 8.08 1.09
CA VAL A 384 -27.35 6.67 0.69
C VAL A 384 -28.85 6.36 0.50
N GLY A 385 -29.19 5.60 -0.54
CA GLY A 385 -30.57 5.29 -0.91
C GLY A 385 -31.36 6.48 -1.47
N ALA A 386 -30.67 7.53 -1.95
CA ALA A 386 -31.27 8.78 -2.42
C ALA A 386 -30.88 9.19 -3.86
N PRO A 387 -31.03 8.30 -4.87
CA PRO A 387 -30.95 8.70 -6.28
C PRO A 387 -32.12 9.61 -6.66
N GLU A 388 -31.91 10.45 -7.67
CA GLU A 388 -32.90 11.37 -8.24
C GLU A 388 -33.51 10.83 -9.56
N GLY A 389 -33.09 9.65 -10.01
CA GLY A 389 -33.45 9.13 -11.33
C GLY A 389 -32.51 8.04 -11.85
N VAL A 390 -32.71 7.68 -13.12
CA VAL A 390 -31.99 6.64 -13.87
C VAL A 390 -31.53 7.21 -15.22
N VAL A 391 -30.24 7.02 -15.55
CA VAL A 391 -29.71 7.25 -16.90
C VAL A 391 -29.70 5.93 -17.68
N ALA A 392 -30.30 6.01 -18.87
CA ALA A 392 -30.35 4.94 -19.85
C ALA A 392 -29.19 5.09 -20.86
N HIS A 393 -28.32 4.07 -20.88
CA HIS A 393 -27.14 3.92 -21.72
C HIS A 393 -27.25 2.75 -22.72
N GLU A 394 -26.36 2.70 -23.71
CA GLU A 394 -26.04 1.48 -24.46
C GLU A 394 -24.54 1.39 -24.72
N THR A 395 -24.00 0.17 -24.69
CA THR A 395 -22.55 -0.05 -24.55
C THR A 395 -21.71 0.29 -25.79
N ALA A 396 -22.33 0.79 -26.86
CA ALA A 396 -21.77 1.10 -28.18
C ALA A 396 -21.10 -0.10 -28.89
N ASN A 397 -21.17 -1.31 -28.31
CA ASN A 397 -20.33 -2.44 -28.69
C ASN A 397 -21.12 -3.54 -29.42
N ASN A 398 -21.19 -3.44 -30.74
CA ASN A 398 -21.84 -4.40 -31.65
C ASN A 398 -21.29 -5.85 -31.58
N THR A 399 -20.23 -6.13 -30.82
CA THR A 399 -19.51 -7.42 -30.86
C THR A 399 -19.40 -8.17 -29.53
N SER A 400 -19.94 -7.60 -28.46
CA SER A 400 -19.76 -8.10 -27.10
C SER A 400 -20.97 -8.85 -26.57
N THR A 401 -20.92 -9.23 -25.29
CA THR A 401 -21.98 -9.90 -24.54
C THR A 401 -22.06 -9.27 -23.15
N ILE A 402 -23.17 -9.46 -22.44
CA ILE A 402 -23.36 -8.89 -21.10
C ILE A 402 -22.20 -9.22 -20.14
N TRP A 403 -21.71 -10.46 -20.16
CA TRP A 403 -20.55 -10.90 -19.37
C TRP A 403 -19.23 -10.28 -19.83
N GLY A 404 -19.09 -9.97 -21.12
CA GLY A 404 -17.94 -9.27 -21.68
C GLY A 404 -17.87 -7.82 -21.23
N GLU A 405 -19.01 -7.11 -21.23
CA GLU A 405 -19.13 -5.73 -20.77
C GLU A 405 -18.96 -5.62 -19.25
N ILE A 406 -19.60 -6.50 -18.47
CA ILE A 406 -19.41 -6.58 -17.01
C ILE A 406 -17.95 -6.87 -16.66
N ALA A 407 -17.31 -7.82 -17.35
CA ALA A 407 -15.90 -8.12 -17.12
C ALA A 407 -14.99 -6.96 -17.55
N TYR A 408 -15.28 -6.27 -18.66
CA TYR A 408 -14.52 -5.10 -19.08
C TYR A 408 -14.64 -3.98 -18.05
N MET A 409 -15.85 -3.61 -17.65
CA MET A 409 -16.12 -2.60 -16.63
C MET A 409 -15.46 -2.95 -15.29
N LYS A 410 -15.61 -4.18 -14.77
CA LYS A 410 -14.96 -4.62 -13.53
C LYS A 410 -13.43 -4.52 -13.57
N ASN A 411 -12.80 -4.70 -14.75
CA ASN A 411 -11.36 -4.53 -14.92
C ASN A 411 -10.92 -3.07 -15.15
N ASN A 412 -11.84 -2.11 -15.32
CA ASN A 412 -11.55 -0.71 -15.66
C ASN A 412 -12.34 0.31 -14.79
N PHE A 413 -12.93 -0.14 -13.68
CA PHE A 413 -13.99 0.58 -12.93
C PHE A 413 -13.58 1.95 -12.38
N GLU A 414 -12.28 2.18 -12.18
CA GLU A 414 -11.70 3.48 -11.80
C GLU A 414 -11.97 4.59 -12.82
N ASN A 415 -12.24 4.24 -14.08
CA ASN A 415 -12.57 5.18 -15.15
C ASN A 415 -14.09 5.43 -15.24
N ALA A 416 -14.86 4.34 -15.25
CA ALA A 416 -16.32 4.34 -15.28
C ALA A 416 -16.86 2.99 -14.79
N PHE A 417 -17.96 3.02 -14.04
CA PHE A 417 -18.76 1.84 -13.74
C PHE A 417 -20.24 2.19 -13.64
N VAL A 418 -21.10 1.19 -13.80
CA VAL A 418 -22.57 1.32 -13.81
C VAL A 418 -23.23 0.35 -12.84
N HIS A 419 -24.52 0.54 -12.61
CA HIS A 419 -25.29 -0.23 -11.64
C HIS A 419 -25.78 -1.56 -12.17
N ALA A 420 -26.15 -1.62 -13.46
CA ALA A 420 -26.59 -2.87 -14.08
C ALA A 420 -26.36 -2.87 -15.60
N PHE A 421 -26.26 -4.07 -16.16
CA PHE A 421 -26.36 -4.34 -17.59
C PHE A 421 -27.59 -5.18 -17.89
N VAL A 422 -28.13 -5.04 -19.11
CA VAL A 422 -29.31 -5.78 -19.58
C VAL A 422 -29.10 -6.28 -21.01
N ASP A 423 -29.50 -7.53 -21.28
CA ASP A 423 -29.60 -8.09 -22.63
C ASP A 423 -30.95 -8.81 -22.85
N ASP A 424 -31.10 -9.56 -23.95
CA ASP A 424 -32.35 -10.26 -24.28
C ASP A 424 -32.66 -11.46 -23.37
N ASN A 425 -31.78 -11.84 -22.45
CA ASN A 425 -31.94 -12.99 -21.56
C ASN A 425 -31.63 -12.70 -20.08
N ASN A 426 -30.92 -11.61 -19.79
CA ASN A 426 -30.36 -11.32 -18.48
C ASN A 426 -30.59 -9.87 -18.05
N ILE A 427 -30.73 -9.67 -16.74
CA ILE A 427 -30.61 -8.39 -16.05
C ILE A 427 -29.61 -8.66 -14.92
N ILE A 428 -28.48 -7.95 -14.90
CA ILE A 428 -27.39 -8.21 -13.94
C ILE A 428 -26.98 -6.90 -13.29
N GLU A 429 -27.18 -6.80 -11.98
CA GLU A 429 -26.76 -5.69 -11.15
C GLU A 429 -25.29 -5.86 -10.73
N THR A 430 -24.46 -4.87 -11.05
CA THR A 430 -23.02 -4.85 -10.79
C THR A 430 -22.59 -3.89 -9.67
N ALA A 431 -23.44 -2.95 -9.28
CA ALA A 431 -23.25 -2.10 -8.10
C ALA A 431 -24.58 -1.92 -7.34
N PRO A 432 -24.59 -1.84 -5.99
CA PRO A 432 -25.81 -1.59 -5.23
C PRO A 432 -26.37 -0.19 -5.54
N THR A 433 -27.64 -0.10 -5.92
CA THR A 433 -28.25 1.16 -6.39
C THR A 433 -28.46 2.22 -5.31
N ASP A 434 -28.22 1.89 -4.04
CA ASP A 434 -28.22 2.82 -2.90
C ASP A 434 -27.01 3.79 -2.89
N TYR A 435 -25.96 3.49 -3.64
CA TYR A 435 -24.73 4.28 -3.76
C TYR A 435 -24.56 4.77 -5.20
N LEU A 436 -23.72 5.79 -5.43
CA LEU A 436 -23.49 6.32 -6.77
C LEU A 436 -22.56 5.43 -7.62
N ALA A 437 -22.63 5.63 -8.95
CA ALA A 437 -21.70 5.06 -9.91
C ALA A 437 -21.22 6.11 -10.91
N TRP A 438 -20.31 5.73 -11.82
CA TRP A 438 -19.55 6.67 -12.66
C TRP A 438 -19.82 6.51 -14.17
N GLY A 439 -21.10 6.40 -14.57
CA GLY A 439 -21.51 6.12 -15.96
C GLY A 439 -21.74 7.33 -16.88
N SER A 440 -22.09 8.50 -16.34
CA SER A 440 -22.60 9.65 -17.13
C SER A 440 -21.94 11.00 -16.82
N GLY A 441 -20.71 10.97 -16.32
CA GLY A 441 -19.92 12.17 -16.04
C GLY A 441 -20.28 12.90 -14.75
N GLN A 442 -19.41 13.82 -14.32
CA GLN A 442 -19.34 14.32 -12.94
C GLN A 442 -20.62 14.96 -12.38
N TYR A 443 -21.54 15.44 -13.22
CA TYR A 443 -22.77 16.11 -12.79
C TYR A 443 -23.98 15.17 -12.68
N ALA A 444 -23.97 14.02 -13.37
CA ALA A 444 -25.03 13.02 -13.34
C ALA A 444 -24.69 11.82 -12.44
N ASN A 445 -23.41 11.44 -12.38
CA ASN A 445 -22.88 10.43 -11.46
C ASN A 445 -23.42 10.57 -10.01
N PRO A 446 -23.34 11.73 -9.32
CA PRO A 446 -23.83 11.87 -7.95
C PRO A 446 -25.36 12.05 -7.83
N ARG A 447 -26.11 11.83 -8.92
CA ARG A 447 -27.57 11.98 -8.98
C ARG A 447 -28.30 10.69 -9.31
N PHE A 448 -27.77 9.86 -10.22
CA PHE A 448 -28.60 8.87 -10.92
C PHE A 448 -28.03 7.45 -10.88
N ILE A 449 -28.95 6.49 -10.92
CA ILE A 449 -28.68 5.09 -11.29
C ILE A 449 -28.24 5.07 -12.77
N GLN A 450 -27.44 4.09 -13.16
CA GLN A 450 -26.76 4.03 -14.46
C GLN A 450 -27.00 2.62 -15.03
N VAL A 451 -27.69 2.49 -16.18
CA VAL A 451 -28.13 1.18 -16.71
C VAL A 451 -27.78 1.02 -18.19
N GLU A 452 -26.95 0.02 -18.46
CA GLU A 452 -26.39 -0.27 -19.78
C GLU A 452 -27.21 -1.31 -20.56
N LEU A 453 -27.68 -0.93 -21.75
CA LEU A 453 -28.27 -1.87 -22.71
C LEU A 453 -27.18 -2.48 -23.60
N VAL A 454 -27.06 -3.80 -23.58
CA VAL A 454 -26.13 -4.53 -24.45
C VAL A 454 -26.74 -4.69 -25.84
N ARG A 455 -25.97 -4.39 -26.89
CA ARG A 455 -26.43 -4.51 -28.29
C ARG A 455 -26.74 -5.95 -28.68
N VAL A 456 -28.00 -6.26 -29.03
CA VAL A 456 -28.46 -7.59 -29.47
C VAL A 456 -29.12 -7.56 -30.84
N GLN A 457 -28.74 -8.50 -31.72
CA GLN A 457 -29.10 -8.43 -33.14
C GLN A 457 -30.45 -9.11 -33.46
N GLY A 458 -31.29 -8.40 -34.22
CA GLY A 458 -32.56 -8.88 -34.77
C GLY A 458 -33.79 -8.50 -33.93
N LYS A 459 -34.90 -8.15 -34.62
CA LYS A 459 -36.12 -7.57 -34.02
C LYS A 459 -36.62 -8.29 -32.76
N ASP A 460 -36.60 -9.62 -32.76
CA ASP A 460 -37.08 -10.43 -31.64
C ASP A 460 -36.21 -10.27 -30.38
N ARG A 461 -34.89 -10.43 -30.53
CA ARG A 461 -33.93 -10.23 -29.43
C ARG A 461 -33.89 -8.78 -28.96
N PHE A 462 -33.92 -7.81 -29.88
CA PHE A 462 -34.00 -6.39 -29.54
C PHE A 462 -35.27 -6.08 -28.73
N SER A 463 -36.44 -6.55 -29.19
CA SER A 463 -37.71 -6.38 -28.48
C SER A 463 -37.67 -7.01 -27.07
N LYS A 464 -37.07 -8.20 -26.94
CA LYS A 464 -36.93 -8.87 -25.64
C LYS A 464 -35.94 -8.16 -24.71
N ALA A 465 -34.83 -7.62 -25.21
CA ALA A 465 -33.90 -6.81 -24.43
C ALA A 465 -34.54 -5.49 -23.97
N ILE A 466 -35.27 -4.79 -24.85
CA ILE A 466 -36.05 -3.59 -24.52
C ILE A 466 -37.14 -3.91 -23.47
N ASN A 467 -37.81 -5.06 -23.56
CA ASN A 467 -38.75 -5.53 -22.54
C ASN A 467 -38.11 -5.72 -21.16
N ASN A 468 -36.89 -6.25 -21.12
CA ASN A 468 -36.13 -6.45 -19.87
C ASN A 468 -35.63 -5.11 -19.31
N TYR A 469 -35.12 -4.25 -20.18
CA TYR A 469 -34.52 -2.95 -19.86
C TYR A 469 -35.55 -1.98 -19.28
N ALA A 470 -36.70 -1.83 -19.94
CA ALA A 470 -37.81 -1.03 -19.45
C ALA A 470 -38.39 -1.58 -18.13
N ASP A 471 -38.25 -2.87 -17.86
CA ASP A 471 -38.71 -3.46 -16.59
C ASP A 471 -37.78 -3.12 -15.42
N TYR A 472 -36.46 -3.22 -15.64
CA TYR A 472 -35.46 -2.88 -14.63
C TYR A 472 -35.49 -1.39 -14.26
N ILE A 473 -35.63 -0.51 -15.26
CA ILE A 473 -35.80 0.93 -15.06
C ILE A 473 -37.09 1.21 -14.28
N ALA A 474 -38.23 0.62 -14.67
CA ALA A 474 -39.49 0.79 -13.96
C ALA A 474 -39.44 0.29 -12.50
N THR A 475 -38.76 -0.83 -12.24
CA THR A 475 -38.58 -1.34 -10.86
C THR A 475 -37.72 -0.41 -10.01
N ASN A 476 -36.63 0.14 -10.54
CA ASN A 476 -35.77 1.04 -9.78
C ASN A 476 -36.46 2.38 -9.48
N LEU A 477 -37.16 2.97 -10.46
CA LEU A 477 -37.97 4.16 -10.22
C LEU A 477 -39.02 3.90 -9.13
N LEU A 478 -39.70 2.76 -9.16
CA LEU A 478 -40.69 2.40 -8.15
C LEU A 478 -40.07 2.15 -6.76
N TYR A 479 -38.91 1.48 -6.68
CA TYR A 479 -38.20 1.16 -5.43
C TYR A 479 -37.76 2.43 -4.68
N TYR A 480 -37.23 3.43 -5.39
CA TYR A 480 -36.84 4.73 -4.80
C TYR A 480 -37.99 5.74 -4.74
N ASN A 481 -39.25 5.32 -4.98
CA ASN A 481 -40.45 6.15 -4.96
C ASN A 481 -40.34 7.40 -5.88
N LEU A 482 -39.73 7.21 -7.06
CA LEU A 482 -39.62 8.20 -8.13
C LEU A 482 -40.74 8.00 -9.15
N PRO A 483 -41.35 9.06 -9.71
CA PRO A 483 -42.25 8.94 -10.86
C PRO A 483 -41.49 8.49 -12.12
N VAL A 484 -42.22 8.15 -13.19
CA VAL A 484 -41.66 8.11 -14.55
C VAL A 484 -41.83 9.49 -15.16
N ASP A 485 -40.73 10.23 -15.32
CA ASP A 485 -40.72 11.61 -15.82
C ASP A 485 -39.48 11.81 -16.69
N SER A 486 -39.63 12.34 -17.93
CA SER A 486 -38.58 12.25 -18.95
C SER A 486 -37.89 13.57 -19.25
N ALA A 487 -36.60 13.64 -18.91
CA ALA A 487 -35.78 14.84 -19.00
C ALA A 487 -35.27 15.18 -20.42
N GLU A 488 -35.71 14.48 -21.45
CA GLU A 488 -35.19 14.61 -22.81
C GLU A 488 -35.49 15.99 -23.44
N TYR A 489 -36.59 16.63 -23.03
CA TYR A 489 -37.11 17.85 -23.68
C TYR A 489 -36.89 19.15 -22.90
N ASP A 490 -36.63 19.08 -21.60
CA ASP A 490 -36.43 20.27 -20.73
C ASP A 490 -35.28 20.16 -19.70
N GLY A 491 -34.62 19.01 -19.59
CA GLY A 491 -33.56 18.77 -18.61
C GLY A 491 -34.06 18.56 -17.17
N THR A 492 -35.33 18.23 -16.97
CA THR A 492 -35.92 17.92 -15.66
C THR A 492 -36.69 16.61 -15.67
N GLY A 493 -36.59 15.82 -14.59
CA GLY A 493 -37.25 14.52 -14.47
C GLY A 493 -36.33 13.43 -13.93
N THR A 494 -36.81 12.19 -13.99
CA THR A 494 -36.26 11.01 -13.33
C THR A 494 -35.75 9.94 -14.30
N LEU A 495 -36.12 9.99 -15.58
CA LEU A 495 -35.64 9.11 -16.63
C LEU A 495 -34.91 9.94 -17.70
N TRP A 496 -33.62 9.67 -17.82
CA TRP A 496 -32.67 10.40 -18.67
C TRP A 496 -32.07 9.46 -19.72
N SER A 497 -31.85 9.94 -20.94
CA SER A 497 -30.83 9.33 -21.81
C SER A 497 -29.45 9.89 -21.45
N HIS A 498 -28.37 9.19 -21.80
CA HIS A 498 -27.03 9.79 -21.71
C HIS A 498 -26.92 11.05 -22.59
N LYS A 499 -27.62 11.07 -23.74
CA LYS A 499 -27.71 12.26 -24.59
C LYS A 499 -28.35 13.46 -23.88
N ALA A 500 -29.42 13.27 -23.10
CA ALA A 500 -30.02 14.32 -22.28
C ALA A 500 -29.06 14.85 -21.20
N VAL A 501 -28.28 13.95 -20.57
CA VAL A 501 -27.21 14.37 -19.64
C VAL A 501 -26.21 15.28 -20.36
N SER A 502 -25.69 14.87 -21.53
CA SER A 502 -24.77 15.69 -22.34
C SER A 502 -25.37 17.04 -22.76
N ASN A 503 -26.69 17.09 -23.02
CA ASN A 503 -27.39 18.31 -23.46
C ASN A 503 -27.65 19.30 -22.32
N TYR A 504 -28.09 18.84 -21.14
CA TYR A 504 -28.63 19.70 -20.07
C TYR A 504 -27.77 19.78 -18.80
N LEU A 505 -26.92 18.78 -18.53
CA LEU A 505 -26.03 18.75 -17.37
C LEU A 505 -24.55 18.89 -17.76
N GLY A 506 -24.18 18.38 -18.94
CA GLY A 506 -22.81 18.36 -19.45
C GLY A 506 -21.88 17.45 -18.63
N GLY A 507 -20.58 17.65 -18.77
CA GLY A 507 -19.56 16.76 -18.17
C GLY A 507 -19.36 15.42 -18.89
N THR A 508 -20.05 15.25 -20.01
CA THR A 508 -19.99 14.16 -20.99
C THR A 508 -20.47 14.73 -22.34
N ASP A 509 -19.99 14.19 -23.46
CA ASP A 509 -20.41 14.54 -24.83
C ASP A 509 -21.11 13.39 -25.56
N HIS A 510 -21.34 12.29 -24.85
CA HIS A 510 -21.94 11.05 -25.34
C HIS A 510 -23.38 11.22 -25.88
N GLY A 511 -23.82 10.22 -26.66
CA GLY A 511 -25.10 10.24 -27.37
C GLY A 511 -25.89 8.93 -27.35
N ASP A 512 -25.51 7.98 -26.50
CA ASP A 512 -26.30 6.79 -26.22
C ASP A 512 -27.67 7.13 -25.56
N PRO A 513 -28.72 6.32 -25.78
CA PRO A 513 -28.78 5.12 -26.63
C PRO A 513 -29.26 5.39 -28.07
N TYR A 514 -29.31 6.66 -28.50
CA TYR A 514 -30.02 7.09 -29.71
C TYR A 514 -29.62 6.39 -31.01
N GLY A 515 -28.31 6.21 -31.23
CA GLY A 515 -27.82 5.53 -32.44
C GLY A 515 -28.34 4.10 -32.55
N TRP A 516 -28.23 3.33 -31.46
CA TRP A 516 -28.67 1.93 -31.43
C TRP A 516 -30.20 1.78 -31.50
N PHE A 517 -30.97 2.71 -30.91
CA PHE A 517 -32.42 2.73 -31.04
C PHE A 517 -32.84 3.03 -32.49
N ALA A 518 -32.23 4.03 -33.14
CA ALA A 518 -32.49 4.36 -34.53
C ALA A 518 -32.12 3.23 -35.50
N GLU A 519 -30.99 2.53 -35.27
CA GLU A 519 -30.58 1.32 -36.03
C GLU A 519 -31.66 0.21 -36.01
N ASN A 520 -32.47 0.13 -34.94
CA ASN A 520 -33.52 -0.89 -34.76
C ASN A 520 -34.94 -0.36 -35.05
N GLY A 521 -35.10 0.88 -35.48
CA GLY A 521 -36.40 1.50 -35.74
C GLY A 521 -37.22 1.75 -34.48
N TYR A 522 -36.56 2.20 -33.41
CA TYR A 522 -37.11 2.49 -32.09
C TYR A 522 -36.74 3.89 -31.63
N THR A 523 -37.48 4.44 -30.65
CA THR A 523 -37.30 5.80 -30.13
C THR A 523 -37.21 5.84 -28.62
N PHE A 524 -36.66 6.93 -28.05
CA PHE A 524 -36.64 7.11 -26.60
C PHE A 524 -38.06 7.33 -26.05
N ASP A 525 -38.96 7.98 -26.80
CA ASP A 525 -40.38 8.12 -26.42
C ASP A 525 -41.07 6.75 -26.29
N GLU A 526 -40.79 5.80 -27.18
CA GLU A 526 -41.30 4.43 -27.06
C GLU A 526 -40.72 3.70 -25.84
N LEU A 527 -39.46 3.97 -25.45
CA LEU A 527 -38.90 3.47 -24.18
C LEU A 527 -39.64 4.08 -22.98
N VAL A 528 -39.85 5.40 -22.97
CA VAL A 528 -40.60 6.10 -21.91
C VAL A 528 -42.03 5.55 -21.83
N GLN A 529 -42.69 5.28 -22.96
CA GLN A 529 -43.98 4.61 -22.99
C GLN A 529 -43.91 3.22 -22.34
N LEU A 530 -42.95 2.37 -22.72
CA LEU A 530 -42.87 1.00 -22.20
C LEU A 530 -42.49 0.97 -20.70
N VAL A 531 -41.62 1.87 -20.25
CA VAL A 531 -41.31 2.08 -18.82
C VAL A 531 -42.56 2.53 -18.07
N THR A 532 -43.32 3.49 -18.62
CA THR A 532 -44.58 3.96 -18.03
C THR A 532 -45.60 2.83 -17.93
N GLU A 533 -45.78 2.04 -18.99
CA GLU A 533 -46.67 0.88 -18.98
C GLU A 533 -46.25 -0.19 -17.96
N LYS A 534 -44.94 -0.46 -17.81
CA LYS A 534 -44.41 -1.42 -16.82
C LYS A 534 -44.45 -0.90 -15.39
N TYR A 535 -44.24 0.39 -15.17
CA TYR A 535 -44.41 1.04 -13.86
C TYR A 535 -45.88 1.01 -13.44
N ASN A 536 -46.79 1.35 -14.36
CA ASN A 536 -48.23 1.25 -14.15
C ASN A 536 -48.69 -0.21 -13.95
N TYR A 537 -48.06 -1.18 -14.62
CA TYR A 537 -48.32 -2.60 -14.37
C TYR A 537 -47.83 -3.04 -12.98
N LYS A 538 -46.62 -2.67 -12.55
CA LYS A 538 -46.08 -3.00 -11.22
C LYS A 538 -46.86 -2.34 -10.06
N THR A 539 -47.64 -1.29 -10.35
CA THR A 539 -48.52 -0.61 -9.38
C THR A 539 -50.00 -0.98 -9.49
N ASN A 540 -50.51 -1.40 -10.66
CA ASN A 540 -51.96 -1.62 -10.91
C ASN A 540 -52.34 -2.94 -11.62
N ASN A 541 -51.37 -3.71 -12.16
CA ASN A 541 -51.49 -5.13 -12.53
C ASN A 541 -52.42 -5.52 -13.73
N VAL A 542 -52.37 -4.83 -14.88
CA VAL A 542 -53.26 -5.06 -16.09
C VAL A 542 -52.51 -4.96 -17.46
N LEU A 543 -52.90 -5.76 -18.50
CA LEU A 543 -52.17 -5.93 -19.79
C LEU A 543 -53.10 -6.12 -21.07
N PRO A 544 -52.71 -5.77 -22.34
CA PRO A 544 -53.58 -5.83 -23.58
C PRO A 544 -53.10 -6.71 -24.81
N THR A 545 -53.92 -6.88 -25.90
CA THR A 545 -53.85 -8.01 -26.93
C THR A 545 -54.09 -7.74 -28.47
N PRO A 546 -53.79 -8.66 -29.47
CA PRO A 546 -53.64 -8.40 -30.98
C PRO A 546 -54.19 -9.42 -32.13
N PRO A 547 -54.22 -9.10 -33.50
CA PRO A 547 -54.78 -9.93 -34.67
C PRO A 547 -54.15 -9.95 -36.17
N THR A 548 -54.55 -10.83 -37.18
CA THR A 548 -53.84 -11.21 -38.53
C THR A 548 -54.67 -11.51 -39.90
N PRO A 549 -54.21 -11.37 -41.23
CA PRO A 549 -55.02 -11.29 -42.57
C PRO A 549 -54.84 -12.25 -43.86
N PRO A 550 -55.74 -12.25 -44.93
CA PRO A 550 -55.62 -12.83 -46.36
C PRO A 550 -56.18 -12.02 -47.66
N VAL A 551 -56.15 -12.53 -48.97
CA VAL A 551 -56.36 -11.82 -50.36
C VAL A 551 -56.87 -12.74 -51.60
N THR A 552 -57.13 -12.56 -52.99
CA THR A 552 -57.04 -11.60 -54.23
C THR A 552 -57.80 -12.03 -55.62
N SER A 553 -57.96 -11.16 -56.71
CA SER A 553 -57.87 -11.35 -58.26
C SER A 553 -59.04 -11.33 -59.42
N PRO A 554 -58.83 -11.03 -60.79
CA PRO A 554 -59.83 -10.58 -61.90
C PRO A 554 -59.79 -11.07 -63.48
N ALA A 555 -60.46 -10.42 -64.52
CA ALA A 555 -60.63 -10.73 -66.06
C ALA A 555 -60.89 -9.50 -67.12
N PRO A 556 -61.14 -9.41 -68.54
CA PRO A 556 -60.98 -10.08 -69.97
C PRO A 556 -60.63 -9.24 -71.35
N VAL A 557 -60.12 -9.76 -72.57
CA VAL A 557 -59.77 -9.04 -73.95
C VAL A 557 -59.99 -9.78 -75.42
N LYS A 558 -59.23 -9.60 -76.61
CA LYS A 558 -59.55 -9.51 -78.17
C LYS A 558 -58.89 -10.39 -79.42
N THR A 559 -59.27 -10.19 -80.75
CA THR A 559 -59.04 -10.95 -82.11
C THR A 559 -57.94 -10.57 -83.21
N GLY A 560 -57.53 -11.47 -84.19
CA GLY A 560 -56.76 -11.14 -85.48
C GLY A 560 -56.25 -12.28 -86.46
N LYS A 561 -55.35 -12.03 -87.47
CA LYS A 561 -54.62 -13.05 -88.33
C LYS A 561 -53.19 -13.39 -87.81
N VAL A 562 -52.84 -14.69 -87.74
CA VAL A 562 -51.67 -15.21 -86.99
C VAL A 562 -50.54 -15.81 -87.83
N THR A 563 -49.28 -15.57 -87.44
CA THR A 563 -48.09 -16.37 -87.83
C THR A 563 -47.30 -16.79 -86.57
N THR A 564 -46.89 -18.05 -86.41
CA THR A 564 -46.19 -18.53 -85.19
C THR A 564 -44.76 -19.04 -85.42
N THR A 565 -43.82 -18.73 -84.53
CA THR A 565 -42.45 -19.28 -84.55
C THR A 565 -42.00 -19.77 -83.17
N ALA A 566 -41.02 -20.68 -83.13
CA ALA A 566 -40.40 -21.12 -81.87
C ALA A 566 -39.49 -20.04 -81.25
N VAL A 567 -39.35 -20.06 -79.92
CA VAL A 567 -38.45 -19.21 -79.12
C VAL A 567 -37.97 -19.96 -77.86
N SER A 568 -36.93 -19.47 -77.17
CA SER A 568 -36.53 -19.96 -75.83
C SER A 568 -36.46 -18.79 -74.85
N LYS A 569 -37.59 -18.51 -74.18
CA LYS A 569 -37.74 -17.44 -73.19
C LYS A 569 -38.38 -17.96 -71.91
N MET A 570 -38.36 -17.13 -70.88
CA MET A 570 -39.36 -17.17 -69.81
C MET A 570 -40.09 -15.83 -69.76
N ALA A 571 -41.27 -15.82 -69.15
CA ALA A 571 -42.02 -14.59 -68.88
C ALA A 571 -42.72 -14.64 -67.53
N ARG A 572 -42.84 -13.48 -66.89
CA ARG A 572 -43.81 -13.18 -65.83
C ARG A 572 -44.85 -12.24 -66.41
N ILE A 573 -46.07 -12.27 -65.87
CA ILE A 573 -47.18 -11.45 -66.36
C ILE A 573 -47.21 -10.15 -65.56
N ASN A 574 -47.28 -8.99 -66.23
CA ASN A 574 -47.06 -7.69 -65.59
C ASN A 574 -48.16 -7.27 -64.62
N SER A 575 -49.38 -7.81 -64.76
CA SER A 575 -50.51 -7.51 -63.86
C SER A 575 -51.44 -8.71 -63.68
N ALA A 576 -52.11 -8.78 -62.53
CA ALA A 576 -53.23 -9.69 -62.30
C ALA A 576 -54.38 -9.47 -63.32
N ALA A 577 -54.51 -8.23 -63.84
CA ALA A 577 -55.47 -7.83 -64.86
C ALA A 577 -54.94 -7.95 -66.31
N THR A 578 -53.69 -8.38 -66.53
CA THR A 578 -53.15 -8.64 -67.87
C THR A 578 -53.94 -9.76 -68.56
N PRO A 579 -54.38 -9.63 -69.83
CA PRO A 579 -55.29 -10.57 -70.46
C PRO A 579 -54.60 -11.81 -71.02
N ILE A 580 -55.22 -12.98 -70.83
CA ILE A 580 -54.73 -14.27 -71.35
C ILE A 580 -55.80 -14.93 -72.21
N TYR A 581 -55.44 -15.21 -73.46
CA TYR A 581 -56.32 -15.64 -74.53
C TYR A 581 -56.03 -17.13 -74.82
N ALA A 582 -57.02 -17.96 -75.19
CA ALA A 582 -56.77 -19.38 -75.51
C ALA A 582 -56.13 -19.54 -76.90
N SER A 583 -56.60 -18.76 -77.86
CA SER A 583 -55.90 -18.37 -79.09
C SER A 583 -55.55 -16.88 -79.02
N VAL A 584 -54.55 -16.40 -79.75
CA VAL A 584 -54.33 -14.95 -79.94
C VAL A 584 -55.51 -14.24 -80.63
N THR A 585 -56.50 -15.01 -81.07
CA THR A 585 -57.66 -14.57 -81.85
C THR A 585 -58.96 -14.50 -81.05
N ASP A 586 -58.96 -14.60 -79.73
CA ASP A 586 -60.22 -14.69 -78.97
C ASP A 586 -60.78 -13.32 -78.58
N THR A 587 -62.05 -13.03 -78.90
CA THR A 587 -62.75 -11.78 -78.49
C THR A 587 -63.12 -11.72 -77.01
N VAL A 588 -62.91 -12.81 -76.28
CA VAL A 588 -62.93 -12.87 -74.82
C VAL A 588 -61.67 -13.57 -74.34
N SER A 589 -61.10 -13.07 -73.24
CA SER A 589 -59.91 -13.66 -72.63
C SER A 589 -60.11 -13.77 -71.12
N THR A 590 -59.21 -14.43 -70.41
CA THR A 590 -59.19 -14.43 -68.94
C THR A 590 -57.87 -13.86 -68.47
N PRO A 591 -57.85 -12.65 -67.90
CA PRO A 591 -56.71 -12.20 -67.15
C PRO A 591 -56.15 -13.16 -66.13
N ALA A 592 -54.91 -12.83 -65.78
CA ALA A 592 -54.03 -13.74 -65.11
C ALA A 592 -54.64 -14.30 -63.83
N GLY A 593 -55.30 -13.47 -63.02
CA GLY A 593 -55.93 -13.94 -61.78
C GLY A 593 -54.85 -14.35 -60.79
N ALA A 594 -54.73 -15.64 -60.48
CA ALA A 594 -53.59 -16.18 -59.73
C ALA A 594 -52.34 -16.44 -60.59
N LYS A 595 -52.43 -16.34 -61.93
CA LYS A 595 -51.32 -16.66 -62.84
C LYS A 595 -50.19 -15.61 -62.84
N TYR A 596 -50.49 -14.33 -62.53
CA TYR A 596 -49.49 -13.27 -62.71
C TYR A 596 -48.31 -13.37 -61.74
N SER A 597 -48.55 -13.92 -60.55
CA SER A 597 -47.54 -14.12 -59.52
C SER A 597 -46.57 -15.26 -59.86
N SER A 598 -46.67 -15.89 -61.04
CA SER A 598 -45.88 -17.04 -61.48
C SER A 598 -45.02 -16.74 -62.72
N SER A 599 -43.90 -17.44 -62.83
CA SER A 599 -43.03 -17.49 -64.02
C SER A 599 -43.42 -18.64 -64.93
N TYR A 600 -43.43 -18.39 -66.24
CA TYR A 600 -43.80 -19.35 -67.27
C TYR A 600 -42.71 -19.57 -68.30
N PHE A 601 -42.67 -20.77 -68.88
CA PHE A 601 -41.89 -21.07 -70.06
C PHE A 601 -42.56 -20.44 -71.28
N VAL A 602 -41.78 -19.78 -72.13
CA VAL A 602 -42.27 -19.22 -73.40
C VAL A 602 -41.49 -19.89 -74.53
N ASN A 603 -42.17 -20.78 -75.25
CA ASN A 603 -41.58 -21.63 -76.30
C ASN A 603 -42.10 -21.32 -77.71
N LYS A 604 -43.21 -20.54 -77.82
CA LYS A 604 -43.73 -20.06 -79.10
C LYS A 604 -44.05 -18.56 -79.00
N LYS A 605 -43.74 -17.81 -80.06
CA LYS A 605 -44.30 -16.49 -80.34
C LYS A 605 -45.34 -16.58 -81.46
N ALA A 606 -46.22 -15.59 -81.49
CA ALA A 606 -47.16 -15.32 -82.56
C ALA A 606 -47.08 -13.84 -82.92
N GLU A 607 -47.29 -13.49 -84.17
CA GLU A 607 -47.45 -12.11 -84.63
C GLU A 607 -48.84 -11.93 -85.22
N LEU A 608 -49.48 -10.81 -84.84
CA LEU A 608 -50.89 -10.54 -85.01
C LEU A 608 -51.09 -9.04 -85.30
N ASN A 609 -51.39 -8.66 -86.54
CA ASN A 609 -51.59 -7.25 -86.95
C ASN A 609 -50.41 -6.28 -86.62
N GLY A 610 -49.24 -6.79 -86.28
CA GLY A 610 -48.06 -6.03 -85.80
C GLY A 610 -47.72 -6.30 -84.34
N ASP A 611 -48.70 -6.68 -83.53
CA ASP A 611 -48.51 -7.01 -82.12
C ASP A 611 -47.90 -8.42 -81.96
N THR A 612 -46.90 -8.54 -81.09
CA THR A 612 -46.29 -9.83 -80.74
C THR A 612 -46.99 -10.44 -79.54
N TYR A 613 -47.44 -11.69 -79.65
CA TYR A 613 -47.98 -12.49 -78.56
C TYR A 613 -47.04 -13.66 -78.24
N TYR A 614 -47.05 -14.10 -76.98
CA TYR A 614 -46.26 -15.23 -76.50
C TYR A 614 -47.16 -16.26 -75.85
N LEU A 615 -46.96 -17.54 -76.19
CA LEU A 615 -47.64 -18.65 -75.55
C LEU A 615 -46.91 -18.98 -74.25
N ILE A 616 -47.55 -18.69 -73.11
CA ILE A 616 -47.05 -19.12 -71.80
C ILE A 616 -47.38 -20.59 -71.56
N GLN A 617 -46.43 -21.33 -71.00
CA GLN A 617 -46.56 -22.73 -70.60
C GLN A 617 -46.07 -22.91 -69.16
N ASP A 618 -46.69 -23.82 -68.41
CA ASP A 618 -46.23 -24.15 -67.06
C ASP A 618 -44.98 -25.06 -67.06
N ASP A 619 -44.52 -25.41 -65.86
CA ASP A 619 -43.39 -26.30 -65.60
C ASP A 619 -43.61 -27.76 -66.05
N LYS A 620 -44.85 -28.11 -66.38
CA LYS A 620 -45.26 -29.40 -66.97
C LYS A 620 -45.48 -29.30 -68.49
N GLY A 621 -45.20 -28.13 -69.09
CA GLY A 621 -45.35 -27.87 -70.52
C GLY A 621 -46.78 -27.59 -70.99
N ASN A 622 -47.78 -27.51 -70.10
CA ASN A 622 -49.15 -27.25 -70.49
C ASN A 622 -49.31 -25.80 -70.96
N PRO A 623 -49.91 -25.54 -72.14
CA PRO A 623 -50.33 -24.21 -72.54
C PRO A 623 -51.23 -23.56 -71.48
N ARG A 624 -50.84 -22.37 -71.03
CA ARG A 624 -51.63 -21.54 -70.10
C ARG A 624 -52.28 -20.32 -70.78
N GLY A 625 -52.06 -20.19 -72.09
CA GLY A 625 -52.68 -19.22 -73.00
C GLY A 625 -51.67 -18.25 -73.61
N TRP A 626 -52.13 -17.46 -74.58
CA TRP A 626 -51.36 -16.41 -75.22
C TRP A 626 -51.50 -15.09 -74.46
N ILE A 627 -50.44 -14.29 -74.43
CA ILE A 627 -50.40 -12.96 -73.81
C ILE A 627 -49.58 -12.03 -74.70
N GLU A 628 -49.97 -10.77 -74.81
CA GLU A 628 -49.27 -9.76 -75.59
C GLU A 628 -47.90 -9.38 -74.97
N SER A 629 -46.90 -9.15 -75.82
CA SER A 629 -45.49 -8.95 -75.43
C SER A 629 -45.26 -7.80 -74.45
N LYS A 630 -46.03 -6.69 -74.59
CA LYS A 630 -45.95 -5.52 -73.68
C LYS A 630 -46.43 -5.81 -72.27
N ASP A 631 -47.30 -6.80 -72.08
CA ASP A 631 -47.88 -7.16 -70.79
C ASP A 631 -47.09 -8.28 -70.09
N LEU A 632 -45.89 -8.61 -70.61
CA LEU A 632 -44.97 -9.61 -70.09
C LEU A 632 -43.60 -9.04 -69.75
N THR A 633 -43.11 -9.31 -68.54
CA THR A 633 -41.69 -9.14 -68.18
C THR A 633 -40.96 -10.37 -68.66
N GLN A 634 -40.12 -10.20 -69.69
CA GLN A 634 -39.49 -11.31 -70.41
C GLN A 634 -38.05 -11.52 -69.97
N ALA A 635 -37.62 -12.79 -69.99
CA ALA A 635 -36.25 -13.18 -69.76
C ALA A 635 -35.75 -14.13 -70.86
N THR A 636 -34.48 -13.98 -71.23
CA THR A 636 -33.76 -14.96 -72.06
C THR A 636 -33.56 -16.26 -71.27
N ARG A 637 -33.66 -17.41 -71.94
CA ARG A 637 -33.51 -18.73 -71.30
C ARG A 637 -32.57 -19.61 -72.13
N SER A 638 -31.46 -20.03 -71.53
CA SER A 638 -30.53 -20.98 -72.16
C SER A 638 -31.15 -22.36 -72.38
N THR A 639 -30.43 -23.22 -73.11
CA THR A 639 -30.60 -24.68 -73.00
C THR A 639 -30.23 -25.16 -71.59
N GLU A 640 -30.71 -26.34 -71.21
CA GLU A 640 -30.28 -26.98 -69.96
C GLU A 640 -28.85 -27.51 -70.06
N GLN A 641 -28.07 -27.38 -68.99
CA GLN A 641 -26.69 -27.86 -68.88
C GLN A 641 -26.55 -28.78 -67.67
N GLN A 642 -25.95 -29.96 -67.83
CA GLN A 642 -25.66 -30.87 -66.72
C GLN A 642 -24.51 -30.32 -65.84
N VAL A 643 -24.55 -30.59 -64.53
CA VAL A 643 -23.54 -30.17 -63.54
C VAL A 643 -23.37 -31.21 -62.43
N SER A 644 -22.24 -31.15 -61.71
CA SER A 644 -21.93 -32.01 -60.57
C SER A 644 -21.24 -31.30 -59.39
N THR A 645 -20.97 -29.99 -59.52
CA THR A 645 -20.32 -29.18 -58.48
C THR A 645 -21.22 -29.06 -57.24
N LYS A 646 -20.69 -29.37 -56.06
CA LYS A 646 -21.39 -29.19 -54.78
C LYS A 646 -21.28 -27.76 -54.27
N TYR A 647 -22.37 -27.27 -53.69
CA TYR A 647 -22.46 -25.95 -53.07
C TYR A 647 -23.01 -26.07 -51.65
N THR A 648 -22.75 -25.07 -50.83
CA THR A 648 -23.42 -24.85 -49.55
C THR A 648 -24.52 -23.81 -49.74
N ILE A 649 -25.73 -24.07 -49.25
CA ILE A 649 -26.84 -23.11 -49.32
C ILE A 649 -26.54 -21.93 -48.38
N ASN A 650 -26.57 -20.70 -48.90
CA ASN A 650 -26.21 -19.50 -48.14
C ASN A 650 -27.45 -18.74 -47.60
N SER A 651 -27.22 -17.78 -46.71
CA SER A 651 -28.29 -17.05 -46.00
C SER A 651 -29.22 -16.22 -46.90
N LEU A 652 -28.84 -15.94 -48.15
CA LEU A 652 -29.67 -15.26 -49.14
C LEU A 652 -30.80 -16.17 -49.68
N VAL A 653 -30.72 -17.49 -49.48
CA VAL A 653 -31.76 -18.42 -49.93
C VAL A 653 -33.14 -18.03 -49.40
N SER A 654 -34.14 -18.02 -50.28
CA SER A 654 -35.55 -17.76 -49.93
C SER A 654 -36.42 -19.01 -50.03
N GLY A 655 -35.96 -20.06 -50.73
CA GLY A 655 -36.71 -21.29 -50.94
C GLY A 655 -36.17 -22.10 -52.13
N ILE A 656 -36.85 -23.19 -52.44
CA ILE A 656 -36.67 -24.02 -53.64
C ILE A 656 -37.94 -23.98 -54.49
N TYR A 657 -37.80 -23.86 -55.81
CA TYR A 657 -38.90 -23.51 -56.71
C TYR A 657 -39.16 -24.59 -57.76
N SER A 658 -40.42 -24.75 -58.21
CA SER A 658 -40.74 -25.76 -59.24
C SER A 658 -40.18 -25.42 -60.63
N THR A 659 -40.01 -24.13 -60.90
CA THR A 659 -39.51 -23.57 -62.16
C THR A 659 -38.25 -22.71 -61.93
N PRO A 660 -37.29 -22.62 -62.89
CA PRO A 660 -36.22 -21.63 -62.80
C PRO A 660 -36.80 -20.21 -62.86
N TRP A 661 -36.11 -19.24 -62.25
CA TRP A 661 -36.64 -17.88 -62.03
C TRP A 661 -38.04 -17.88 -61.37
N GLY A 662 -38.32 -18.88 -60.53
CA GLY A 662 -39.57 -19.01 -59.79
C GLY A 662 -39.89 -17.86 -58.84
N THR A 663 -41.07 -17.95 -58.26
CA THR A 663 -41.77 -16.94 -57.45
C THR A 663 -42.30 -17.58 -56.18
N ASP A 664 -42.71 -16.81 -55.17
CA ASP A 664 -43.25 -17.40 -53.93
C ASP A 664 -44.48 -18.30 -54.16
N THR A 665 -45.29 -18.06 -55.20
CA THR A 665 -46.40 -18.99 -55.56
C THR A 665 -45.95 -20.27 -56.28
N GLN A 666 -44.65 -20.39 -56.58
CA GLN A 666 -44.01 -21.58 -57.16
C GLN A 666 -42.92 -22.14 -56.23
N LYS A 667 -42.88 -21.67 -54.98
CA LYS A 667 -41.97 -22.12 -53.92
C LYS A 667 -42.50 -23.45 -53.36
N LEU A 668 -41.75 -24.52 -53.60
CA LEU A 668 -42.05 -25.87 -53.12
C LEU A 668 -41.75 -26.04 -51.63
N SER A 669 -40.75 -25.32 -51.12
CA SER A 669 -40.43 -25.25 -49.69
C SER A 669 -39.63 -23.99 -49.38
N ASP A 670 -39.70 -23.54 -48.13
CA ASP A 670 -38.66 -22.70 -47.55
C ASP A 670 -37.34 -23.47 -47.40
N LEU A 671 -36.22 -22.75 -47.44
CA LEU A 671 -34.87 -23.28 -47.27
C LEU A 671 -34.03 -22.47 -46.26
N LYS A 672 -34.61 -21.53 -45.49
CA LYS A 672 -33.91 -20.87 -44.38
C LYS A 672 -33.38 -21.87 -43.35
N THR A 673 -34.10 -22.96 -43.10
CA THR A 673 -33.66 -24.11 -42.28
C THR A 673 -32.66 -25.03 -42.98
N ALA A 674 -32.46 -24.86 -44.29
CA ALA A 674 -31.44 -25.57 -45.08
C ALA A 674 -30.19 -24.72 -45.33
N VAL A 675 -30.09 -23.50 -44.79
CA VAL A 675 -28.84 -22.73 -44.79
C VAL A 675 -27.72 -23.55 -44.14
N ASN A 676 -26.54 -23.50 -44.73
CA ASN A 676 -25.37 -24.34 -44.43
C ASN A 676 -25.50 -25.84 -44.80
N GLN A 677 -26.65 -26.32 -45.32
CA GLN A 677 -26.71 -27.66 -45.92
C GLN A 677 -26.00 -27.72 -47.28
N VAL A 678 -25.55 -28.91 -47.67
CA VAL A 678 -24.92 -29.17 -48.97
C VAL A 678 -26.00 -29.41 -50.03
N PHE A 679 -25.97 -28.62 -51.10
CA PHE A 679 -26.79 -28.77 -52.29
C PHE A 679 -25.95 -29.35 -53.43
N ALA A 680 -26.42 -30.47 -53.98
CA ALA A 680 -25.81 -31.16 -55.11
C ALA A 680 -26.75 -31.08 -56.33
N PRO A 681 -26.66 -30.04 -57.16
CA PRO A 681 -27.47 -29.92 -58.37
C PRO A 681 -27.04 -30.91 -59.45
N SER A 682 -28.00 -31.35 -60.26
CA SER A 682 -27.78 -32.21 -61.43
C SER A 682 -27.77 -31.43 -62.75
N LYS A 683 -28.57 -30.36 -62.84
CA LYS A 683 -28.61 -29.48 -64.03
C LYS A 683 -28.76 -28.01 -63.68
N LYS A 684 -28.50 -27.13 -64.64
CA LYS A 684 -28.73 -25.67 -64.53
C LYS A 684 -29.29 -25.09 -65.84
N VAL A 685 -29.89 -23.91 -65.74
CA VAL A 685 -30.19 -22.99 -66.85
C VAL A 685 -29.69 -21.59 -66.50
N ILE A 686 -29.56 -20.72 -67.49
CA ILE A 686 -29.24 -19.31 -67.29
C ILE A 686 -30.46 -18.48 -67.72
N ILE A 687 -30.92 -17.60 -66.82
CA ILE A 687 -32.04 -16.67 -67.02
C ILE A 687 -31.50 -15.25 -66.84
N ASN A 688 -31.50 -14.43 -67.90
CA ASN A 688 -30.91 -13.07 -67.90
C ASN A 688 -29.55 -13.00 -67.15
N SER A 689 -28.59 -13.81 -67.62
CA SER A 689 -27.24 -13.99 -67.03
C SER A 689 -27.16 -14.60 -65.63
N THR A 690 -28.28 -14.79 -64.92
CA THR A 690 -28.30 -15.46 -63.60
C THR A 690 -28.44 -16.97 -63.77
N PRO A 691 -27.52 -17.80 -63.23
CA PRO A 691 -27.66 -19.25 -63.27
C PRO A 691 -28.65 -19.75 -62.20
N TYR A 692 -29.57 -20.62 -62.60
CA TYR A 692 -30.49 -21.35 -61.72
C TYR A 692 -30.17 -22.84 -61.78
N TYR A 693 -30.03 -23.47 -60.62
CA TYR A 693 -29.55 -24.83 -60.45
C TYR A 693 -30.68 -25.73 -59.93
N PHE A 694 -30.94 -26.86 -60.59
CA PHE A 694 -31.91 -27.88 -60.18
C PHE A 694 -31.20 -28.99 -59.41
N GLY A 695 -31.77 -29.36 -58.26
CA GLY A 695 -31.27 -30.43 -57.41
C GLY A 695 -32.28 -30.79 -56.31
N THR A 696 -31.87 -31.65 -55.38
CA THR A 696 -32.71 -32.11 -54.26
C THR A 696 -32.12 -31.68 -52.93
N VAL A 697 -32.96 -31.18 -52.03
CA VAL A 697 -32.63 -30.87 -50.62
C VAL A 697 -33.88 -31.08 -49.77
N ASN A 698 -33.73 -31.59 -48.54
CA ASN A 698 -34.86 -32.01 -47.68
C ASN A 698 -35.91 -32.89 -48.41
N ASN A 699 -35.44 -33.81 -49.27
CA ASN A 699 -36.24 -34.68 -50.14
C ASN A 699 -37.14 -33.96 -51.18
N ILE A 700 -36.98 -32.65 -51.37
CA ILE A 700 -37.73 -31.85 -52.34
C ILE A 700 -36.79 -31.48 -53.50
N SER A 701 -37.24 -31.76 -54.73
CA SER A 701 -36.49 -31.46 -55.96
C SER A 701 -37.00 -30.19 -56.63
N GLY A 702 -36.10 -29.29 -57.01
CA GLY A 702 -36.45 -28.00 -57.60
C GLY A 702 -35.24 -27.09 -57.83
N TRP A 703 -35.52 -25.85 -58.21
CA TRP A 703 -34.54 -24.84 -58.63
C TRP A 703 -34.17 -23.88 -57.51
N ILE A 704 -32.87 -23.54 -57.42
CA ILE A 704 -32.29 -22.52 -56.53
C ILE A 704 -31.47 -21.55 -57.38
N SER A 705 -31.51 -20.24 -57.07
CA SER A 705 -30.64 -19.24 -57.70
C SER A 705 -29.18 -19.45 -57.30
N GLY A 706 -28.24 -19.32 -58.24
CA GLY A 706 -26.80 -19.38 -57.96
C GLY A 706 -26.31 -18.31 -56.98
N SER A 707 -27.01 -17.17 -56.87
CA SER A 707 -26.75 -16.15 -55.83
C SER A 707 -26.97 -16.68 -54.40
N HIS A 708 -27.78 -17.72 -54.22
CA HIS A 708 -28.12 -18.32 -52.93
C HIS A 708 -27.23 -19.53 -52.58
N LEU A 709 -26.18 -19.75 -53.36
CA LEU A 709 -25.25 -20.87 -53.25
C LEU A 709 -23.82 -20.34 -53.08
N THR A 710 -23.10 -20.84 -52.07
CA THR A 710 -21.67 -20.60 -51.86
C THR A 710 -20.87 -21.85 -52.26
N LEU A 711 -19.74 -21.69 -52.95
CA LEU A 711 -18.91 -22.83 -53.33
C LEU A 711 -18.30 -23.51 -52.09
N GLN A 712 -18.42 -24.83 -51.98
CA GLN A 712 -17.91 -25.58 -50.84
C GLN A 712 -16.41 -25.88 -51.00
N VAL A 713 -15.57 -25.29 -50.14
CA VAL A 713 -14.12 -25.54 -50.07
C VAL A 713 -13.83 -26.56 -48.95
N PRO A 714 -12.91 -27.53 -49.13
CA PRO A 714 -12.57 -28.48 -48.08
C PRO A 714 -11.97 -27.81 -46.83
N ALA A 715 -12.44 -28.22 -45.65
CA ALA A 715 -11.86 -27.84 -44.36
C ALA A 715 -10.55 -28.62 -44.08
N PRO A 716 -9.63 -28.08 -43.25
CA PRO A 716 -8.46 -28.82 -42.80
C PRO A 716 -8.87 -30.07 -42.00
N THR A 717 -8.10 -31.15 -42.17
CA THR A 717 -8.35 -32.45 -41.56
C THR A 717 -7.42 -32.68 -40.36
N ASN A 718 -7.68 -33.74 -39.58
CA ASN A 718 -6.79 -34.18 -38.50
C ASN A 718 -6.44 -33.06 -37.49
N VAL A 719 -7.43 -32.19 -37.18
CA VAL A 719 -7.27 -31.11 -36.21
C VAL A 719 -7.17 -31.70 -34.80
N LYS A 720 -6.11 -31.40 -34.06
CA LYS A 720 -5.88 -31.87 -32.68
C LYS A 720 -5.48 -30.70 -31.79
N ALA A 721 -5.87 -30.76 -30.52
CA ALA A 721 -5.29 -29.90 -29.49
C ALA A 721 -3.88 -30.39 -29.10
N ILE A 722 -2.97 -29.45 -28.85
CA ILE A 722 -1.62 -29.67 -28.32
C ILE A 722 -1.27 -28.53 -27.36
N ASP A 723 -0.28 -28.72 -26.48
CA ASP A 723 0.24 -27.68 -25.58
C ASP A 723 1.73 -27.51 -25.87
N MET A 724 2.06 -26.58 -26.77
CA MET A 724 3.42 -26.29 -27.22
C MET A 724 3.66 -24.79 -27.31
N ILE A 725 4.91 -24.36 -27.34
CA ILE A 725 5.32 -22.98 -27.57
C ILE A 725 6.32 -22.97 -28.72
N GLY A 726 6.34 -21.94 -29.55
CA GLY A 726 7.25 -21.89 -30.69
C GLY A 726 7.57 -20.49 -31.18
N ARG A 727 8.70 -20.39 -31.88
CA ARG A 727 9.19 -19.16 -32.50
C ARG A 727 8.98 -19.21 -34.00
N THR A 728 8.25 -18.25 -34.55
CA THR A 728 8.10 -18.12 -36.01
C THR A 728 9.43 -17.76 -36.67
N ALA A 729 9.63 -18.22 -37.90
CA ALA A 729 10.65 -17.69 -38.79
C ALA A 729 10.39 -16.21 -39.09
N ASN A 730 11.44 -15.44 -39.41
CA ASN A 730 11.26 -14.04 -39.79
C ASN A 730 10.69 -13.95 -41.20
N GLY A 731 9.50 -13.36 -41.33
CA GLY A 731 8.74 -13.35 -42.59
C GLY A 731 7.83 -14.57 -42.78
N ALA A 732 7.52 -15.33 -41.72
CA ALA A 732 6.61 -16.48 -41.76
C ALA A 732 5.21 -16.11 -42.27
N ALA A 733 4.64 -16.93 -43.16
CA ALA A 733 3.29 -16.74 -43.67
C ALA A 733 2.24 -17.35 -42.71
N TYR A 734 1.13 -16.65 -42.49
CA TYR A 734 0.03 -17.17 -41.69
C TYR A 734 -1.35 -16.93 -42.32
N TYR A 735 -2.34 -17.68 -41.86
CA TYR A 735 -3.72 -17.68 -42.33
C TYR A 735 -4.67 -17.30 -41.20
N THR A 736 -5.63 -16.42 -41.50
CA THR A 736 -6.48 -15.76 -40.49
C THR A 736 -7.80 -16.48 -40.22
N ASP A 737 -8.14 -17.47 -41.03
CA ASP A 737 -9.40 -18.22 -40.98
C ASP A 737 -9.20 -19.68 -40.55
N SER A 738 -10.25 -20.29 -40.00
CA SER A 738 -10.24 -21.70 -39.58
C SER A 738 -10.09 -22.70 -40.73
N ASN A 739 -10.31 -22.30 -41.99
CA ASN A 739 -10.13 -23.16 -43.16
C ASN A 739 -8.73 -23.04 -43.79
N ILE A 740 -7.84 -22.22 -43.22
CA ILE A 740 -6.46 -22.00 -43.70
C ILE A 740 -6.48 -21.54 -45.18
N SER A 741 -7.45 -20.71 -45.56
CA SER A 741 -7.73 -20.29 -46.94
C SER A 741 -7.39 -18.81 -47.19
N LYS A 742 -7.50 -17.97 -46.16
CA LYS A 742 -7.30 -16.52 -46.17
C LYS A 742 -5.96 -16.16 -45.53
N LYS A 743 -4.91 -16.19 -46.36
CA LYS A 743 -3.56 -15.72 -46.00
C LYS A 743 -3.63 -14.26 -45.53
N ALA A 744 -2.86 -13.92 -44.50
CA ALA A 744 -2.71 -12.56 -44.02
C ALA A 744 -1.97 -11.66 -45.03
N ALA A 745 -2.28 -10.36 -45.02
CA ALA A 745 -1.62 -9.37 -45.87
C ALA A 745 -0.19 -8.99 -45.42
N VAL A 746 0.19 -9.34 -44.19
CA VAL A 746 1.49 -9.06 -43.58
C VAL A 746 2.03 -10.37 -43.01
N ASN A 747 3.33 -10.65 -43.19
CA ASN A 747 3.98 -11.83 -42.62
C ASN A 747 4.45 -11.57 -41.18
N LEU A 748 4.64 -12.63 -40.39
CA LEU A 748 5.06 -12.52 -38.99
C LEU A 748 6.58 -12.30 -38.88
N ALA A 749 6.99 -11.39 -37.99
CA ALA A 749 8.38 -11.29 -37.55
C ALA A 749 8.77 -12.48 -36.66
N ALA A 750 10.06 -12.72 -36.42
CA ALA A 750 10.53 -13.79 -35.55
C ALA A 750 10.12 -13.57 -34.07
N THR A 751 9.04 -14.24 -33.66
CA THR A 751 8.27 -13.92 -32.44
C THR A 751 7.80 -15.22 -31.78
N GLN A 752 7.75 -15.24 -30.45
CA GLN A 752 7.33 -16.40 -29.67
C GLN A 752 5.80 -16.41 -29.51
N TYR A 753 5.16 -17.56 -29.75
CA TYR A 753 3.73 -17.79 -29.58
C TYR A 753 3.48 -19.09 -28.83
N TYR A 754 2.39 -19.17 -28.07
CA TYR A 754 1.84 -20.46 -27.68
C TYR A 754 1.16 -21.11 -28.89
N ILE A 755 1.13 -22.44 -28.93
CA ILE A 755 0.58 -23.26 -29.99
C ILE A 755 -0.43 -24.21 -29.35
N ASN A 756 -1.72 -24.01 -29.65
CA ASN A 756 -2.80 -24.76 -29.02
C ASN A 756 -3.40 -25.89 -29.89
N LYS A 757 -3.10 -25.92 -31.20
CA LYS A 757 -3.58 -26.96 -32.13
C LYS A 757 -2.59 -27.26 -33.26
N GLU A 758 -2.60 -28.51 -33.74
CA GLU A 758 -2.11 -28.90 -35.07
C GLU A 758 -3.28 -29.25 -36.00
N ALA A 759 -3.09 -29.11 -37.31
CA ALA A 759 -4.03 -29.52 -38.35
C ALA A 759 -3.30 -29.88 -39.66
N LEU A 760 -3.97 -30.59 -40.57
CA LEU A 760 -3.49 -30.87 -41.92
C LEU A 760 -4.31 -30.13 -42.98
N LYS A 761 -3.64 -29.50 -43.95
CA LYS A 761 -4.25 -28.95 -45.17
C LYS A 761 -3.77 -29.76 -46.36
N GLY A 762 -4.55 -30.75 -46.77
CA GLY A 762 -4.06 -31.80 -47.67
C GLY A 762 -3.04 -32.66 -46.92
N THR A 763 -1.77 -32.61 -47.34
CA THR A 763 -0.65 -33.30 -46.70
C THR A 763 0.25 -32.39 -45.84
N GLU A 764 0.10 -31.07 -45.92
CA GLU A 764 0.93 -30.13 -45.15
C GLU A 764 0.38 -29.91 -43.73
N LYS A 765 1.27 -29.82 -42.74
CA LYS A 765 0.92 -29.51 -41.35
C LYS A 765 0.94 -28.00 -41.09
N TYR A 766 -0.07 -27.55 -40.35
CA TYR A 766 -0.19 -26.18 -39.85
C TYR A 766 -0.45 -26.18 -38.35
N PHE A 767 0.06 -25.15 -37.66
CA PHE A 767 -0.09 -24.95 -36.22
C PHE A 767 -0.92 -23.69 -35.94
N GLN A 768 -1.90 -23.78 -35.03
CA GLN A 768 -2.63 -22.60 -34.56
C GLN A 768 -1.81 -21.90 -33.48
N ILE A 769 -1.37 -20.69 -33.79
CA ILE A 769 -0.62 -19.82 -32.88
C ILE A 769 -1.55 -18.84 -32.15
N VAL A 770 -1.26 -18.63 -30.87
CA VAL A 770 -1.92 -17.67 -29.99
C VAL A 770 -0.90 -16.81 -29.26
N ASP A 771 -1.26 -15.57 -28.96
CA ASP A 771 -0.37 -14.60 -28.30
C ASP A 771 -0.28 -14.81 -26.77
N ALA A 772 0.44 -13.92 -26.08
CA ALA A 772 0.63 -13.94 -24.63
C ALA A 772 -0.68 -13.71 -23.82
N ALA A 773 -1.75 -13.26 -24.48
CA ALA A 773 -3.10 -13.13 -23.92
C ALA A 773 -4.01 -14.31 -24.34
N ASN A 774 -3.45 -15.38 -24.93
CA ASN A 774 -4.16 -16.54 -25.46
C ASN A 774 -5.15 -16.20 -26.61
N LYS A 775 -5.01 -15.03 -27.24
CA LYS A 775 -5.82 -14.64 -28.40
C LYS A 775 -5.26 -15.32 -29.65
N THR A 776 -6.14 -15.90 -30.47
CA THR A 776 -5.73 -16.56 -31.72
C THR A 776 -5.20 -15.54 -32.72
N VAL A 777 -3.97 -15.78 -33.18
CA VAL A 777 -3.31 -14.98 -34.23
C VAL A 777 -3.60 -15.59 -35.60
N GLY A 778 -3.56 -16.92 -35.72
CA GLY A 778 -3.91 -17.64 -36.94
C GLY A 778 -3.22 -19.00 -37.06
N TRP A 779 -3.12 -19.51 -38.27
CA TRP A 779 -2.42 -20.76 -38.60
C TRP A 779 -1.12 -20.49 -39.36
N VAL A 780 -0.01 -21.05 -38.90
CA VAL A 780 1.33 -20.97 -39.54
C VAL A 780 1.78 -22.35 -40.01
N SER A 781 2.58 -22.43 -41.08
CA SER A 781 3.16 -23.67 -41.59
C SER A 781 4.12 -24.30 -40.58
N ASP A 782 4.18 -25.63 -40.47
CA ASP A 782 5.14 -26.32 -39.58
C ASP A 782 6.61 -26.03 -39.92
N LYS A 783 6.88 -25.77 -41.21
CA LYS A 783 8.17 -25.32 -41.75
C LYS A 783 8.57 -23.91 -41.29
N ASP A 784 7.59 -23.07 -40.93
CA ASP A 784 7.76 -21.65 -40.62
C ASP A 784 7.78 -21.36 -39.09
N ILE A 785 7.77 -22.39 -38.24
CA ILE A 785 7.79 -22.23 -36.78
C ILE A 785 8.66 -23.30 -36.09
N THR A 786 9.64 -22.91 -35.30
CA THR A 786 10.41 -23.84 -34.44
C THR A 786 9.64 -24.07 -33.14
N GLN A 787 9.19 -25.30 -32.88
CA GLN A 787 8.38 -25.64 -31.71
C GLN A 787 9.22 -26.21 -30.54
N THR A 788 8.69 -26.13 -29.33
CA THR A 788 9.27 -26.66 -28.09
C THR A 788 8.14 -26.96 -27.09
N THR A 789 8.34 -27.91 -26.19
CA THR A 789 7.36 -28.24 -25.14
C THR A 789 7.40 -27.23 -23.99
N HIS A 790 6.25 -26.94 -23.40
CA HIS A 790 6.17 -26.29 -22.11
C HIS A 790 5.26 -27.09 -21.16
N GLN A 791 5.36 -26.78 -19.87
CA GLN A 791 4.58 -27.41 -18.81
C GLN A 791 4.42 -26.42 -17.65
N VAL A 792 3.20 -26.26 -17.13
CA VAL A 792 3.00 -25.54 -15.86
C VAL A 792 3.48 -26.42 -14.71
N ILE A 793 4.39 -25.90 -13.88
CA ILE A 793 5.03 -26.64 -12.77
C ILE A 793 4.38 -26.29 -11.43
N ASP A 794 4.07 -25.02 -11.20
CA ASP A 794 3.49 -24.54 -9.95
C ASP A 794 2.65 -23.27 -10.17
N TRP A 795 1.65 -23.07 -9.31
CA TRP A 795 0.82 -21.86 -9.19
C TRP A 795 0.99 -21.16 -7.83
N LYS A 796 1.86 -21.69 -6.97
CA LYS A 796 2.12 -21.17 -5.63
C LYS A 796 2.68 -19.76 -5.68
N LYS A 797 1.97 -18.82 -5.04
CA LYS A 797 2.44 -17.45 -4.87
C LYS A 797 3.66 -17.43 -3.96
N ALA A 798 4.76 -16.81 -4.42
CA ALA A 798 5.99 -16.69 -3.65
C ALA A 798 6.77 -15.42 -4.05
N PRO A 799 7.32 -14.65 -3.10
CA PRO A 799 8.18 -13.52 -3.39
C PRO A 799 9.60 -13.98 -3.74
N TYR A 800 10.17 -13.42 -4.81
CA TYR A 800 11.57 -13.58 -5.21
C TYR A 800 12.22 -12.18 -5.35
N ALA A 801 13.55 -12.10 -5.31
CA ALA A 801 14.30 -10.91 -5.73
C ALA A 801 15.11 -11.21 -7.00
N VAL A 802 15.27 -10.20 -7.85
CA VAL A 802 16.08 -10.25 -9.07
C VAL A 802 17.58 -10.25 -8.72
N THR A 803 18.34 -11.18 -9.28
CA THR A 803 19.78 -11.36 -9.00
C THR A 803 20.74 -11.05 -10.14
N ASP A 804 20.27 -10.94 -11.38
CA ASP A 804 21.06 -10.54 -12.56
C ASP A 804 20.32 -9.43 -13.31
N THR A 805 21.06 -8.39 -13.68
CA THR A 805 20.56 -7.19 -14.34
C THR A 805 20.54 -7.30 -15.87
N LYS A 806 21.23 -8.29 -16.46
CA LYS A 806 21.52 -8.37 -17.90
C LYS A 806 20.39 -8.97 -18.76
N SER A 807 19.18 -9.12 -18.22
CA SER A 807 18.04 -9.70 -18.94
C SER A 807 16.80 -8.80 -18.83
N TYR A 808 15.66 -9.31 -19.29
CA TYR A 808 14.41 -8.54 -19.40
C TYR A 808 13.25 -9.33 -18.78
N VAL A 809 12.25 -8.60 -18.27
CA VAL A 809 10.89 -9.13 -18.10
C VAL A 809 10.31 -9.32 -19.50
N LEU A 810 9.78 -10.50 -19.82
CA LEU A 810 9.19 -10.83 -21.13
C LEU A 810 7.67 -11.02 -21.01
N SER A 811 6.90 -10.73 -22.07
CA SER A 811 5.44 -10.94 -22.06
C SER A 811 5.05 -12.42 -22.15
N ILE A 812 5.95 -13.27 -22.66
CA ILE A 812 5.82 -14.73 -22.81
C ILE A 812 7.17 -15.39 -22.45
N PRO A 813 7.21 -16.65 -21.94
CA PRO A 813 8.46 -17.36 -21.75
C PRO A 813 9.26 -17.45 -23.06
N ASP A 814 10.57 -17.23 -22.97
CA ASP A 814 11.47 -17.18 -24.13
C ASP A 814 10.97 -16.29 -25.29
N GLY A 815 10.42 -15.12 -24.96
CA GLY A 815 10.04 -14.10 -25.94
C GLY A 815 11.21 -13.53 -26.75
N SER A 816 10.91 -12.95 -27.91
CA SER A 816 11.90 -12.25 -28.74
C SER A 816 12.05 -10.77 -28.34
N ASN A 817 12.86 -9.99 -29.08
CA ASN A 817 13.14 -8.59 -28.74
C ASN A 817 11.89 -7.70 -28.75
N THR A 818 10.87 -8.01 -29.57
CA THR A 818 9.57 -7.32 -29.62
C THR A 818 8.66 -7.68 -28.45
N GLN A 819 9.07 -8.60 -27.58
CA GLN A 819 8.29 -9.14 -26.45
C GLN A 819 8.93 -8.82 -25.09
N ARG A 820 9.91 -7.90 -25.07
CA ARG A 820 10.48 -7.32 -23.85
C ARG A 820 9.51 -6.31 -23.25
N VAL A 821 9.26 -6.41 -21.94
CA VAL A 821 8.37 -5.53 -21.17
C VAL A 821 9.17 -4.49 -20.38
N ALA A 822 10.26 -4.91 -19.71
CA ALA A 822 11.14 -4.01 -18.96
C ALA A 822 12.55 -4.60 -18.78
N PRO A 823 13.63 -3.79 -18.71
CA PRO A 823 14.96 -4.27 -18.32
C PRO A 823 15.01 -4.72 -16.86
N LEU A 824 15.69 -5.84 -16.56
CA LEU A 824 15.90 -6.29 -15.16
C LEU A 824 16.88 -5.40 -14.39
N ALA A 825 17.74 -4.63 -15.07
CA ALA A 825 18.64 -3.66 -14.45
C ALA A 825 17.88 -2.69 -13.51
N ASN A 826 16.75 -2.17 -13.98
CA ASN A 826 15.93 -1.19 -13.27
C ASN A 826 15.11 -1.82 -12.12
N LEU A 827 15.08 -3.16 -12.08
CA LEU A 827 14.30 -3.98 -11.16
C LEU A 827 15.19 -4.81 -10.21
N SER A 828 16.50 -4.58 -10.24
CA SER A 828 17.49 -5.22 -9.37
C SER A 828 17.16 -5.04 -7.88
N GLY A 829 17.19 -6.13 -7.12
CA GLY A 829 16.85 -6.12 -5.69
C GLY A 829 15.39 -5.75 -5.35
N LYS A 830 14.50 -5.54 -6.33
CA LYS A 830 13.06 -5.38 -6.11
C LYS A 830 12.41 -6.75 -5.91
N VAL A 831 11.28 -6.78 -5.19
CA VAL A 831 10.51 -8.01 -4.99
C VAL A 831 9.60 -8.27 -6.20
N PHE A 832 9.81 -9.42 -6.81
CA PHE A 832 8.99 -10.02 -7.85
C PHE A 832 8.07 -11.06 -7.22
N ASN A 833 6.77 -10.77 -7.16
CA ASN A 833 5.76 -11.69 -6.63
C ASN A 833 5.37 -12.68 -7.73
N VAL A 834 5.93 -13.89 -7.68
CA VAL A 834 5.58 -14.99 -8.58
C VAL A 834 4.13 -15.42 -8.35
N VAL A 835 3.44 -15.73 -9.44
CA VAL A 835 2.06 -16.28 -9.46
C VAL A 835 1.93 -17.55 -10.32
N LYS A 836 2.92 -17.87 -11.16
CA LYS A 836 2.95 -19.09 -11.99
C LYS A 836 4.39 -19.46 -12.33
N THR A 837 4.70 -20.75 -12.38
CA THR A 837 5.98 -21.28 -12.87
C THR A 837 5.72 -22.19 -14.06
N GLU A 838 6.38 -21.94 -15.19
CA GLU A 838 6.39 -22.81 -16.37
C GLU A 838 7.81 -23.35 -16.62
N LYS A 839 7.91 -24.59 -17.07
CA LYS A 839 9.12 -25.15 -17.66
C LYS A 839 8.98 -25.08 -19.17
N VAL A 840 9.95 -24.51 -19.86
CA VAL A 840 10.01 -24.45 -21.33
C VAL A 840 11.28 -25.16 -21.78
N GLY A 841 11.12 -26.28 -22.48
CA GLY A 841 12.20 -27.23 -22.74
C GLY A 841 12.88 -27.66 -21.42
N THR A 842 14.12 -27.23 -21.21
CA THR A 842 14.90 -27.48 -19.99
C THR A 842 14.85 -26.35 -18.96
N SER A 843 14.39 -25.15 -19.33
CA SER A 843 14.50 -23.94 -18.49
C SER A 843 13.22 -23.66 -17.69
N LEU A 844 13.37 -23.28 -16.42
CA LEU A 844 12.27 -22.74 -15.61
C LEU A 844 12.09 -21.24 -15.84
N TRP A 845 10.85 -20.82 -16.00
CA TRP A 845 10.38 -19.46 -16.18
C TRP A 845 9.29 -19.16 -15.15
N TYR A 846 9.28 -17.94 -14.62
CA TYR A 846 8.41 -17.54 -13.52
C TYR A 846 7.61 -16.30 -13.94
N LYS A 847 6.28 -16.41 -13.97
CA LYS A 847 5.36 -15.27 -14.17
C LYS A 847 5.11 -14.61 -12.83
N GLY A 848 5.15 -13.29 -12.79
CA GLY A 848 4.92 -12.53 -11.58
C GLY A 848 4.69 -11.05 -11.84
N VAL A 849 4.59 -10.29 -10.75
CA VAL A 849 4.40 -8.84 -10.76
C VAL A 849 5.39 -8.17 -9.79
N PHE A 850 5.95 -7.03 -10.20
CA PHE A 850 6.73 -6.16 -9.30
C PHE A 850 5.79 -5.22 -8.54
N ALA A 851 5.74 -5.34 -7.21
CA ALA A 851 4.77 -4.66 -6.36
C ALA A 851 4.87 -3.12 -6.35
N ASN A 852 5.96 -2.54 -6.87
CA ASN A 852 6.23 -1.11 -6.87
C ASN A 852 6.11 -0.45 -8.26
N THR A 853 5.83 -1.23 -9.30
CA THR A 853 5.76 -0.75 -10.70
C THR A 853 4.65 -1.41 -11.50
N ASN A 854 3.87 -2.31 -10.89
CA ASN A 854 2.86 -3.18 -11.51
C ASN A 854 3.32 -3.90 -12.79
N THR A 855 4.62 -4.03 -12.99
CA THR A 855 5.21 -4.67 -14.18
C THR A 855 4.97 -6.17 -14.11
N VAL A 856 4.05 -6.67 -14.94
CA VAL A 856 3.73 -8.10 -15.07
C VAL A 856 4.55 -8.72 -16.20
N GLY A 857 5.05 -9.94 -15.98
CA GLY A 857 5.64 -10.74 -17.05
C GLY A 857 6.43 -11.93 -16.53
N TRP A 858 7.28 -12.47 -17.39
CA TRP A 858 8.06 -13.69 -17.21
C TRP A 858 9.55 -13.40 -17.04
N ILE A 859 10.18 -14.11 -16.09
CA ILE A 859 11.63 -14.03 -15.83
C ILE A 859 12.21 -15.46 -15.76
N PRO A 860 13.38 -15.74 -16.37
CA PRO A 860 14.10 -17.01 -16.19
C PRO A 860 14.49 -17.25 -14.72
N GLY A 861 14.25 -18.46 -14.21
CA GLY A 861 14.50 -18.83 -12.81
C GLY A 861 15.93 -18.63 -12.32
N LYS A 862 16.91 -18.71 -13.24
CA LYS A 862 18.34 -18.41 -12.97
C LYS A 862 18.61 -16.96 -12.51
N TYR A 863 17.65 -16.06 -12.68
CA TYR A 863 17.76 -14.63 -12.32
C TYR A 863 16.89 -14.25 -11.11
N LEU A 864 16.37 -15.23 -10.37
CA LEU A 864 15.48 -15.04 -9.22
C LEU A 864 15.99 -15.80 -7.98
N THR A 865 15.84 -15.22 -6.79
CA THR A 865 16.12 -15.89 -5.51
C THR A 865 14.98 -15.69 -4.51
N PRO A 866 14.42 -16.76 -3.88
CA PRO A 866 13.27 -16.66 -2.98
C PRO A 866 13.50 -15.72 -1.79
N GLN A 867 12.41 -15.10 -1.32
CA GLN A 867 12.38 -14.20 -0.16
C GLN A 867 11.57 -14.84 0.99
N PRO A 868 11.81 -14.44 2.26
CA PRO A 868 10.92 -14.81 3.35
C PRO A 868 9.52 -14.19 3.19
N THR A 869 8.53 -14.85 3.78
CA THR A 869 7.10 -14.52 3.68
C THR A 869 6.55 -14.02 5.00
N ASN A 870 5.35 -13.44 5.00
CA ASN A 870 4.61 -12.99 6.20
C ASN A 870 5.44 -12.12 7.16
N VAL A 871 6.29 -11.24 6.60
CA VAL A 871 7.12 -10.31 7.38
C VAL A 871 6.23 -9.27 8.06
N LYS A 872 6.10 -9.33 9.38
CA LYS A 872 5.29 -8.42 10.18
C LYS A 872 6.11 -7.79 11.31
N ALA A 873 5.85 -6.53 11.63
CA ALA A 873 6.48 -5.85 12.76
C ALA A 873 5.90 -6.37 14.09
N ILE A 874 6.74 -6.47 15.11
CA ILE A 874 6.38 -6.81 16.50
C ILE A 874 7.30 -6.06 17.47
N ASP A 875 6.85 -5.84 18.70
CA ASP A 875 7.69 -5.32 19.78
C ASP A 875 7.84 -6.38 20.88
N MET A 876 8.96 -7.09 20.86
CA MET A 876 9.30 -8.14 21.82
C MET A 876 10.78 -8.03 22.22
N ILE A 877 11.17 -8.75 23.27
CA ILE A 877 12.57 -8.88 23.65
C ILE A 877 12.87 -10.36 23.93
N GLY A 878 14.05 -10.85 23.57
CA GLY A 878 14.34 -12.28 23.70
C GLY A 878 15.80 -12.59 24.01
N ARG A 879 16.01 -13.74 24.65
CA ARG A 879 17.31 -14.26 25.07
C ARG A 879 17.69 -15.46 24.22
N THR A 880 18.81 -15.38 23.50
CA THR A 880 19.27 -16.48 22.64
C THR A 880 19.76 -17.66 23.47
N ALA A 881 19.48 -18.88 23.01
CA ALA A 881 20.16 -20.06 23.52
C ALA A 881 21.70 -19.95 23.36
N ASN A 882 22.46 -20.71 24.14
CA ASN A 882 23.92 -20.77 23.93
C ASN A 882 24.23 -21.55 22.64
N GLY A 883 25.06 -20.98 21.76
CA GLY A 883 25.36 -21.57 20.45
C GLY A 883 24.25 -21.42 19.40
N ALA A 884 23.30 -20.50 19.60
CA ALA A 884 22.22 -20.23 18.66
C ALA A 884 22.73 -19.77 17.29
N VAL A 885 22.03 -20.20 16.22
CA VAL A 885 22.36 -19.90 14.83
C VAL A 885 21.43 -18.79 14.34
N TYR A 886 22.03 -17.78 13.72
CA TYR A 886 21.30 -16.70 13.09
C TYR A 886 21.81 -16.49 11.65
N TYR A 887 21.08 -15.68 10.90
CA TYR A 887 21.29 -15.43 9.48
C TYR A 887 21.56 -13.94 9.29
N THR A 888 22.61 -13.62 8.55
CA THR A 888 23.16 -12.25 8.42
C THR A 888 22.51 -11.45 7.30
N ASP A 889 21.83 -12.14 6.39
CA ASP A 889 21.08 -11.62 5.27
C ASP A 889 19.59 -11.48 5.60
N ASN A 890 18.91 -10.52 4.95
CA ASN A 890 17.46 -10.38 5.05
C ASN A 890 16.68 -11.54 4.39
N LEU A 891 17.37 -12.44 3.66
CA LEU A 891 16.74 -13.58 2.98
C LEU A 891 16.71 -14.85 3.84
N ILE A 892 17.40 -14.84 4.98
CA ILE A 892 17.50 -15.96 5.92
C ILE A 892 18.16 -17.21 5.28
N TYR A 893 19.14 -17.03 4.38
CA TYR A 893 19.94 -18.11 3.77
C TYR A 893 21.40 -18.12 4.25
N LYS A 894 22.04 -16.95 4.40
CA LYS A 894 23.44 -16.79 4.83
C LYS A 894 23.57 -16.87 6.35
N LYS A 895 23.59 -18.10 6.86
CA LYS A 895 23.98 -18.43 8.24
C LYS A 895 25.26 -17.68 8.64
N ALA A 896 25.25 -17.10 9.84
CA ALA A 896 26.42 -16.48 10.42
C ALA A 896 27.51 -17.52 10.73
N ALA A 897 28.77 -17.17 10.48
CA ALA A 897 29.91 -18.01 10.86
C ALA A 897 30.10 -18.04 12.40
N ALA A 898 29.88 -16.90 13.06
CA ALA A 898 29.81 -16.82 14.51
C ALA A 898 28.41 -17.22 15.00
N LYS A 899 28.35 -18.03 16.06
CA LYS A 899 27.11 -18.33 16.79
C LYS A 899 26.83 -17.27 17.86
N LEU A 900 25.57 -17.08 18.23
CA LEU A 900 25.21 -16.27 19.39
C LEU A 900 25.28 -17.13 20.65
N ALA A 901 25.75 -16.52 21.74
CA ALA A 901 25.92 -17.18 23.03
C ALA A 901 25.26 -16.32 24.10
N ASP A 902 24.17 -16.82 24.68
CA ASP A 902 23.44 -16.27 25.84
C ASP A 902 23.41 -14.73 25.87
N LYS A 903 22.63 -14.10 24.98
CA LYS A 903 22.47 -12.63 24.92
C LYS A 903 21.02 -12.24 24.73
N GLN A 904 20.66 -11.11 25.33
CA GLN A 904 19.37 -10.47 25.12
C GLN A 904 19.43 -9.55 23.89
N TYR A 905 18.36 -9.57 23.09
CA TYR A 905 18.15 -8.70 21.94
C TYR A 905 16.71 -8.19 21.94
N TYR A 906 16.47 -7.01 21.38
CA TYR A 906 15.12 -6.63 20.97
C TYR A 906 14.75 -7.44 19.71
N ILE A 907 13.46 -7.74 19.57
CA ILE A 907 12.89 -8.42 18.41
C ILE A 907 11.92 -7.44 17.77
N SER A 908 12.18 -7.07 16.52
CA SER A 908 11.48 -6.00 15.81
C SER A 908 10.49 -6.50 14.73
N LYS A 909 10.69 -7.74 14.26
CA LYS A 909 9.85 -8.38 13.23
C LYS A 909 9.81 -9.89 13.44
N GLU A 910 8.75 -10.52 12.96
CA GLU A 910 8.75 -11.95 12.65
C GLU A 910 8.46 -12.18 11.16
N ALA A 911 8.88 -13.33 10.65
CA ALA A 911 8.71 -13.77 9.27
C ALA A 911 8.64 -15.30 9.19
N LEU A 912 8.14 -15.84 8.08
CA LEU A 912 8.14 -17.27 7.78
C LEU A 912 9.11 -17.61 6.64
N LYS A 913 9.99 -18.58 6.87
CA LYS A 913 10.79 -19.23 5.83
C LYS A 913 10.22 -20.61 5.56
N GLY A 914 9.40 -20.74 4.51
CA GLY A 914 8.54 -21.91 4.35
C GLY A 914 7.49 -21.91 5.47
N SER A 915 7.47 -22.96 6.29
CA SER A 915 6.63 -23.06 7.49
C SER A 915 7.33 -22.67 8.80
N GLU A 916 8.64 -22.45 8.81
CA GLU A 916 9.38 -22.11 10.03
C GLU A 916 9.35 -20.61 10.33
N LYS A 917 9.16 -20.25 11.61
CA LYS A 917 9.16 -18.87 12.07
C LYS A 917 10.57 -18.38 12.42
N TYR A 918 10.85 -17.15 12.00
CA TYR A 918 12.08 -16.43 12.29
C TYR A 918 11.80 -15.04 12.84
N PHE A 919 12.67 -14.57 13.73
CA PHE A 919 12.60 -13.26 14.38
C PHE A 919 13.78 -12.37 13.95
N GLN A 920 13.54 -11.11 13.64
CA GLN A 920 14.58 -10.12 13.37
C GLN A 920 15.10 -9.55 14.69
N ILE A 921 16.31 -9.94 15.07
CA ILE A 921 16.98 -9.50 16.30
C ILE A 921 17.82 -8.24 16.09
N VAL A 922 17.77 -7.37 17.10
CA VAL A 922 18.35 -6.03 17.11
C VAL A 922 19.08 -5.82 18.44
N ASP A 923 20.28 -5.24 18.40
CA ASP A 923 21.11 -5.02 19.58
C ASP A 923 20.70 -3.79 20.42
N ALA A 924 21.40 -3.57 21.53
CA ALA A 924 21.15 -2.48 22.46
C ALA A 924 21.40 -1.06 21.88
N ALA A 925 22.02 -0.97 20.70
CA ALA A 925 22.24 0.27 19.95
C ALA A 925 21.25 0.43 18.78
N ASN A 926 20.17 -0.38 18.76
CA ASN A 926 19.18 -0.48 17.69
C ASN A 926 19.75 -0.94 16.33
N LYS A 927 20.93 -1.58 16.30
CA LYS A 927 21.50 -2.14 15.08
C LYS A 927 20.94 -3.54 14.82
N THR A 928 20.45 -3.79 13.61
CA THR A 928 20.00 -5.12 13.19
C THR A 928 21.17 -6.10 13.22
N VAL A 929 21.00 -7.22 13.91
CA VAL A 929 21.99 -8.30 14.02
C VAL A 929 21.73 -9.37 12.96
N GLY A 930 20.46 -9.68 12.70
CA GLY A 930 20.05 -10.64 11.68
C GLY A 930 18.73 -11.32 12.03
N TRP A 931 18.50 -12.51 11.47
CA TRP A 931 17.31 -13.32 11.69
C TRP A 931 17.64 -14.61 12.44
N ILE A 932 16.86 -14.98 13.46
CA ILE A 932 17.03 -16.19 14.28
C ILE A 932 15.75 -17.05 14.25
N ASN A 933 15.87 -18.37 14.23
CA ASN A 933 14.72 -19.29 14.29
C ASN A 933 14.05 -19.19 15.68
N ASP A 934 12.72 -19.22 15.74
CA ASP A 934 11.96 -18.99 16.97
C ASP A 934 12.33 -19.96 18.11
N LYS A 935 12.63 -21.22 17.79
CA LYS A 935 13.08 -22.27 18.73
C LYS A 935 14.45 -21.99 19.37
N GLN A 936 15.21 -21.01 18.89
CA GLN A 936 16.56 -20.69 19.39
C GLN A 936 16.64 -19.41 20.24
N ILE A 937 15.51 -18.76 20.51
CA ILE A 937 15.41 -17.55 21.32
C ILE A 937 14.19 -17.62 22.25
N THR A 938 14.39 -17.53 23.57
CA THR A 938 13.27 -17.43 24.52
C THR A 938 12.75 -16.00 24.50
N GLN A 939 11.49 -15.79 24.10
CA GLN A 939 10.92 -14.46 23.91
C GLN A 939 10.02 -14.04 25.07
N PHE A 940 9.95 -12.73 25.31
CA PHE A 940 9.14 -12.10 26.34
C PHE A 940 8.39 -10.92 25.74
N ALA A 941 7.17 -10.67 26.23
CA ALA A 941 6.46 -9.43 25.93
C ALA A 941 7.28 -8.23 26.43
N HIS A 942 7.43 -7.22 25.56
CA HIS A 942 8.09 -5.96 25.86
C HIS A 942 7.08 -4.82 25.72
N GLN A 943 7.15 -3.84 26.61
CA GLN A 943 6.29 -2.66 26.56
C GLN A 943 7.03 -1.46 27.16
N THR A 944 6.98 -0.31 26.49
CA THR A 944 7.36 0.96 27.14
C THR A 944 6.24 1.41 28.07
N VAL A 945 6.54 1.53 29.37
CA VAL A 945 5.56 1.87 30.42
C VAL A 945 5.53 3.37 30.68
N SER A 946 6.70 4.03 30.69
CA SER A 946 6.78 5.47 30.98
C SER A 946 8.05 6.10 30.39
N TRP A 947 7.96 7.40 30.11
CA TRP A 947 9.09 8.29 29.79
C TRP A 947 9.31 9.35 30.89
N GLU A 948 8.65 9.20 32.04
CA GLU A 948 8.77 10.08 33.20
C GLU A 948 10.22 10.11 33.71
N LYS A 949 10.74 11.33 33.93
CA LYS A 949 12.12 11.56 34.38
C LYS A 949 12.13 11.75 35.89
N ALA A 950 12.42 10.68 36.63
CA ALA A 950 12.43 10.69 38.09
C ALA A 950 13.77 10.17 38.64
N PRO A 951 14.35 10.79 39.68
CA PRO A 951 15.51 10.26 40.37
C PRO A 951 15.10 9.13 41.34
N TYR A 952 15.81 8.01 41.31
CA TYR A 952 15.68 6.90 42.25
C TYR A 952 16.99 6.69 43.02
N VAL A 953 16.93 6.02 44.17
CA VAL A 953 18.09 5.60 44.95
C VAL A 953 18.30 4.09 44.83
N ILE A 954 19.53 3.67 44.57
CA ILE A 954 19.88 2.24 44.48
C ILE A 954 19.98 1.63 45.88
N THR A 955 19.26 0.52 46.10
CA THR A 955 19.33 -0.27 47.34
C THR A 955 20.61 -1.12 47.37
N ASN A 956 20.96 -1.71 48.52
CA ASN A 956 22.18 -2.51 48.63
C ASN A 956 22.01 -3.89 47.98
N VAL A 957 22.65 -4.13 46.82
CA VAL A 957 22.30 -5.27 45.95
C VAL A 957 23.52 -5.96 45.30
N GLN A 958 23.43 -7.28 45.16
CA GLN A 958 24.33 -8.08 44.31
C GLN A 958 23.75 -8.16 42.87
N SER A 959 23.84 -7.05 42.13
CA SER A 959 23.33 -6.95 40.76
C SER A 959 24.18 -5.99 39.91
N TYR A 960 23.82 -5.79 38.65
CA TYR A 960 24.57 -4.99 37.67
C TYR A 960 23.67 -3.98 36.96
N LEU A 961 24.29 -2.90 36.47
CA LEU A 961 23.76 -2.07 35.39
C LEU A 961 23.95 -2.83 34.07
N PHE A 962 22.92 -2.93 33.24
CA PHE A 962 22.98 -3.65 31.96
C PHE A 962 22.81 -2.71 30.75
N SER A 963 23.30 -3.11 29.58
CA SER A 963 23.07 -2.35 28.32
C SER A 963 21.66 -2.50 27.75
N ILE A 964 20.93 -3.53 28.16
CA ILE A 964 19.58 -3.90 27.73
C ILE A 964 18.84 -4.55 28.92
N PRO A 965 17.49 -4.43 29.05
CA PRO A 965 16.75 -5.12 30.10
C PRO A 965 17.02 -6.63 30.11
N GLY A 966 17.23 -7.23 31.28
CA GLY A 966 17.49 -8.68 31.39
C GLY A 966 18.79 -9.20 30.79
N GLY A 967 19.72 -8.30 30.40
CA GLY A 967 20.97 -8.65 29.72
C GLY A 967 21.84 -9.71 30.43
N SER A 968 22.64 -10.44 29.65
CA SER A 968 23.50 -11.50 30.19
C SER A 968 24.80 -10.99 30.82
N THR A 969 25.68 -11.92 31.24
CA THR A 969 27.03 -11.62 31.75
C THR A 969 27.82 -10.68 30.83
N THR A 970 27.72 -10.89 29.52
CA THR A 970 28.39 -10.10 28.47
C THR A 970 27.76 -8.74 28.20
N GLN A 971 26.64 -8.43 28.85
CA GLN A 971 25.87 -7.19 28.69
C GLN A 971 25.84 -6.36 29.99
N ARG A 972 26.65 -6.73 30.99
CA ARG A 972 26.90 -5.99 32.23
C ARG A 972 27.83 -4.81 31.96
N ILE A 973 27.45 -3.62 32.43
CA ILE A 973 28.23 -2.38 32.34
C ILE A 973 28.99 -2.12 33.64
N ALA A 974 28.33 -2.22 34.80
CA ALA A 974 28.94 -1.93 36.10
C ALA A 974 28.24 -2.68 37.25
N PRO A 975 28.93 -3.11 38.32
CA PRO A 975 28.31 -3.71 39.49
C PRO A 975 27.60 -2.66 40.35
N LEU A 976 26.34 -2.92 40.70
CA LEU A 976 25.52 -2.01 41.53
C LEU A 976 25.93 -2.02 43.01
N SER A 977 26.66 -3.03 43.48
CA SER A 977 27.23 -3.05 44.84
C SER A 977 28.22 -1.91 45.08
N LYS A 978 28.86 -1.37 44.03
CA LYS A 978 29.69 -0.14 44.10
C LYS A 978 28.86 1.15 44.00
N GLN A 979 27.55 1.04 43.74
CA GLN A 979 26.59 2.12 43.53
C GLN A 979 25.45 2.15 44.58
N THR A 980 25.53 1.33 45.63
CA THR A 980 24.62 1.36 46.79
C THR A 980 24.46 2.79 47.32
N SER A 981 23.22 3.20 47.57
CA SER A 981 22.83 4.55 48.02
C SER A 981 23.24 5.71 47.09
N LYS A 982 23.65 5.46 45.84
CA LYS A 982 23.80 6.50 44.81
C LYS A 982 22.44 6.80 44.16
N ILE A 983 22.34 7.98 43.53
CA ILE A 983 21.15 8.40 42.79
C ILE A 983 21.32 7.96 41.33
N PHE A 984 20.25 7.38 40.79
CA PHE A 984 20.13 6.94 39.41
C PHE A 984 18.95 7.69 38.78
N ASN A 985 19.22 8.51 37.76
CA ASN A 985 18.21 9.39 37.17
C ASN A 985 17.53 8.64 36.03
N VAL A 986 16.30 8.20 36.25
CA VAL A 986 15.51 7.45 35.26
C VAL A 986 15.09 8.39 34.12
N VAL A 987 15.08 7.86 32.90
CA VAL A 987 14.63 8.53 31.68
C VAL A 987 13.66 7.69 30.84
N LYS A 988 13.51 6.40 31.15
CA LYS A 988 12.53 5.48 30.54
C LYS A 988 12.26 4.32 31.48
N THR A 989 11.02 3.83 31.54
CA THR A 989 10.64 2.57 32.18
C THR A 989 10.03 1.64 31.13
N GLU A 990 10.51 0.40 31.09
CA GLU A 990 9.99 -0.69 30.26
C GLU A 990 9.51 -1.84 31.14
N LYS A 991 8.54 -2.61 30.65
CA LYS A 991 8.11 -3.89 31.23
C LYS A 991 8.60 -5.01 30.32
N VAL A 992 9.26 -6.00 30.92
CA VAL A 992 9.77 -7.19 30.23
C VAL A 992 9.25 -8.41 30.97
N GLY A 993 8.26 -9.08 30.36
CA GLY A 993 7.44 -10.07 31.06
C GLY A 993 6.74 -9.45 32.28
N THR A 994 7.11 -9.91 33.48
CA THR A 994 6.59 -9.40 34.76
C THR A 994 7.44 -8.31 35.40
N SER A 995 8.75 -8.22 35.10
CA SER A 995 9.65 -7.25 35.73
C SER A 995 9.60 -5.88 35.05
N LEU A 996 9.56 -4.82 35.86
CA LEU A 996 9.83 -3.45 35.42
C LEU A 996 11.35 -3.21 35.39
N TRP A 997 11.81 -2.59 34.30
CA TRP A 997 13.20 -2.19 34.06
C TRP A 997 13.26 -0.69 33.82
N TYR A 998 14.29 -0.05 34.36
CA TYR A 998 14.43 1.40 34.39
C TYR A 998 15.73 1.80 33.70
N LYS A 999 15.64 2.55 32.60
CA LYS A 999 16.79 3.17 31.93
C LYS A 999 17.11 4.45 32.64
N GLY A 1000 18.37 4.67 32.94
CA GLY A 1000 18.79 5.88 33.63
C GLY A 1000 20.28 6.16 33.52
N VAL A 1001 20.69 7.26 34.14
CA VAL A 1001 22.06 7.79 34.10
C VAL A 1001 22.60 8.14 35.48
N PHE A 1002 23.87 7.76 35.71
CA PHE A 1002 24.68 8.23 36.82
C PHE A 1002 25.32 9.59 36.48
N THR A 1003 24.78 10.70 36.99
CA THR A 1003 25.23 12.08 36.65
C THR A 1003 26.67 12.43 37.05
N LYS A 1004 27.38 11.57 37.80
CA LYS A 1004 28.81 11.76 38.10
C LYS A 1004 29.75 11.08 37.10
N THR A 1005 29.28 10.10 36.34
CA THR A 1005 30.09 9.29 35.39
C THR A 1005 29.51 9.26 33.97
N ASN A 1006 28.34 9.86 33.77
CA ASN A 1006 27.52 9.79 32.55
C ASN A 1006 27.23 8.34 32.07
N THR A 1007 27.39 7.35 32.95
CA THR A 1007 27.13 5.94 32.63
C THR A 1007 25.63 5.72 32.52
N VAL A 1008 25.17 5.32 31.34
CA VAL A 1008 23.77 5.00 31.02
C VAL A 1008 23.60 3.48 31.03
N GLY A 1009 22.44 3.00 31.47
CA GLY A 1009 22.05 1.60 31.33
C GLY A 1009 20.71 1.31 31.98
N TRP A 1010 20.45 0.02 32.22
CA TRP A 1010 19.21 -0.53 32.75
C TRP A 1010 19.40 -1.17 34.14
N ILE A 1011 18.45 -0.93 35.03
CA ILE A 1011 18.35 -1.55 36.36
C ILE A 1011 16.93 -2.11 36.54
N GLU A 1012 16.80 -3.31 37.10
CA GLU A 1012 15.51 -3.91 37.45
C GLU A 1012 14.89 -3.20 38.67
N GLY A 1013 13.59 -2.91 38.63
CA GLY A 1013 12.90 -2.02 39.58
C GLY A 1013 13.04 -2.41 41.05
N LYS A 1014 13.16 -3.70 41.37
CA LYS A 1014 13.34 -4.20 42.75
C LYS A 1014 14.67 -3.78 43.41
N TYR A 1015 15.59 -3.19 42.64
CA TYR A 1015 16.87 -2.64 43.09
C TYR A 1015 16.88 -1.11 43.19
N LEU A 1016 15.72 -0.47 42.98
CA LEU A 1016 15.52 0.98 43.03
C LEU A 1016 14.41 1.35 44.03
N ALA A 1017 14.62 2.40 44.82
CA ALA A 1017 13.61 2.99 45.69
C ALA A 1017 13.41 4.47 45.36
N LYS A 1018 12.15 4.96 45.38
CA LYS A 1018 11.87 6.40 45.25
C LYS A 1018 12.47 7.20 46.40
N GLN A 1019 12.47 6.63 47.61
CA GLN A 1019 13.08 7.22 48.82
C GLN A 1019 13.83 6.14 49.59
N LEU A 1020 15.02 6.48 50.09
CA LEU A 1020 15.81 5.62 50.98
C LEU A 1020 15.79 6.18 52.39
N VAL A 1021 15.26 5.41 53.35
CA VAL A 1021 15.23 5.77 54.77
C VAL A 1021 16.23 4.91 55.53
N THR A 1022 17.34 5.51 55.97
CA THR A 1022 18.29 4.87 56.89
C THR A 1022 17.81 5.08 58.32
N ILE A 1023 17.64 3.99 59.07
CA ILE A 1023 17.26 4.01 60.48
C ILE A 1023 18.45 3.57 61.33
N ALA A 1024 18.79 4.35 62.36
CA ALA A 1024 19.79 4.03 63.36
C ALA A 1024 19.14 4.04 64.76
N LYS A 1025 19.60 3.18 65.66
CA LYS A 1025 19.23 3.25 67.09
C LYS A 1025 19.94 4.43 67.74
N ALA A 1026 19.22 5.22 68.53
CA ALA A 1026 19.81 6.28 69.36
C ALA A 1026 20.63 5.64 70.50
N PRO A 1027 21.77 6.22 70.92
CA PRO A 1027 22.56 5.73 72.05
C PRO A 1027 21.85 5.78 73.41
N GLU A 1028 20.75 6.53 73.52
CA GLU A 1028 20.00 6.75 74.75
C GLU A 1028 18.49 6.53 74.51
N SER A 1029 17.75 6.19 75.56
CA SER A 1029 16.28 6.18 75.51
C SER A 1029 15.72 7.61 75.44
N LEU A 1030 14.50 7.75 74.91
CA LEU A 1030 13.80 9.01 74.76
C LEU A 1030 13.67 9.72 76.11
N SER A 1031 13.36 8.97 77.17
CA SER A 1031 13.19 9.50 78.53
C SER A 1031 14.52 10.02 79.14
N THR A 1032 15.65 9.32 78.92
CA THR A 1032 16.99 9.82 79.31
C THR A 1032 17.36 11.07 78.51
N ALA A 1033 17.09 11.05 77.20
CA ALA A 1033 17.40 12.15 76.31
C ALA A 1033 16.63 13.43 76.68
N VAL A 1034 15.32 13.34 76.97
CA VAL A 1034 14.52 14.47 77.50
C VAL A 1034 15.11 15.01 78.80
N LYS A 1035 15.50 14.14 79.74
CA LYS A 1035 16.07 14.58 81.03
C LYS A 1035 17.37 15.39 80.85
N LYS A 1036 18.23 15.02 79.88
CA LYS A 1036 19.41 15.81 79.52
C LYS A 1036 19.07 17.16 78.91
N GLN A 1037 18.06 17.24 78.04
CA GLN A 1037 17.60 18.51 77.44
C GLN A 1037 17.08 19.50 78.49
N MET A 1038 16.35 19.02 79.50
CA MET A 1038 15.79 19.86 80.56
C MET A 1038 16.82 20.39 81.56
N ASN A 1039 17.99 19.75 81.67
CA ASN A 1039 19.06 20.14 82.58
C ASN A 1039 20.03 21.20 81.98
N LEU A 1040 19.71 21.77 80.81
CA LEU A 1040 20.52 22.81 80.18
C LEU A 1040 20.40 24.16 80.88
N ALA A 1041 21.51 24.91 80.97
CA ALA A 1041 21.54 26.27 81.50
C ALA A 1041 20.57 27.20 80.73
N ALA A 1042 19.96 28.17 81.42
CA ALA A 1042 18.83 28.97 80.91
C ALA A 1042 19.06 29.70 79.56
N THR A 1043 20.32 29.99 79.20
CA THR A 1043 20.70 30.50 77.88
C THR A 1043 20.42 29.48 76.77
N ALA A 1044 20.86 28.23 76.95
CA ALA A 1044 20.72 27.11 76.02
C ALA A 1044 19.45 26.25 76.23
N ALA A 1045 18.72 26.45 77.32
CA ALA A 1045 17.54 25.65 77.67
C ALA A 1045 16.46 25.63 76.56
N PRO A 1046 15.74 24.49 76.37
CA PRO A 1046 14.66 24.38 75.40
C PRO A 1046 13.55 25.42 75.59
N LYS A 1047 13.17 26.08 74.49
CA LYS A 1047 12.20 27.17 74.46
C LYS A 1047 11.09 26.89 73.45
N VAL A 1048 9.91 27.47 73.66
CA VAL A 1048 8.87 27.57 72.63
C VAL A 1048 8.90 28.99 72.08
N ILE A 1049 9.23 29.14 70.80
CA ILE A 1049 9.11 30.43 70.10
C ILE A 1049 7.80 30.47 69.33
N TYR A 1050 6.98 31.47 69.63
CA TYR A 1050 5.65 31.71 69.08
C TYR A 1050 5.49 33.19 68.69
N THR A 1051 4.46 33.49 67.91
CA THR A 1051 4.13 34.87 67.53
C THR A 1051 2.94 35.32 68.36
N ASP A 1052 2.98 36.53 68.92
CA ASP A 1052 1.85 37.10 69.66
C ASP A 1052 0.79 37.72 68.72
N LYS A 1053 -0.30 38.24 69.29
CA LYS A 1053 -1.42 38.85 68.55
C LYS A 1053 -1.03 40.11 67.75
N THR A 1054 0.16 40.67 67.96
CA THR A 1054 0.68 41.85 67.25
C THR A 1054 1.67 41.50 66.12
N GLY A 1055 1.94 40.21 65.90
CA GLY A 1055 2.93 39.75 64.93
C GLY A 1055 4.37 39.68 65.48
N LYS A 1056 4.57 39.94 66.78
CA LYS A 1056 5.89 39.96 67.40
C LYS A 1056 6.32 38.57 67.87
N SER A 1057 7.57 38.22 67.63
CA SER A 1057 8.18 36.96 68.11
C SER A 1057 8.41 37.00 69.62
N MET A 1058 7.85 36.02 70.32
CA MET A 1058 7.92 35.85 71.77
C MET A 1058 8.46 34.44 72.10
N ALA A 1059 9.09 34.30 73.27
CA ALA A 1059 9.70 33.06 73.72
C ALA A 1059 9.35 32.75 75.18
N ARG A 1060 9.10 31.47 75.49
CA ARG A 1060 9.01 30.93 76.86
C ARG A 1060 9.83 29.66 77.00
N ALA A 1061 10.05 29.20 78.24
CA ALA A 1061 10.57 27.85 78.48
C ALA A 1061 9.59 26.78 77.92
N ALA A 1062 10.15 25.68 77.43
CA ALA A 1062 9.39 24.48 77.06
C ALA A 1062 9.24 23.55 78.27
N THR A 1063 8.11 22.85 78.33
CA THR A 1063 7.89 21.77 79.30
C THR A 1063 8.56 20.47 78.84
N SER A 1064 8.84 19.55 79.78
CA SER A 1064 9.43 18.25 79.48
C SER A 1064 8.60 17.40 78.49
N GLN A 1065 7.27 17.56 78.49
CA GLN A 1065 6.39 16.87 77.55
C GLN A 1065 6.43 17.50 76.15
N GLU A 1066 6.50 18.83 76.04
CA GLU A 1066 6.70 19.50 74.76
C GLU A 1066 8.06 19.10 74.14
N VAL A 1067 9.12 19.04 74.94
CA VAL A 1067 10.43 18.52 74.51
C VAL A 1067 10.32 17.06 74.06
N ARG A 1068 9.65 16.19 74.83
CA ARG A 1068 9.42 14.78 74.44
C ARG A 1068 8.72 14.65 73.08
N ASN A 1069 7.70 15.49 72.83
CA ASN A 1069 6.90 15.45 71.60
C ASN A 1069 7.72 15.78 70.35
N TYR A 1070 8.60 16.81 70.40
CA TYR A 1070 9.46 17.17 69.27
C TYR A 1070 10.76 16.35 69.17
N LEU A 1071 11.15 15.65 70.23
CA LEU A 1071 12.31 14.75 70.24
C LEU A 1071 11.97 13.38 69.64
N ASN A 1072 10.76 12.85 69.89
CA ASN A 1072 10.31 11.55 69.37
C ASN A 1072 10.15 11.56 67.84
N THR A 1073 10.81 10.63 67.15
CA THR A 1073 10.88 10.57 65.68
C THR A 1073 9.76 9.76 65.04
N SER A 1074 9.02 8.96 65.82
CA SER A 1074 8.14 7.89 65.33
C SER A 1074 6.92 8.38 64.53
N SER A 1075 6.31 9.51 64.92
CA SER A 1075 5.19 10.13 64.19
C SER A 1075 5.69 11.00 63.03
N ALA A 1076 6.77 11.75 63.25
CA ALA A 1076 7.33 12.67 62.28
C ALA A 1076 7.85 11.96 61.02
N MET A 1077 8.46 10.77 61.15
CA MET A 1077 9.08 10.07 60.01
C MET A 1077 8.08 9.60 58.93
N ASN A 1078 6.81 9.42 59.29
CA ASN A 1078 5.74 8.97 58.38
C ASN A 1078 4.86 10.13 57.86
N ASN A 1079 5.05 11.35 58.38
CA ASN A 1079 4.27 12.51 57.97
C ASN A 1079 4.88 13.17 56.70
N PRO A 1080 4.08 13.50 55.66
CA PRO A 1080 4.61 14.00 54.38
C PRO A 1080 5.55 15.21 54.45
N ALA A 1081 5.31 16.14 55.39
CA ALA A 1081 6.15 17.32 55.59
C ALA A 1081 7.19 17.09 56.70
N GLN A 1082 6.82 16.48 57.82
CA GLN A 1082 7.73 16.32 58.97
C GLN A 1082 8.80 15.24 58.74
N LYS A 1083 8.65 14.36 57.74
CA LYS A 1083 9.73 13.46 57.29
C LYS A 1083 10.99 14.23 56.88
N TYR A 1084 10.85 15.47 56.40
CA TYR A 1084 11.97 16.33 56.03
C TYR A 1084 12.79 16.84 57.22
N GLN A 1085 12.36 16.64 58.47
CA GLN A 1085 13.24 16.78 59.64
C GLN A 1085 14.45 15.82 59.56
N PHE A 1086 14.28 14.70 58.86
CA PHE A 1086 15.25 13.63 58.69
C PHE A 1086 15.90 13.63 57.31
N LEU A 1087 15.62 14.60 56.43
CA LEU A 1087 16.29 14.69 55.12
C LEU A 1087 17.80 14.78 55.34
N ASN A 1088 18.58 13.95 54.65
CA ASN A 1088 20.03 13.97 54.76
C ASN A 1088 20.59 15.19 54.00
N LEU A 1089 20.88 16.24 54.76
CA LEU A 1089 21.37 17.53 54.30
C LEU A 1089 22.83 17.47 53.82
N ASN A 1090 23.57 16.43 54.21
CA ASN A 1090 24.92 16.13 53.72
C ASN A 1090 24.87 15.16 52.51
N VAL A 1091 23.89 15.36 51.63
CA VAL A 1091 23.82 14.75 50.29
C VAL A 1091 23.20 15.74 49.30
N SER A 1092 23.97 16.12 48.28
CA SER A 1092 23.43 16.77 47.07
C SER A 1092 22.56 15.78 46.28
N GLN A 1093 21.36 16.22 45.88
CA GLN A 1093 20.47 15.47 45.00
C GLN A 1093 20.76 15.68 43.51
N GLY A 1094 21.57 16.68 43.15
CA GLY A 1094 21.96 16.97 41.77
C GLY A 1094 20.89 17.72 40.98
N ILE A 1095 20.06 18.51 41.66
CA ILE A 1095 18.99 19.31 41.05
C ILE A 1095 19.59 20.42 40.18
N SER A 1096 19.08 20.60 38.94
CA SER A 1096 19.64 21.57 38.01
C SER A 1096 19.43 23.02 38.47
N GLY A 1097 20.38 23.91 38.18
CA GLY A 1097 20.26 25.33 38.49
C GLY A 1097 19.01 26.00 37.89
N SER A 1098 18.59 25.54 36.70
CA SER A 1098 17.34 25.94 36.06
C SER A 1098 16.08 25.52 36.84
N THR A 1099 16.11 24.39 37.53
CA THR A 1099 15.02 23.93 38.40
C THR A 1099 15.02 24.68 39.73
N LEU A 1100 16.21 24.87 40.32
CA LEU A 1100 16.37 25.64 41.57
C LEU A 1100 15.96 27.11 41.42
N ASN A 1101 16.17 27.71 40.24
CA ASN A 1101 15.78 29.09 39.97
C ASN A 1101 14.27 29.35 40.11
N LYS A 1102 13.41 28.33 40.02
CA LYS A 1102 11.97 28.45 40.30
C LYS A 1102 11.68 28.94 41.72
N LEU A 1103 12.47 28.50 42.71
CA LEU A 1103 12.35 28.90 44.12
C LEU A 1103 12.90 30.31 44.40
N LEU A 1104 13.71 30.83 43.48
CA LEU A 1104 14.47 32.07 43.63
C LEU A 1104 13.81 33.27 42.92
N VAL A 1105 12.67 33.07 42.26
CA VAL A 1105 11.87 34.15 41.66
C VAL A 1105 11.44 35.14 42.74
N GLY A 1106 11.73 36.43 42.51
CA GLY A 1106 11.43 37.52 43.44
C GLY A 1106 12.30 37.55 44.72
N LYS A 1107 13.29 36.67 44.88
CA LYS A 1107 14.11 36.57 46.11
C LYS A 1107 15.33 37.49 46.11
N GLY A 1108 15.09 38.77 45.79
CA GLY A 1108 16.12 39.82 45.79
C GLY A 1108 17.38 39.42 45.03
N ILE A 1109 18.55 39.57 45.67
CA ILE A 1109 19.86 39.27 45.06
C ILE A 1109 20.10 37.77 44.81
N LEU A 1110 19.27 36.89 45.37
CA LEU A 1110 19.36 35.44 45.16
C LEU A 1110 18.61 34.99 43.90
N ALA A 1111 17.82 35.87 43.26
CA ALA A 1111 17.18 35.59 41.98
C ALA A 1111 18.23 35.26 40.90
N GLY A 1112 17.98 34.21 40.11
CA GLY A 1112 18.89 33.73 39.06
C GLY A 1112 20.07 32.88 39.56
N GLN A 1113 20.40 32.90 40.86
CA GLN A 1113 21.58 32.25 41.44
C GLN A 1113 21.48 30.71 41.58
N GLY A 1114 20.41 30.09 41.09
CA GLY A 1114 20.15 28.65 41.22
C GLY A 1114 21.27 27.76 40.68
N GLN A 1115 21.98 28.19 39.64
CA GLN A 1115 23.17 27.48 39.15
C GLN A 1115 24.31 27.48 40.17
N THR A 1116 24.56 28.60 40.83
CA THR A 1116 25.55 28.69 41.91
C THR A 1116 25.15 27.86 43.14
N PHE A 1117 23.86 27.81 43.48
CA PHE A 1117 23.38 26.90 44.53
C PHE A 1117 23.62 25.43 44.16
N ALA A 1118 23.36 25.02 42.91
CA ALA A 1118 23.67 23.66 42.44
C ALA A 1118 25.17 23.37 42.47
N GLU A 1119 26.03 24.33 42.11
CA GLU A 1119 27.49 24.20 42.15
C GLU A 1119 28.04 24.10 43.58
N ALA A 1120 27.57 24.96 44.49
CA ALA A 1120 27.90 24.91 45.91
C ALA A 1120 27.51 23.56 46.52
N SER A 1121 26.27 23.10 46.26
CA SER A 1121 25.76 21.80 46.68
C SER A 1121 26.57 20.63 46.11
N LYS A 1122 26.93 20.66 44.82
CA LYS A 1122 27.74 19.62 44.16
C LYS A 1122 29.17 19.56 44.72
N LEU A 1123 29.78 20.72 44.96
CA LEU A 1123 31.16 20.86 45.48
C LEU A 1123 31.27 20.39 46.93
N LEU A 1124 30.31 20.79 47.76
CA LEU A 1124 30.33 20.59 49.22
C LEU A 1124 29.48 19.39 49.68
N ASN A 1125 28.81 18.72 48.74
CA ASN A 1125 27.87 17.61 48.97
C ASN A 1125 26.68 17.99 49.90
N ILE A 1126 26.22 19.24 49.82
CA ILE A 1126 25.07 19.75 50.60
C ILE A 1126 23.78 19.59 49.81
N ASN A 1127 22.67 19.31 50.47
CA ASN A 1127 21.34 19.33 49.87
C ASN A 1127 20.94 20.73 49.38
N GLU A 1128 20.55 20.82 48.11
CA GLU A 1128 20.25 22.06 47.38
C GLU A 1128 19.10 22.86 48.01
N ILE A 1129 18.04 22.17 48.42
CA ILE A 1129 16.79 22.78 48.89
C ILE A 1129 16.95 23.31 50.31
N TYR A 1130 17.66 22.57 51.17
CA TYR A 1130 18.11 23.10 52.46
C TYR A 1130 19.01 24.31 52.31
N LEU A 1131 19.98 24.29 51.38
CA LEU A 1131 20.92 25.40 51.21
C LEU A 1131 20.21 26.69 50.77
N ILE A 1132 19.24 26.58 49.85
CA ILE A 1132 18.34 27.68 49.46
C ILE A 1132 17.45 28.10 50.62
N SER A 1133 16.84 27.18 51.36
CA SER A 1133 15.99 27.48 52.53
C SER A 1133 16.74 28.24 53.63
N HIS A 1134 17.99 27.86 53.89
CA HIS A 1134 18.86 28.51 54.86
C HIS A 1134 19.21 29.93 54.36
N ALA A 1135 19.70 30.08 53.12
CA ALA A 1135 20.00 31.40 52.55
C ALA A 1135 18.78 32.33 52.54
N LEU A 1136 17.61 31.84 52.13
CA LEU A 1136 16.36 32.62 52.13
C LEU A 1136 15.82 32.94 53.53
N LEU A 1137 16.31 32.29 54.60
CA LEU A 1137 16.05 32.67 55.98
C LEU A 1137 16.95 33.84 56.39
N GLU A 1138 18.27 33.61 56.41
CA GLU A 1138 19.28 34.56 56.92
C GLU A 1138 19.33 35.89 56.15
N THR A 1139 18.93 35.89 54.87
CA THR A 1139 18.94 37.08 54.02
C THR A 1139 17.61 37.82 53.94
N GLY A 1140 16.57 37.35 54.63
CA GLY A 1140 15.21 37.89 54.48
C GLY A 1140 14.74 37.82 53.02
N ASN A 1141 14.73 36.62 52.43
CA ASN A 1141 14.49 36.41 51.00
C ASN A 1141 15.40 37.23 50.06
N GLY A 1142 16.69 37.37 50.38
CA GLY A 1142 17.70 38.04 49.54
C GLY A 1142 17.64 39.58 49.56
N THR A 1143 17.07 40.18 50.61
CA THR A 1143 16.85 41.64 50.70
C THR A 1143 17.67 42.34 51.80
N SER A 1144 18.23 41.61 52.77
CA SER A 1144 19.00 42.16 53.88
C SER A 1144 20.25 42.93 53.44
N GLU A 1145 20.71 43.89 54.24
CA GLU A 1145 21.89 44.71 53.91
C GLU A 1145 23.16 43.87 53.70
N LEU A 1146 23.36 42.84 54.52
CA LEU A 1146 24.47 41.89 54.38
C LEU A 1146 24.40 41.08 53.07
N SER A 1147 23.19 40.69 52.64
CA SER A 1147 23.01 39.98 51.37
C SER A 1147 23.19 40.90 50.16
N ARG A 1148 22.79 42.17 50.27
CA ARG A 1148 22.92 43.19 49.20
C ARG A 1148 24.33 43.77 49.06
N GLY A 1149 25.24 43.42 49.96
CA GLY A 1149 26.66 43.74 49.89
C GLY A 1149 27.02 45.11 50.46
N LEU A 1150 28.02 45.10 51.35
CA LEU A 1150 28.56 46.28 52.04
C LEU A 1150 30.06 46.38 51.80
N GLY A 1151 30.60 47.60 51.70
CA GLY A 1151 32.04 47.82 51.62
C GLY A 1151 32.70 47.74 52.99
N TYR A 1152 33.96 47.31 53.04
CA TYR A 1152 34.77 47.23 54.26
C TYR A 1152 36.11 47.93 54.04
N ASN A 1153 36.48 48.83 54.94
CA ASN A 1153 37.78 49.50 54.93
C ASN A 1153 38.75 48.77 55.87
N SER A 1154 39.71 48.04 55.31
CA SER A 1154 40.69 47.26 56.07
C SER A 1154 41.70 48.11 56.86
N LYS A 1155 41.81 49.42 56.60
CA LYS A 1155 42.67 50.34 57.37
C LYS A 1155 41.96 50.93 58.60
N THR A 1156 40.63 51.05 58.58
CA THR A 1156 39.85 51.68 59.68
C THR A 1156 38.85 50.74 60.37
N GLY A 1157 38.65 49.53 59.83
CA GLY A 1157 37.63 48.58 60.31
C GLY A 1157 36.18 48.97 60.01
N GLN A 1158 35.95 50.12 59.37
CA GLN A 1158 34.61 50.65 59.13
C GLN A 1158 33.90 49.97 57.95
N VAL A 1159 32.58 49.86 58.06
CA VAL A 1159 31.70 49.35 57.01
C VAL A 1159 30.89 50.49 56.38
N SER A 1160 30.71 50.45 55.05
CA SER A 1160 29.96 51.45 54.29
C SER A 1160 28.89 50.83 53.41
N LYS A 1161 27.71 51.47 53.36
CA LYS A 1161 26.59 51.08 52.48
C LYS A 1161 26.77 51.56 51.04
N THR A 1162 27.54 52.64 50.84
CA THR A 1162 27.71 53.40 49.58
C THR A 1162 29.01 53.11 48.82
N ALA A 1163 29.92 52.30 49.38
CA ALA A 1163 31.16 51.92 48.71
C ALA A 1163 30.92 51.20 47.37
N SER A 1164 31.82 51.44 46.41
CA SER A 1164 31.81 50.81 45.08
C SER A 1164 32.14 49.31 45.14
N LYS A 1165 33.27 48.93 45.77
CA LYS A 1165 33.58 47.53 46.05
C LYS A 1165 32.82 47.04 47.29
N LYS A 1166 32.08 45.96 47.13
CA LYS A 1166 31.16 45.38 48.13
C LYS A 1166 31.47 43.92 48.39
N TYR A 1167 31.21 43.49 49.62
CA TYR A 1167 31.37 42.13 50.09
C TYR A 1167 30.03 41.62 50.62
N TYR A 1168 29.66 40.42 50.21
CA TYR A 1168 28.31 39.87 50.33
C TYR A 1168 28.29 38.70 51.32
N ASN A 1169 27.21 38.53 52.08
CA ASN A 1169 27.08 37.43 53.03
C ASN A 1169 25.64 36.87 53.00
N MET A 1170 25.52 35.59 52.64
CA MET A 1170 24.23 34.95 52.30
C MET A 1170 23.68 33.99 53.36
N TYR A 1171 24.37 33.83 54.50
CA TYR A 1171 23.98 32.88 55.56
C TYR A 1171 24.25 33.44 56.97
N GLY A 1172 24.24 34.77 57.12
CA GLY A 1172 24.52 35.43 58.41
C GLY A 1172 25.93 35.15 58.98
N THR A 1173 26.84 34.58 58.20
CA THR A 1173 28.09 33.99 58.71
C THR A 1173 28.91 35.02 59.48
N LYS A 1174 29.14 34.76 60.78
CA LYS A 1174 29.87 35.64 61.72
C LYS A 1174 29.23 37.02 61.96
N ALA A 1175 27.99 37.26 61.52
CA ALA A 1175 27.17 38.33 62.09
C ALA A 1175 26.72 37.95 63.51
N THR A 1176 26.41 38.94 64.33
CA THR A 1176 25.87 38.78 65.69
C THR A 1176 24.82 39.86 65.95
N ASP A 1177 23.82 39.60 66.78
CA ASP A 1177 22.75 40.56 67.09
C ASP A 1177 23.30 41.89 67.65
N SER A 1178 24.41 41.82 68.40
CA SER A 1178 25.15 42.96 68.93
C SER A 1178 26.03 43.70 67.91
N ASN A 1179 26.42 43.04 66.81
CA ASN A 1179 27.22 43.63 65.74
C ASN A 1179 27.10 42.80 64.44
N VAL A 1180 26.27 43.29 63.52
CA VAL A 1180 26.05 42.67 62.20
C VAL A 1180 27.25 42.87 61.25
N TYR A 1181 28.05 43.92 61.44
CA TYR A 1181 29.16 44.30 60.56
C TYR A 1181 30.35 43.33 60.62
N ASN A 1182 30.46 42.52 61.68
CA ASN A 1182 31.37 41.37 61.74
C ASN A 1182 31.15 40.40 60.55
N GLY A 1183 29.90 40.26 60.07
CA GLY A 1183 29.58 39.46 58.88
C GLY A 1183 30.11 40.06 57.57
N THR A 1184 30.28 41.39 57.49
CA THR A 1184 30.93 42.08 56.35
C THR A 1184 32.44 41.92 56.41
N LYS A 1185 33.04 42.07 57.60
CA LYS A 1185 34.48 41.82 57.81
C LYS A 1185 34.86 40.39 57.38
N TYR A 1186 34.09 39.39 57.81
CA TYR A 1186 34.34 38.01 57.42
C TYR A 1186 34.19 37.77 55.91
N ALA A 1187 33.20 38.43 55.27
CA ALA A 1187 33.04 38.39 53.82
C ALA A 1187 34.22 39.05 53.07
N TYR A 1188 34.81 40.13 53.61
CA TYR A 1188 36.06 40.71 53.10
C TYR A 1188 37.24 39.74 53.24
N GLU A 1189 37.45 39.17 54.44
CA GLU A 1189 38.57 38.26 54.74
C GLU A 1189 38.55 36.99 53.90
N ASN A 1190 37.37 36.52 53.47
CA ASN A 1190 37.20 35.35 52.61
C ASN A 1190 37.02 35.70 51.12
N GLY A 1191 37.19 36.97 50.73
CA GLY A 1191 37.14 37.40 49.33
C GLY A 1191 35.76 37.29 48.66
N TRP A 1192 34.67 37.38 49.42
CA TRP A 1192 33.29 37.26 48.93
C TRP A 1192 32.78 38.55 48.27
N ASP A 1193 33.53 39.05 47.29
CA ASP A 1193 33.23 40.27 46.53
C ASP A 1193 32.20 40.11 45.40
N THR A 1194 31.52 38.95 45.34
CA THR A 1194 30.35 38.71 44.49
C THR A 1194 29.31 37.85 45.22
N PRO A 1195 28.02 37.95 44.86
CA PRO A 1195 26.97 37.06 45.38
C PRO A 1195 27.32 35.58 45.22
N ALA A 1196 27.91 35.19 44.09
CA ALA A 1196 28.24 33.80 43.82
C ALA A 1196 29.34 33.24 44.75
N LYS A 1197 30.42 34.01 44.98
CA LYS A 1197 31.45 33.65 45.97
C LYS A 1197 30.86 33.54 47.38
N ALA A 1198 29.95 34.43 47.76
CA ALA A 1198 29.27 34.40 49.05
C ALA A 1198 28.35 33.17 49.22
N ILE A 1199 27.63 32.76 48.17
CA ILE A 1199 26.80 31.55 48.17
C ILE A 1199 27.66 30.30 48.41
N ILE A 1200 28.78 30.15 47.69
CA ILE A 1200 29.67 28.98 47.80
C ILE A 1200 30.45 28.99 49.11
N GLY A 1201 31.04 30.13 49.49
CA GLY A 1201 31.85 30.26 50.70
C GLY A 1201 31.04 30.13 51.99
N GLY A 1202 29.85 30.73 52.04
CA GLY A 1202 28.95 30.59 53.18
C GLY A 1202 28.37 29.18 53.31
N ALA A 1203 28.06 28.51 52.19
CA ALA A 1203 27.67 27.10 52.19
C ALA A 1203 28.76 26.21 52.82
N LYS A 1204 30.04 26.49 52.53
CA LYS A 1204 31.18 25.78 53.13
C LYS A 1204 31.22 25.96 54.65
N TYR A 1205 30.98 27.17 55.16
CA TYR A 1205 30.91 27.43 56.60
C TYR A 1205 29.81 26.62 57.31
N VAL A 1206 28.62 26.53 56.69
CA VAL A 1206 27.49 25.74 57.22
C VAL A 1206 27.86 24.25 57.30
N ALA A 1207 28.45 23.68 56.25
CA ALA A 1207 28.88 22.28 56.24
C ALA A 1207 30.03 22.00 57.21
N ASP A 1208 31.04 22.87 57.26
CA ASP A 1208 32.18 22.76 58.17
C ASP A 1208 31.75 22.77 59.65
N SER A 1209 30.69 23.50 59.99
CA SER A 1209 30.20 23.65 61.37
C SER A 1209 29.41 22.44 61.88
N TYR A 1210 28.46 21.92 61.08
CA TYR A 1210 27.54 20.87 61.55
C TYR A 1210 27.83 19.47 61.00
N PHE A 1211 28.29 19.34 59.76
CA PHE A 1211 28.49 18.01 59.15
C PHE A 1211 29.77 17.33 59.65
N LYS A 1212 30.79 18.09 60.08
CA LYS A 1212 31.94 17.52 60.81
C LYS A 1212 31.53 16.88 62.14
N ASN A 1213 30.53 17.46 62.81
CA ASN A 1213 29.94 16.93 64.05
C ASN A 1213 28.91 15.80 63.80
N GLN A 1214 28.79 15.32 62.55
CA GLN A 1214 27.88 14.26 62.10
C GLN A 1214 26.38 14.60 62.25
N GLN A 1215 26.05 15.89 62.31
CA GLN A 1215 24.67 16.39 62.38
C GLN A 1215 24.14 16.65 60.96
N PHE A 1216 23.74 15.59 60.28
CA PHE A 1216 23.37 15.59 58.86
C PHE A 1216 21.89 15.86 58.57
N THR A 1217 21.05 16.05 59.59
CA THR A 1217 19.60 16.30 59.44
C THR A 1217 19.13 17.43 60.35
N LEU A 1218 17.98 18.06 60.07
CA LEU A 1218 17.43 19.12 60.93
C LEU A 1218 17.17 18.61 62.35
N HIS A 1219 16.69 17.37 62.50
CA HIS A 1219 16.52 16.74 63.82
C HIS A 1219 17.86 16.57 64.53
N GLN A 1220 18.91 16.13 63.84
CA GLN A 1220 20.25 16.02 64.43
C GLN A 1220 20.86 17.38 64.78
N MET A 1221 20.66 18.41 63.97
CA MET A 1221 21.10 19.78 64.23
C MET A 1221 20.37 20.41 65.42
N ARG A 1222 19.07 20.11 65.61
CA ARG A 1222 18.30 20.60 66.77
C ARG A 1222 18.64 19.85 68.04
N TRP A 1223 18.67 18.51 68.02
CA TRP A 1223 18.64 17.70 69.25
C TRP A 1223 19.94 17.01 69.59
N ASN A 1224 20.82 16.81 68.60
CA ASN A 1224 22.04 16.01 68.67
C ASN A 1224 21.82 14.62 69.31
N PRO A 1225 21.00 13.73 68.72
CA PRO A 1225 20.67 12.41 69.26
C PRO A 1225 21.88 11.50 69.49
N LYS A 1226 23.05 11.79 68.89
CA LYS A 1226 24.29 11.05 69.13
C LYS A 1226 24.95 11.46 70.46
N ASN A 1227 24.88 12.75 70.80
CA ASN A 1227 25.46 13.35 71.99
C ASN A 1227 24.44 14.34 72.60
N THR A 1228 23.38 13.81 73.22
CA THR A 1228 22.20 14.60 73.61
C THR A 1228 22.56 15.81 74.47
N ALA A 1229 21.84 16.92 74.25
CA ALA A 1229 22.05 18.20 74.93
C ALA A 1229 23.41 18.90 74.63
N THR A 1230 24.10 18.53 73.54
CA THR A 1230 25.32 19.23 73.09
C THR A 1230 25.19 19.75 71.65
N HIS A 1231 25.92 20.81 71.29
CA HIS A 1231 26.04 21.37 69.94
C HIS A 1231 24.69 21.52 69.19
N GLN A 1232 23.78 22.34 69.70
CA GLN A 1232 22.44 22.52 69.12
C GLN A 1232 22.34 23.83 68.33
N TYR A 1233 21.76 23.76 67.13
CA TYR A 1233 21.61 24.94 66.26
C TYR A 1233 20.65 25.99 66.86
N ALA A 1234 19.58 25.57 67.55
CA ALA A 1234 18.55 26.46 68.07
C ALA A 1234 17.97 25.97 69.41
N THR A 1235 17.46 26.92 70.21
CA THR A 1235 16.74 26.63 71.46
C THR A 1235 15.24 26.36 71.25
N ASP A 1236 14.64 26.87 70.17
CA ASP A 1236 13.23 26.59 69.83
C ASP A 1236 13.01 25.11 69.55
N ILE A 1237 12.17 24.43 70.35
CA ILE A 1237 11.86 23.01 70.18
C ILE A 1237 11.23 22.72 68.81
N ALA A 1238 10.50 23.69 68.24
CA ALA A 1238 9.83 23.55 66.95
C ALA A 1238 10.75 23.87 65.75
N TRP A 1239 12.01 24.28 65.95
CA TRP A 1239 12.90 24.74 64.87
C TRP A 1239 13.04 23.73 63.72
N ALA A 1240 13.27 22.45 64.05
CA ALA A 1240 13.41 21.40 63.04
C ALA A 1240 12.09 21.19 62.27
N SER A 1241 10.96 21.24 62.98
CA SER A 1241 9.62 21.05 62.42
C SER A 1241 9.19 22.19 61.48
N LYS A 1242 9.48 23.44 61.87
CA LYS A 1242 9.26 24.65 61.06
C LYS A 1242 10.09 24.63 59.77
N ASN A 1243 11.38 24.28 59.88
CA ASN A 1243 12.26 24.19 58.71
C ASN A 1243 11.91 23.00 57.80
N ALA A 1244 11.50 21.86 58.36
CA ALA A 1244 11.07 20.70 57.57
C ALA A 1244 9.84 21.01 56.69
N ALA A 1245 8.86 21.75 57.21
CA ALA A 1245 7.71 22.19 56.44
C ALA A 1245 8.11 23.08 55.24
N ARG A 1246 9.03 24.03 55.43
CA ARG A 1246 9.55 24.89 54.36
C ARG A 1246 10.33 24.10 53.30
N ILE A 1247 11.14 23.12 53.70
CA ILE A 1247 11.85 22.24 52.77
C ILE A 1247 10.85 21.39 51.97
N ALA A 1248 9.82 20.82 52.62
CA ALA A 1248 8.78 20.04 51.95
C ALA A 1248 8.02 20.85 50.88
N ASP A 1249 7.60 22.07 51.23
CA ASP A 1249 6.99 23.04 50.31
C ASP A 1249 7.91 23.35 49.11
N PHE A 1250 9.19 23.63 49.34
CA PHE A 1250 10.13 23.88 48.24
C PHE A 1250 10.37 22.67 47.33
N TYR A 1251 10.30 21.43 47.85
CA TYR A 1251 10.30 20.22 47.04
C TYR A 1251 9.03 20.11 46.18
N GLN A 1252 7.87 20.38 46.78
CA GLN A 1252 6.57 20.39 46.10
C GLN A 1252 6.52 21.45 44.97
N GLN A 1253 6.98 22.68 45.21
CA GLN A 1253 7.00 23.77 44.23
C GLN A 1253 7.82 23.46 42.96
N ILE A 1254 8.85 22.63 43.06
CA ILE A 1254 9.66 22.23 41.89
C ILE A 1254 9.26 20.87 41.29
N GLY A 1255 8.26 20.18 41.88
CA GLY A 1255 7.79 18.87 41.42
C GLY A 1255 8.77 17.72 41.70
N LEU A 1256 9.51 17.78 42.81
CA LEU A 1256 10.48 16.75 43.21
C LEU A 1256 10.24 16.31 44.66
N GLU A 1257 10.90 15.23 45.08
CA GLU A 1257 10.90 14.78 46.48
C GLU A 1257 12.33 14.72 47.08
N GLY A 1258 12.39 14.76 48.41
CA GLY A 1258 13.57 14.35 49.16
C GLY A 1258 13.87 12.87 48.94
N LEU A 1259 15.13 12.51 48.63
CA LEU A 1259 15.49 11.16 48.21
C LEU A 1259 16.08 10.28 49.31
N LYS A 1260 16.72 10.89 50.32
CA LYS A 1260 17.46 10.16 51.35
C LYS A 1260 17.20 10.75 52.73
N PHE A 1261 16.80 9.91 53.66
CA PHE A 1261 16.47 10.27 55.02
C PHE A 1261 17.33 9.48 56.01
N PHE A 1262 17.69 10.10 57.13
CA PHE A 1262 18.43 9.47 58.23
C PHE A 1262 17.70 9.73 59.54
N VAL A 1263 17.15 8.67 60.14
CA VAL A 1263 16.32 8.72 61.34
C VAL A 1263 17.06 8.04 62.49
N TYR A 1264 17.27 8.76 63.59
CA TYR A 1264 17.55 8.12 64.88
C TYR A 1264 16.22 7.73 65.54
N ARG A 1265 16.05 6.45 65.87
CA ARG A 1265 14.93 5.95 66.69
C ARG A 1265 15.38 5.71 68.12
N TYR A 1266 14.62 6.26 69.06
CA TYR A 1266 14.81 6.07 70.49
C TYR A 1266 14.04 4.84 70.97
N ASP A 1267 14.64 4.07 71.88
CA ASP A 1267 13.85 3.28 72.85
C ASP A 1267 12.97 4.27 73.66
N GLN A 1268 11.73 3.93 73.99
CA GLN A 1268 10.77 4.88 74.59
C GLN A 1268 11.06 5.16 76.08
#